data_AF-A0A7Y2ACL0-F1
#
_entry.id   AF-A0A7Y2ACL0-F1
#
_cell.length_a   1.000
_cell.length_b   1.000
_cell.length_c   1.000
_cell.angle_alpha   90.00
_cell.angle_beta   90.00
_cell.angle_gamma   90.00
#
_symmetry.space_group_name_H-M   'P 1'
#
loop_
_entity.id
_entity.type
_entity.pdbx_description
1 polymer ?
#
loop_
_entity_poly.entity_id
_entity_poly.type
_entity_poly.pdbx_seq_one_letter_code
_entity_poly.pdbx_strand_id
1 'polypeptide(L)'
;DPSFTSIDYSTGIPAALGNYIAQQLITAAMFDGANESGGYDNLYYEPVNEELVIDQAHFIGNPDIDSLNRWQPIGLTLFCDQGGNPFVSTPDFLSPEWGDVVPFSLADSVKSVKTRDGNDWNVYHDPGPPPKIGLEGDAETDLYRWGFDLVAKWSSHLDPDDPTIWDISPASIGNIPFETLPENYEDYPDFYDRDNGGDASQGHDINPHTGMPYAPQMVPRGDYARILAEFWADGPDSETPPGHWFDIYNEISLYPEFTWRWNGQDSLDHLEYDIKTYFTLGGGMHDAAIAAWSVKGFYDYIRPVSAIRAMAELGQSTSDTLPNFHPAGLKLEPGFMELVQLGDTIFDSDTITLAGPEHVGELKMMCWLGPLVEDTCISGFAPDYQTEVAKVGWKLALDWWPYQRPTFVTPPFAGFVSGHSTYSRAAAEIMTYTTGDEYFPGGMGIFDCPQNNYLVFEEGPSIDVELQWATYQDASDQCSLSRIWGGIHPPADDIPGRKMGYEIGHTASDLAEIYFNGGYPEVQSIVLSDDVITDADVGGSLVVSIQFDQRMDIDTDPPIQFSQDVSSTLTSPSSAWVNDTTYEVTFTIADQEVTTSSISVSISGAKNFFGTEQLLQYTIDEALYIDTDNPEASLSVNLDDPDFVLLYLDFDEAMDTGTAPLFSFPVEDPLNEAMSFNPGFSSWITETLYSAVYDLNTDVQLHDIDVDVTIATDSLGNEMVSIQEVDFFSVDNHGPAVVSITPSANTISDSEVGNETFSISISYDEEMDTSSPPTVSFPVEDPMVNTLTIDSVASTWVDESNYVLVFDVVDAEEELSDIDVASAQAKDAFGNDQSDISTADVFNIDTKNPSYISSTISSTLVNDALAGASSISMQIDFDEEMDPAIEPILSFPDESPGSSLTQSSGIWIDGDSYEASFDVVDEDLVLLNVDIQVSIASDNAGNLMETHTVADFIDIEMENPSISNFNVDNTMISDLNLGENLEIGMKFSEPIDTDVTGTPVINYPESDVSGTLIFESANWLQEDSLSLSFSLTDEDLDVEDVDIEISGLVDMVGNVMNLYLSEDALSIEMLNPNVTNVILNTDLIDNSFIGPSSFTIEAEFSEPLNQTFDPQLAFPVEDPSSTLSFDASSSTWTSETSYLFVYDVAEGLSSLSDIDVEIFGGIDLAGNVSYLIVEEDEFDIDIASSLSDQNISVMNIYPNPVIAGDALKIKLGESNGVYQFRLLDALGREVIFMNSNDSEIIEIPTSGLSSGAYLLHIANEESTAAFKVQIVE
;
A
#
# COMPACT_ATOMS: atom_id res chain seq x y z
N ASP A 1 -10.31 38.30 21.27
CA ASP A 1 -9.73 39.39 20.45
C ASP A 1 -9.17 38.72 19.22
N PRO A 2 -9.76 38.90 18.03
CA PRO A 2 -9.31 38.21 16.82
C PRO A 2 -7.87 38.54 16.39
N SER A 3 -7.24 39.57 16.97
CA SER A 3 -5.83 39.91 16.72
C SER A 3 -4.84 39.21 17.67
N PHE A 4 -5.32 38.40 18.62
CA PHE A 4 -4.47 37.60 19.50
C PHE A 4 -4.15 36.26 18.84
N THR A 5 -2.95 36.13 18.28
CA THR A 5 -2.49 34.95 17.51
C THR A 5 -1.36 34.16 18.19
N SER A 6 -1.13 34.37 19.49
CA SER A 6 -0.12 33.61 20.23
C SER A 6 -0.59 32.18 20.44
N ILE A 7 0.30 31.20 20.25
CA ILE A 7 0.09 29.78 20.57
C ILE A 7 0.74 29.35 21.90
N ASP A 8 1.53 30.23 22.53
CA ASP A 8 2.19 29.94 23.82
C ASP A 8 1.19 29.87 24.98
N TYR A 9 0.66 28.68 25.23
CA TYR A 9 -0.26 28.37 26.31
C TYR A 9 0.43 28.10 27.66
N SER A 10 1.77 28.06 27.72
CA SER A 10 2.52 27.90 29.00
C SER A 10 2.23 29.02 30.01
N THR A 11 1.77 30.16 29.50
CA THR A 11 1.34 31.33 30.26
C THR A 11 -0.04 31.18 30.92
N GLY A 12 -0.78 30.09 30.63
CA GLY A 12 -2.13 29.83 31.15
C GLY A 12 -3.22 30.70 30.53
N ILE A 13 -3.01 31.26 29.33
CA ILE A 13 -3.99 32.08 28.62
C ILE A 13 -4.89 31.18 27.76
N PRO A 14 -6.21 31.08 28.00
CA PRO A 14 -7.09 30.18 27.25
C PRO A 14 -7.14 30.45 25.74
N ALA A 15 -7.02 31.72 25.33
CA ALA A 15 -6.96 32.08 23.93
C ALA A 15 -5.69 31.55 23.22
N ALA A 16 -4.57 31.38 23.95
CA ALA A 16 -3.37 30.77 23.39
C ALA A 16 -3.50 29.25 23.25
N LEU A 17 -4.17 28.59 24.20
CA LEU A 17 -4.51 27.17 24.08
C LEU A 17 -5.45 26.92 22.90
N GLY A 18 -6.50 27.73 22.73
CA GLY A 18 -7.41 27.62 21.58
C GLY A 18 -6.70 27.84 20.24
N ASN A 19 -5.80 28.83 20.14
CA ASN A 19 -4.98 29.03 18.95
C ASN A 19 -4.03 27.86 18.67
N TYR A 20 -3.46 27.25 19.71
CA TYR A 20 -2.59 26.07 19.58
C TYR A 20 -3.38 24.87 19.05
N ILE A 21 -4.52 24.54 19.67
CA ILE A 21 -5.39 23.43 19.24
C ILE A 21 -5.84 23.65 17.79
N ALA A 22 -6.32 24.85 17.43
CA ALA A 22 -6.70 25.17 16.06
C ALA A 22 -5.54 24.99 15.07
N GLN A 23 -4.31 25.38 15.44
CA GLN A 23 -3.14 25.16 14.60
C GLN A 23 -2.80 23.67 14.43
N GLN A 24 -2.92 22.86 15.49
CA GLN A 24 -2.68 21.41 15.37
C GLN A 24 -3.71 20.76 14.45
N LEU A 25 -5.01 21.10 14.59
CA LEU A 25 -6.07 20.58 13.72
C LEU A 25 -5.86 20.97 12.25
N ILE A 26 -5.56 22.25 11.96
CA ILE A 26 -5.24 22.71 10.59
C ILE A 26 -3.98 22.01 10.04
N THR A 27 -3.01 21.67 10.89
CA THR A 27 -1.81 20.95 10.45
C THR A 27 -2.12 19.49 10.15
N ALA A 28 -3.01 18.85 10.92
CA ALA A 28 -3.44 17.47 10.68
C ALA A 28 -4.29 17.35 9.40
N ALA A 29 -5.28 18.23 9.21
CA ALA A 29 -6.18 18.21 8.04
C ALA A 29 -5.47 18.39 6.69
N MET A 30 -4.28 19.02 6.67
CA MET A 30 -3.46 19.13 5.45
C MET A 30 -2.85 17.80 4.99
N PHE A 31 -2.88 16.75 5.83
CA PHE A 31 -2.31 15.42 5.58
C PHE A 31 -3.26 14.30 5.99
N ASP A 32 -4.55 14.58 6.17
CA ASP A 32 -5.53 13.60 6.62
C ASP A 32 -6.14 12.77 5.49
N GLY A 33 -5.81 13.04 4.22
CA GLY A 33 -6.36 12.36 3.05
C GLY A 33 -7.52 13.10 2.36
N ALA A 34 -8.10 14.14 2.95
CA ALA A 34 -9.26 14.86 2.39
C ALA A 34 -8.94 15.76 1.17
N ASN A 35 -7.69 15.80 0.70
CA ASN A 35 -7.23 16.70 -0.36
C ASN A 35 -7.54 18.20 -0.12
N GLU A 36 -7.55 18.68 1.14
CA GLU A 36 -7.81 20.12 1.45
C GLU A 36 -6.88 21.06 0.66
N SER A 37 -5.62 20.67 0.45
CA SER A 37 -4.65 21.48 -0.30
C SER A 37 -4.95 21.59 -1.79
N GLY A 38 -5.61 20.57 -2.36
CA GLY A 38 -6.16 20.57 -3.72
C GLY A 38 -7.56 21.17 -3.83
N GLY A 39 -8.18 21.57 -2.71
CA GLY A 39 -9.52 22.14 -2.70
C GLY A 39 -10.66 21.13 -2.56
N TYR A 40 -10.36 19.90 -2.09
CA TYR A 40 -11.28 18.75 -2.04
C TYR A 40 -11.71 18.21 -3.42
N ASP A 41 -10.98 18.59 -4.48
CA ASP A 41 -11.17 18.06 -5.84
C ASP A 41 -10.95 16.53 -5.86
N ASN A 42 -11.75 15.83 -6.67
CA ASN A 42 -11.61 14.38 -6.91
C ASN A 42 -10.24 14.09 -7.53
N LEU A 43 -9.64 12.95 -7.18
CA LEU A 43 -8.27 12.62 -7.58
C LEU A 43 -8.21 11.68 -8.78
N TYR A 44 -9.16 10.75 -8.87
CA TYR A 44 -9.16 9.71 -9.91
C TYR A 44 -10.55 9.17 -10.26
N TYR A 45 -11.61 9.52 -9.52
CA TYR A 45 -12.97 9.13 -9.91
C TYR A 45 -13.48 9.95 -11.09
N GLU A 46 -13.95 9.24 -12.12
CA GLU A 46 -14.79 9.78 -13.19
C GLU A 46 -16.09 8.96 -13.30
N PRO A 47 -17.25 9.60 -13.60
CA PRO A 47 -18.51 8.89 -13.79
C PRO A 47 -18.52 8.12 -15.12
N VAL A 48 -18.99 6.88 -15.10
CA VAL A 48 -19.11 6.03 -16.31
C VAL A 48 -20.30 6.40 -17.18
N ASN A 49 -21.36 6.98 -16.60
CA ASN A 49 -22.53 7.40 -17.36
C ASN A 49 -22.50 8.92 -17.61
N GLU A 50 -22.80 9.32 -18.84
CA GLU A 50 -23.12 10.70 -19.21
C GLU A 50 -24.29 11.28 -18.40
N GLU A 51 -24.33 12.61 -18.26
CA GLU A 51 -25.32 13.28 -17.43
C GLU A 51 -26.77 13.04 -17.89
N LEU A 52 -27.64 12.66 -16.96
CA LEU A 52 -29.08 12.68 -17.22
C LEU A 52 -29.58 14.11 -17.11
N VAL A 53 -29.77 14.76 -18.26
CA VAL A 53 -30.36 16.10 -18.33
C VAL A 53 -31.84 16.04 -17.93
N ILE A 54 -32.19 16.73 -16.85
CA ILE A 54 -33.55 16.87 -16.35
C ILE A 54 -33.93 18.36 -16.36
N ASP A 55 -34.64 18.78 -17.40
CA ASP A 55 -35.17 20.14 -17.51
C ASP A 55 -36.70 20.18 -17.69
N GLN A 56 -37.29 21.35 -17.50
CA GLN A 56 -38.71 21.58 -17.76
C GLN A 56 -39.05 21.72 -19.26
N ALA A 57 -38.07 21.58 -20.17
CA ALA A 57 -38.29 21.52 -21.61
C ALA A 57 -38.56 20.08 -22.11
N HIS A 58 -38.61 19.11 -21.20
CA HIS A 58 -39.09 17.74 -21.38
C HIS A 58 -38.13 16.81 -22.15
N PHE A 59 -36.92 16.62 -21.61
CA PHE A 59 -36.18 15.39 -21.88
C PHE A 59 -36.85 14.21 -21.14
N ILE A 60 -37.34 13.24 -21.91
CA ILE A 60 -38.12 12.09 -21.43
C ILE A 60 -37.28 10.84 -21.68
N GLY A 61 -37.16 9.98 -20.67
CA GLY A 61 -36.38 8.75 -20.75
C GLY A 61 -35.00 8.88 -20.11
N ASN A 62 -34.13 7.94 -20.47
CA ASN A 62 -32.70 7.93 -20.18
C ASN A 62 -31.98 7.12 -21.29
N PRO A 63 -31.97 7.61 -22.54
CA PRO A 63 -31.46 6.85 -23.70
C PRO A 63 -29.94 6.76 -23.74
N ASP A 64 -29.23 7.70 -23.10
CA ASP A 64 -27.78 7.87 -23.17
C ASP A 64 -27.05 7.23 -21.96
N ILE A 65 -27.66 6.20 -21.33
CA ILE A 65 -27.08 5.48 -20.19
C ILE A 65 -26.30 4.24 -20.63
N ASP A 66 -24.99 4.24 -20.38
CA ASP A 66 -24.11 3.10 -20.70
C ASP A 66 -24.21 1.95 -19.69
N SER A 67 -24.43 2.27 -18.41
CA SER A 67 -24.41 1.30 -17.31
C SER A 67 -25.48 1.57 -16.25
N LEU A 68 -26.53 0.75 -16.30
CA LEU A 68 -27.56 0.62 -15.27
C LEU A 68 -27.03 0.25 -13.86
N ASN A 69 -25.75 -0.11 -13.71
CA ASN A 69 -25.17 -0.50 -12.42
C ASN A 69 -24.21 0.56 -11.84
N ARG A 70 -23.92 1.63 -12.58
CA ARG A 70 -23.02 2.73 -12.17
C ARG A 70 -23.83 4.01 -11.90
N TRP A 71 -23.26 4.97 -11.19
CA TRP A 71 -23.91 6.25 -10.91
C TRP A 71 -24.01 7.10 -12.19
N GLN A 72 -24.91 8.09 -12.17
CA GLN A 72 -25.13 9.00 -13.27
C GLN A 72 -25.30 10.42 -12.70
N PRO A 73 -24.50 11.41 -13.16
CA PRO A 73 -24.70 12.81 -12.83
C PRO A 73 -26.07 13.30 -13.32
N ILE A 74 -26.63 14.33 -12.67
CA ILE A 74 -27.92 14.91 -13.07
C ILE A 74 -27.72 16.35 -13.53
N GLY A 75 -27.87 16.57 -14.83
CA GLY A 75 -27.78 17.90 -15.43
C GLY A 75 -29.07 18.69 -15.23
N LEU A 76 -28.98 19.85 -14.58
CA LEU A 76 -30.10 20.76 -14.34
C LEU A 76 -29.79 22.16 -14.90
N THR A 77 -30.81 22.85 -15.43
CA THR A 77 -30.70 24.26 -15.86
C THR A 77 -30.18 25.19 -14.75
N LEU A 78 -30.42 24.80 -13.50
CA LEU A 78 -29.89 25.41 -12.29
C LEU A 78 -29.84 24.32 -11.21
N PHE A 79 -28.65 23.92 -10.81
CA PHE A 79 -28.47 23.10 -9.61
C PHE A 79 -28.29 24.02 -8.41
N CYS A 80 -28.92 23.72 -7.27
CA CYS A 80 -28.65 24.42 -6.01
C CYS A 80 -28.43 23.38 -4.91
N ASP A 81 -27.32 23.46 -4.20
CA ASP A 81 -26.97 22.47 -3.17
C ASP A 81 -27.89 22.53 -1.93
N GLN A 82 -27.69 21.61 -0.98
CA GLN A 82 -28.40 21.60 0.31
C GLN A 82 -28.14 22.82 1.19
N GLY A 83 -27.19 23.71 0.86
CA GLY A 83 -26.97 25.00 1.51
C GLY A 83 -27.53 26.20 0.73
N GLY A 84 -28.20 25.97 -0.41
CA GLY A 84 -28.77 27.00 -1.26
C GLY A 84 -27.78 27.71 -2.18
N ASN A 85 -26.57 27.17 -2.37
CA ASN A 85 -25.57 27.73 -3.28
C ASN A 85 -25.88 27.30 -4.72
N PRO A 86 -26.00 28.24 -5.68
CA PRO A 86 -26.31 27.92 -7.08
C PRO A 86 -25.05 27.53 -7.87
N PHE A 87 -25.15 26.45 -8.63
CA PHE A 87 -24.18 25.98 -9.60
C PHE A 87 -24.73 26.18 -11.02
N VAL A 88 -23.83 26.48 -11.98
CA VAL A 88 -24.18 26.79 -13.38
C VAL A 88 -23.81 25.66 -14.37
N SER A 89 -23.29 24.57 -13.83
CA SER A 89 -22.97 23.32 -14.49
C SER A 89 -23.45 22.20 -13.58
N THR A 90 -23.52 21.00 -14.15
CA THR A 90 -23.70 19.76 -13.40
C THR A 90 -22.58 19.62 -12.36
N PRO A 91 -22.90 19.30 -11.11
CA PRO A 91 -21.90 19.03 -10.08
C PRO A 91 -21.28 17.64 -10.29
N ASP A 92 -19.96 17.58 -10.11
CA ASP A 92 -19.22 16.32 -10.05
C ASP A 92 -19.64 15.48 -8.83
N PHE A 93 -19.20 14.22 -8.77
CA PHE A 93 -19.39 13.42 -7.56
C PHE A 93 -18.71 14.11 -6.39
N LEU A 94 -19.44 14.40 -5.31
CA LEU A 94 -18.88 15.04 -4.12
C LEU A 94 -17.95 14.08 -3.33
N SER A 95 -16.65 14.18 -3.63
CA SER A 95 -15.53 13.55 -2.92
C SER A 95 -15.67 12.02 -2.75
N PRO A 96 -15.77 11.24 -3.83
CA PRO A 96 -15.92 9.78 -3.78
C PRO A 96 -14.76 9.08 -3.05
N GLU A 97 -13.55 9.63 -3.10
CA GLU A 97 -12.33 9.11 -2.45
C GLU A 97 -12.28 9.37 -0.93
N TRP A 98 -13.36 9.85 -0.28
CA TRP A 98 -13.38 10.14 1.17
C TRP A 98 -13.09 8.93 2.10
N GLY A 99 -12.98 7.73 1.54
CA GLY A 99 -12.43 6.56 2.24
C GLY A 99 -10.96 6.69 2.62
N ASP A 100 -10.21 7.57 1.95
CA ASP A 100 -8.78 7.80 2.24
C ASP A 100 -8.57 8.77 3.41
N VAL A 101 -9.65 9.35 3.96
CA VAL A 101 -9.57 10.27 5.10
C VAL A 101 -9.29 9.51 6.40
N VAL A 102 -8.34 10.01 7.20
CA VAL A 102 -7.96 9.44 8.50
C VAL A 102 -9.18 9.39 9.42
N PRO A 103 -9.59 8.19 9.89
CA PRO A 103 -10.74 8.03 10.76
C PRO A 103 -10.46 8.48 12.20
N PHE A 104 -11.53 8.73 12.94
CA PHE A 104 -11.49 8.95 14.38
C PHE A 104 -11.31 7.64 15.14
N SER A 105 -12.18 6.65 14.90
CA SER A 105 -12.22 5.37 15.65
C SER A 105 -12.21 4.09 14.80
N LEU A 106 -12.31 4.20 13.47
CA LEU A 106 -12.25 3.03 12.58
C LEU A 106 -10.84 2.43 12.57
N ALA A 107 -10.71 1.19 13.04
CA ALA A 107 -9.45 0.44 12.98
C ALA A 107 -9.20 -0.17 11.59
N ASP A 108 -7.93 -0.39 11.24
CA ASP A 108 -7.55 -1.09 9.98
C ASP A 108 -8.20 -2.48 9.83
N SER A 109 -8.59 -3.13 10.92
CA SER A 109 -9.28 -4.43 10.89
C SER A 109 -10.68 -4.39 10.26
N VAL A 110 -11.30 -3.22 10.12
CA VAL A 110 -12.58 -3.03 9.40
C VAL A 110 -12.40 -2.33 8.04
N LYS A 111 -11.15 -2.10 7.62
CA LYS A 111 -10.77 -1.52 6.33
C LYS A 111 -10.45 -2.63 5.33
N SER A 112 -10.96 -2.51 4.10
CA SER A 112 -10.66 -3.39 2.98
C SER A 112 -10.20 -2.54 1.80
N VAL A 113 -8.91 -2.64 1.45
CA VAL A 113 -8.38 -2.02 0.23
C VAL A 113 -8.91 -2.79 -0.97
N LYS A 114 -9.46 -2.09 -1.97
CA LYS A 114 -10.01 -2.70 -3.19
C LYS A 114 -9.67 -1.90 -4.42
N THR A 115 -9.21 -2.56 -5.46
CA THR A 115 -8.88 -1.91 -6.73
C THR A 115 -10.11 -1.83 -7.66
N ARG A 116 -10.35 -0.67 -8.26
CA ARG A 116 -11.31 -0.47 -9.36
C ARG A 116 -10.80 0.64 -10.28
N ASP A 117 -10.89 0.41 -11.59
CA ASP A 117 -10.51 1.40 -12.62
C ASP A 117 -9.07 1.91 -12.39
N GLY A 118 -8.11 0.98 -12.21
CA GLY A 118 -6.68 1.26 -11.94
C GLY A 118 -6.33 1.72 -10.52
N ASN A 119 -7.31 2.18 -9.73
CA ASN A 119 -7.07 2.87 -8.47
C ASN A 119 -7.50 2.04 -7.25
N ASP A 120 -6.79 2.21 -6.12
CA ASP A 120 -7.08 1.54 -4.85
C ASP A 120 -7.99 2.38 -3.94
N TRP A 121 -9.04 1.74 -3.43
CA TRP A 121 -10.09 2.33 -2.60
C TRP A 121 -10.06 1.76 -1.19
N ASN A 122 -9.95 2.60 -0.16
CA ASN A 122 -10.06 2.21 1.24
C ASN A 122 -11.53 2.04 1.67
N VAL A 123 -12.11 0.84 1.53
CA VAL A 123 -13.52 0.56 1.87
C VAL A 123 -13.68 0.12 3.33
N TYR A 124 -14.34 0.94 4.15
CA TYR A 124 -14.59 0.65 5.56
C TYR A 124 -15.95 -0.02 5.79
N HIS A 125 -15.99 -1.00 6.70
CA HIS A 125 -17.18 -1.81 7.02
C HIS A 125 -17.90 -2.41 5.79
N ASP A 126 -17.12 -2.81 4.77
CA ASP A 126 -17.61 -3.28 3.47
C ASP A 126 -18.81 -4.24 3.55
N PRO A 127 -20.01 -3.82 3.09
CA PRO A 127 -21.22 -4.64 3.13
C PRO A 127 -21.29 -5.66 1.98
N GLY A 128 -20.34 -5.67 1.06
CA GLY A 128 -20.44 -6.38 -0.21
C GLY A 128 -21.27 -5.60 -1.25
N PRO A 129 -21.37 -6.09 -2.49
CA PRO A 129 -22.05 -5.38 -3.57
C PRO A 129 -23.57 -5.28 -3.35
N PRO A 130 -24.21 -4.20 -3.83
CA PRO A 130 -25.66 -4.15 -3.98
C PRO A 130 -26.13 -5.08 -5.11
N PRO A 131 -27.42 -5.46 -5.17
CA PRO A 131 -27.97 -6.24 -6.28
C PRO A 131 -27.75 -5.52 -7.60
N LYS A 132 -27.29 -6.23 -8.63
CA LYS A 132 -27.08 -5.71 -9.98
C LYS A 132 -28.16 -6.15 -10.96
N ILE A 133 -28.29 -5.43 -12.06
CA ILE A 133 -29.14 -5.77 -13.19
C ILE A 133 -28.33 -6.29 -14.39
N GLY A 134 -28.79 -7.39 -14.98
CA GLY A 134 -28.29 -7.95 -16.24
C GLY A 134 -29.38 -7.94 -17.30
N LEU A 135 -29.04 -7.54 -18.53
CA LEU A 135 -30.02 -7.31 -19.60
C LEU A 135 -30.85 -8.56 -19.96
N GLU A 136 -30.29 -9.77 -19.79
CA GLU A 136 -30.98 -11.05 -20.04
C GLU A 136 -32.05 -11.41 -18.97
N GLY A 137 -32.00 -10.79 -17.79
CA GLY A 137 -32.92 -11.01 -16.67
C GLY A 137 -32.66 -12.29 -15.88
N ASP A 138 -32.22 -12.13 -14.64
CA ASP A 138 -31.95 -13.21 -13.68
C ASP A 138 -32.54 -12.92 -12.28
N ALA A 139 -32.11 -13.69 -11.27
CA ALA A 139 -32.60 -13.53 -9.90
C ALA A 139 -32.12 -12.23 -9.23
N GLU A 140 -30.91 -11.76 -9.56
CA GLU A 140 -30.32 -10.53 -9.01
C GLU A 140 -30.99 -9.30 -9.62
N THR A 141 -31.22 -9.33 -10.94
CA THR A 141 -32.08 -8.40 -11.68
C THR A 141 -33.47 -8.29 -11.06
N ASP A 142 -34.01 -9.42 -10.58
CA ASP A 142 -35.31 -9.44 -9.93
C ASP A 142 -35.32 -8.68 -8.58
N LEU A 143 -34.21 -8.69 -7.83
CA LEU A 143 -33.99 -7.93 -6.59
C LEU A 143 -33.71 -6.45 -6.85
N TYR A 144 -32.77 -6.12 -7.75
CA TYR A 144 -32.48 -4.75 -8.22
C TYR A 144 -33.79 -4.04 -8.59
N ARG A 145 -34.56 -4.66 -9.49
CA ARG A 145 -35.80 -4.07 -9.99
C ARG A 145 -36.85 -3.96 -8.90
N TRP A 146 -36.95 -4.92 -7.97
CA TRP A 146 -37.88 -4.81 -6.83
C TRP A 146 -37.55 -3.62 -5.93
N GLY A 147 -36.27 -3.35 -5.68
CA GLY A 147 -35.84 -2.22 -4.86
C GLY A 147 -36.26 -0.87 -5.44
N PHE A 148 -36.00 -0.64 -6.73
CA PHE A 148 -36.40 0.60 -7.41
C PHE A 148 -37.91 0.70 -7.70
N ASP A 149 -38.57 -0.43 -7.98
CA ASP A 149 -40.03 -0.52 -8.11
C ASP A 149 -40.75 -0.17 -6.79
N LEU A 150 -40.17 -0.52 -5.63
CA LEU A 150 -40.68 -0.10 -4.33
C LEU A 150 -40.58 1.43 -4.15
N VAL A 151 -39.48 2.07 -4.56
CA VAL A 151 -39.34 3.55 -4.54
C VAL A 151 -40.40 4.20 -5.42
N ALA A 152 -40.58 3.71 -6.66
CA ALA A 152 -41.63 4.18 -7.56
C ALA A 152 -43.04 3.98 -6.96
N LYS A 153 -43.27 2.86 -6.27
CA LYS A 153 -44.54 2.53 -5.60
C LYS A 153 -44.84 3.46 -4.42
N TRP A 154 -43.85 3.78 -3.61
CA TRP A 154 -43.99 4.67 -2.45
C TRP A 154 -44.22 6.13 -2.86
N SER A 155 -43.77 6.55 -4.04
CA SER A 155 -44.18 7.82 -4.66
C SER A 155 -45.72 7.92 -4.84
N SER A 156 -46.43 6.80 -5.02
CA SER A 156 -47.91 6.80 -5.09
C SER A 156 -48.61 7.07 -3.74
N HIS A 157 -47.86 7.14 -2.63
CA HIS A 157 -48.41 7.37 -1.29
C HIS A 157 -48.48 8.86 -0.92
N LEU A 158 -47.92 9.75 -1.74
CA LEU A 158 -47.68 11.17 -1.43
C LEU A 158 -48.89 12.09 -1.67
N ASP A 159 -50.06 11.56 -2.05
CA ASP A 159 -51.25 12.39 -2.30
C ASP A 159 -51.91 12.84 -0.98
N PRO A 160 -52.14 14.14 -0.72
CA PRO A 160 -52.93 14.58 0.43
C PRO A 160 -54.41 14.14 0.38
N ASP A 161 -54.94 13.79 -0.79
CA ASP A 161 -56.29 13.20 -0.93
C ASP A 161 -56.29 11.67 -0.71
N ASP A 162 -55.15 11.02 -0.39
CA ASP A 162 -55.09 9.59 -0.03
C ASP A 162 -55.98 9.32 1.21
N PRO A 163 -57.02 8.46 1.11
CA PRO A 163 -57.91 8.15 2.21
C PRO A 163 -57.28 7.25 3.29
N THR A 164 -56.03 6.82 3.11
CA THR A 164 -55.29 5.98 4.06
C THR A 164 -54.85 6.79 5.27
N ILE A 165 -55.27 6.36 6.46
CA ILE A 165 -54.90 6.98 7.74
C ILE A 165 -54.09 5.97 8.57
N TRP A 166 -52.95 6.41 9.08
CA TRP A 166 -52.05 5.62 9.93
C TRP A 166 -52.03 6.12 11.36
N ASP A 167 -51.79 5.22 12.30
CA ASP A 167 -51.31 5.60 13.63
C ASP A 167 -49.80 5.75 13.54
N ILE A 168 -49.30 6.98 13.53
CA ILE A 168 -47.86 7.27 13.40
C ILE A 168 -47.16 7.47 14.74
N SER A 169 -47.88 7.27 15.85
CA SER A 169 -47.31 7.37 17.18
C SER A 169 -46.35 6.20 17.48
N PRO A 170 -45.49 6.33 18.51
CA PRO A 170 -44.65 5.21 18.95
C PRO A 170 -45.44 3.98 19.42
N ALA A 171 -46.77 4.04 19.57
CA ALA A 171 -47.60 2.87 19.83
C ALA A 171 -47.66 1.87 18.67
N SER A 172 -47.35 2.31 17.44
CA SER A 172 -47.54 1.55 16.21
C SER A 172 -46.32 1.55 15.26
N ILE A 173 -45.41 2.52 15.36
CA ILE A 173 -44.19 2.61 14.53
C ILE A 173 -42.93 2.60 15.43
N GLY A 174 -41.84 1.99 14.97
CA GLY A 174 -40.58 1.82 15.69
C GLY A 174 -40.47 0.47 16.41
N ASN A 175 -39.52 0.38 17.35
CA ASN A 175 -39.22 -0.81 18.14
C ASN A 175 -38.80 -2.04 17.28
N ILE A 176 -37.82 -1.85 16.39
CA ILE A 176 -37.24 -2.93 15.57
C ILE A 176 -35.93 -3.40 16.23
N PRO A 177 -35.84 -4.64 16.77
CA PRO A 177 -34.57 -5.11 17.34
C PRO A 177 -33.48 -5.21 16.25
N PHE A 178 -32.26 -4.76 16.56
CA PHE A 178 -31.15 -4.73 15.60
C PHE A 178 -30.86 -6.10 15.00
N GLU A 179 -30.95 -7.16 15.80
CA GLU A 179 -30.77 -8.55 15.36
C GLU A 179 -31.87 -9.09 14.43
N THR A 180 -32.89 -8.28 14.09
CA THR A 180 -33.93 -8.62 13.10
C THR A 180 -33.77 -7.88 11.78
N LEU A 181 -32.76 -7.02 11.62
CA LEU A 181 -32.42 -6.42 10.33
C LEU A 181 -31.98 -7.52 9.33
N PRO A 182 -32.46 -7.49 8.07
CA PRO A 182 -32.11 -8.50 7.08
C PRO A 182 -30.61 -8.70 6.84
N GLU A 183 -30.17 -9.96 6.69
CA GLU A 183 -28.79 -10.29 6.30
C GLU A 183 -28.59 -10.37 4.78
N ASN A 184 -29.62 -10.73 4.01
CA ASN A 184 -29.55 -10.90 2.56
C ASN A 184 -30.65 -10.09 1.87
N TYR A 185 -30.41 -9.64 0.64
CA TYR A 185 -31.37 -8.84 -0.14
C TYR A 185 -32.68 -9.60 -0.44
N GLU A 186 -32.65 -10.93 -0.50
CA GLU A 186 -33.83 -11.78 -0.67
C GLU A 186 -34.84 -11.69 0.49
N ASP A 187 -34.39 -11.29 1.68
CA ASP A 187 -35.22 -11.17 2.88
C ASP A 187 -35.88 -9.77 3.01
N TYR A 188 -35.46 -8.79 2.18
CA TYR A 188 -35.97 -7.41 2.24
C TYR A 188 -37.48 -7.28 1.94
N PRO A 189 -38.10 -8.09 1.04
CA PRO A 189 -39.54 -8.08 0.83
C PRO A 189 -40.38 -8.54 2.02
N ASP A 190 -39.79 -9.21 3.01
CA ASP A 190 -40.44 -9.54 4.29
C ASP A 190 -40.26 -8.43 5.35
N PHE A 191 -39.30 -7.50 5.14
CA PHE A 191 -39.03 -6.37 6.04
C PHE A 191 -39.77 -5.09 5.63
N TYR A 192 -39.79 -4.73 4.34
CA TYR A 192 -40.43 -3.51 3.83
C TYR A 192 -41.82 -3.79 3.23
N ASP A 193 -42.86 -3.10 3.71
CA ASP A 193 -44.19 -3.18 3.07
C ASP A 193 -44.22 -2.32 1.80
N ARG A 194 -43.96 -2.96 0.65
CA ARG A 194 -44.01 -2.31 -0.67
C ARG A 194 -45.34 -1.61 -0.94
N ASP A 195 -46.48 -2.21 -0.60
CA ASP A 195 -47.79 -1.78 -1.10
C ASP A 195 -48.44 -0.73 -0.20
N ASN A 196 -48.32 -0.88 1.12
CA ASN A 196 -48.86 0.05 2.09
C ASN A 196 -47.82 1.10 2.50
N GLY A 197 -46.54 0.76 2.53
CA GLY A 197 -45.46 1.60 3.06
C GLY A 197 -45.14 1.28 4.52
N GLY A 198 -43.91 1.60 4.95
CA GLY A 198 -43.38 1.25 6.27
C GLY A 198 -42.52 -0.03 6.26
N ASP A 199 -42.12 -0.45 7.45
CA ASP A 199 -41.19 -1.57 7.70
C ASP A 199 -41.71 -2.55 8.77
N ALA A 200 -40.83 -3.43 9.27
CA ALA A 200 -41.12 -4.44 10.29
C ALA A 200 -41.37 -3.89 11.71
N SER A 201 -41.68 -2.58 11.84
CA SER A 201 -42.05 -1.90 13.08
C SER A 201 -43.04 -2.69 13.95
N GLN A 202 -42.76 -2.75 15.25
CA GLN A 202 -43.60 -3.42 16.25
C GLN A 202 -44.37 -2.44 17.14
N GLY A 203 -43.84 -1.22 17.30
CA GLY A 203 -44.34 -0.22 18.24
C GLY A 203 -44.04 -0.54 19.71
N HIS A 204 -44.25 0.45 20.57
CA HIS A 204 -44.02 0.45 22.00
C HIS A 204 -45.37 0.47 22.76
N ASP A 205 -45.67 -0.59 23.50
CA ASP A 205 -46.93 -0.68 24.27
C ASP A 205 -47.04 0.38 25.40
N ILE A 206 -45.90 0.76 26.02
CA ILE A 206 -45.82 1.59 27.24
C ILE A 206 -44.57 2.47 27.20
N ASN A 207 -44.72 3.77 27.46
CA ASN A 207 -43.60 4.68 27.74
C ASN A 207 -43.02 4.36 29.13
N PRO A 208 -41.74 3.99 29.25
CA PRO A 208 -41.17 3.50 30.52
C PRO A 208 -40.99 4.59 31.59
N HIS A 209 -40.80 5.85 31.19
CA HIS A 209 -40.61 6.98 32.11
C HIS A 209 -41.92 7.40 32.79
N THR A 210 -43.04 7.34 32.05
CA THR A 210 -44.37 7.75 32.53
C THR A 210 -45.20 6.57 33.06
N GLY A 211 -44.90 5.35 32.61
CA GLY A 211 -45.69 4.14 32.92
C GLY A 211 -47.08 4.15 32.28
N MET A 212 -47.30 4.96 31.24
CA MET A 212 -48.55 5.09 30.49
C MET A 212 -48.37 4.54 29.06
N PRO A 213 -49.42 4.01 28.42
CA PRO A 213 -49.35 3.65 27.01
C PRO A 213 -49.15 4.91 26.15
N TYR A 214 -48.41 4.78 25.05
CA TYR A 214 -48.35 5.82 24.02
C TYR A 214 -49.75 6.06 23.45
N ALA A 215 -50.03 7.30 23.06
CA ALA A 215 -51.36 7.71 22.60
C ALA A 215 -51.41 7.67 21.06
N PRO A 216 -52.33 6.89 20.44
CA PRO A 216 -52.44 6.81 18.99
C PRO A 216 -52.63 8.18 18.33
N GLN A 217 -51.86 8.45 17.27
CA GLN A 217 -51.89 9.69 16.51
C GLN A 217 -52.26 9.38 15.06
N MET A 218 -53.55 9.58 14.74
CA MET A 218 -54.12 9.19 13.45
C MET A 218 -53.89 10.27 12.38
N VAL A 219 -52.98 10.04 11.43
CA VAL A 219 -52.52 11.01 10.41
C VAL A 219 -52.71 10.45 8.99
N PRO A 220 -53.09 11.25 7.98
CA PRO A 220 -53.12 10.81 6.57
C PRO A 220 -51.74 10.35 6.09
N ARG A 221 -51.68 9.22 5.38
CA ARG A 221 -50.42 8.64 4.89
C ARG A 221 -49.63 9.62 4.04
N GLY A 222 -50.29 10.34 3.12
CA GLY A 222 -49.66 11.35 2.27
C GLY A 222 -49.15 12.58 3.01
N ASP A 223 -49.72 12.93 4.17
CA ASP A 223 -49.11 13.96 5.03
C ASP A 223 -47.85 13.43 5.71
N TYR A 224 -47.94 12.27 6.38
CA TYR A 224 -46.79 11.69 7.08
C TYR A 224 -45.61 11.40 6.16
N ALA A 225 -45.83 10.80 4.99
CA ALA A 225 -44.78 10.46 4.05
C ALA A 225 -44.03 11.71 3.52
N ARG A 226 -44.76 12.79 3.18
CA ARG A 226 -44.16 14.06 2.73
C ARG A 226 -43.44 14.79 3.87
N ILE A 227 -44.06 14.86 5.05
CA ILE A 227 -43.42 15.44 6.26
C ILE A 227 -42.11 14.72 6.55
N LEU A 228 -42.11 13.39 6.59
CA LEU A 228 -40.94 12.61 6.96
C LEU A 228 -39.85 12.74 5.90
N ALA A 229 -40.21 12.74 4.61
CA ALA A 229 -39.28 12.99 3.51
C ALA A 229 -38.59 14.35 3.64
N GLU A 230 -39.34 15.43 3.93
CA GLU A 230 -38.78 16.78 4.06
C GLU A 230 -38.07 17.04 5.39
N PHE A 231 -38.53 16.46 6.51
CA PHE A 231 -37.88 16.59 7.83
C PHE A 231 -36.41 16.16 7.74
N TRP A 232 -36.14 15.01 7.12
CA TRP A 232 -34.79 14.49 6.94
C TRP A 232 -34.18 14.87 5.58
N ALA A 233 -34.79 15.78 4.80
CA ALA A 233 -34.21 16.24 3.52
C ALA A 233 -33.09 17.29 3.70
N ASP A 234 -33.05 17.96 4.85
CA ASP A 234 -31.97 18.86 5.25
C ASP A 234 -31.71 19.93 4.17
N GLY A 235 -32.66 20.85 4.05
CA GLY A 235 -32.71 21.86 2.99
C GLY A 235 -31.85 23.11 3.22
N PRO A 236 -31.89 24.09 2.29
CA PRO A 236 -30.99 25.27 2.24
C PRO A 236 -30.96 26.21 3.46
N ASP A 237 -31.89 26.05 4.40
CA ASP A 237 -31.95 26.83 5.65
C ASP A 237 -31.66 25.94 6.90
N SER A 238 -31.10 24.73 6.70
CA SER A 238 -30.86 23.67 7.69
C SER A 238 -29.40 23.20 7.68
N GLU A 239 -28.95 22.51 8.73
CA GLU A 239 -27.71 21.72 8.69
C GLU A 239 -27.87 20.47 7.82
N THR A 240 -26.76 19.96 7.27
CA THR A 240 -26.68 18.66 6.58
C THR A 240 -26.95 17.48 7.53
N PRO A 241 -27.16 16.24 7.03
CA PRO A 241 -27.56 15.09 7.86
C PRO A 241 -26.77 14.81 9.16
N PRO A 242 -25.42 14.87 9.19
CA PRO A 242 -24.71 14.74 10.47
C PRO A 242 -24.99 15.92 11.42
N GLY A 243 -25.20 17.11 10.88
CA GLY A 243 -25.53 18.34 11.59
C GLY A 243 -26.90 18.32 12.27
N HIS A 244 -27.93 17.77 11.61
CA HIS A 244 -29.29 17.65 12.17
C HIS A 244 -29.27 16.91 13.52
N TRP A 245 -28.41 15.89 13.69
CA TRP A 245 -28.29 15.19 14.97
C TRP A 245 -27.67 16.01 16.10
N PHE A 246 -26.81 17.00 15.80
CA PHE A 246 -26.41 17.99 16.80
C PHE A 246 -27.56 18.91 17.17
N ASP A 247 -28.46 19.24 16.24
CA ASP A 247 -29.61 20.08 16.53
C ASP A 247 -30.70 19.35 17.33
N ILE A 248 -30.89 18.04 17.08
CA ILE A 248 -31.65 17.16 17.97
C ILE A 248 -31.04 17.17 19.38
N TYR A 249 -29.71 17.01 19.51
CA TYR A 249 -29.04 17.10 20.81
C TYR A 249 -29.27 18.48 21.49
N ASN A 250 -29.06 19.56 20.74
CA ASN A 250 -29.24 20.93 21.21
C ASN A 250 -30.68 21.16 21.71
N GLU A 251 -31.70 20.67 21.00
CA GLU A 251 -33.09 20.80 21.42
C GLU A 251 -33.39 19.97 22.69
N ILE A 252 -33.05 18.68 22.69
CA ILE A 252 -33.43 17.79 23.81
C ILE A 252 -32.67 18.12 25.09
N SER A 253 -31.47 18.71 25.01
CA SER A 253 -30.71 19.20 26.17
C SER A 253 -31.46 20.29 26.96
N LEU A 254 -32.43 20.96 26.32
CA LEU A 254 -33.31 21.98 26.92
C LEU A 254 -34.56 21.38 27.58
N TYR A 255 -34.84 20.08 27.39
CA TYR A 255 -36.02 19.43 27.95
C TYR A 255 -35.91 19.36 29.48
N PRO A 256 -36.97 19.67 30.26
CA PRO A 256 -36.95 19.61 31.73
C PRO A 256 -36.60 18.23 32.30
N GLU A 257 -36.83 17.17 31.50
CA GLU A 257 -36.57 15.78 31.79
C GLU A 257 -35.12 15.35 31.48
N PHE A 258 -34.34 16.15 30.74
CA PHE A 258 -32.95 15.84 30.40
C PHE A 258 -32.07 15.83 31.65
N THR A 259 -31.15 14.86 31.73
CA THR A 259 -30.19 14.77 32.84
C THR A 259 -28.77 14.74 32.33
N TRP A 260 -27.95 15.66 32.84
CA TRP A 260 -26.51 15.81 32.57
C TRP A 260 -25.69 14.68 33.22
N ARG A 261 -26.02 13.42 32.93
CA ARG A 261 -25.44 12.19 33.48
C ARG A 261 -24.77 11.42 32.36
N TRP A 262 -23.44 11.44 32.30
CA TRP A 262 -22.70 10.75 31.24
C TRP A 262 -22.90 9.24 31.36
N ASN A 263 -23.40 8.60 30.31
CA ASN A 263 -23.73 7.16 30.28
C ASN A 263 -24.57 6.71 31.50
N GLY A 264 -25.54 7.56 31.88
CA GLY A 264 -26.41 7.35 33.04
C GLY A 264 -25.70 7.40 34.41
N GLN A 265 -24.37 7.58 34.43
CA GLN A 265 -23.51 7.58 35.62
C GLN A 265 -23.43 8.97 36.27
N ASP A 266 -22.24 9.53 36.46
CA ASP A 266 -22.08 10.73 37.28
C ASP A 266 -22.63 11.99 36.62
N SER A 267 -23.17 12.88 37.47
CA SER A 267 -23.70 14.16 37.01
C SER A 267 -22.53 15.11 36.75
N LEU A 268 -22.38 15.56 35.50
CA LEU A 268 -21.33 16.47 35.08
C LEU A 268 -21.79 17.95 35.16
N ASP A 269 -20.84 18.87 35.01
CA ASP A 269 -21.17 20.24 34.64
C ASP A 269 -21.65 20.29 33.18
N HIS A 270 -22.51 21.25 32.85
CA HIS A 270 -23.09 21.35 31.51
C HIS A 270 -21.99 21.45 30.44
N LEU A 271 -20.96 22.30 30.67
CA LEU A 271 -19.88 22.49 29.69
C LEU A 271 -19.04 21.21 29.49
N GLU A 272 -18.87 20.42 30.54
CA GLU A 272 -18.13 19.15 30.44
C GLU A 272 -18.94 18.12 29.66
N TYR A 273 -20.25 18.01 29.94
CA TYR A 273 -21.15 17.14 29.20
C TYR A 273 -21.27 17.56 27.73
N ASP A 274 -21.44 18.85 27.43
CA ASP A 274 -21.47 19.39 26.07
C ASP A 274 -20.20 19.01 25.31
N ILE A 275 -19.01 19.26 25.89
CA ILE A 275 -17.72 18.91 25.27
C ILE A 275 -17.63 17.41 24.99
N LYS A 276 -18.04 16.56 25.95
CA LYS A 276 -18.00 15.11 25.77
C LYS A 276 -18.96 14.65 24.65
N THR A 277 -20.21 15.11 24.66
CA THR A 277 -21.21 14.74 23.64
C THR A 277 -20.81 15.23 22.26
N TYR A 278 -20.37 16.48 22.12
CA TYR A 278 -19.92 17.02 20.83
C TYR A 278 -18.66 16.32 20.30
N PHE A 279 -17.73 15.89 21.17
CA PHE A 279 -16.54 15.14 20.76
C PHE A 279 -16.89 13.73 20.29
N THR A 280 -17.70 12.99 21.05
CA THR A 280 -18.16 11.65 20.65
C THR A 280 -19.02 11.68 19.38
N LEU A 281 -20.01 12.58 19.33
CA LEU A 281 -20.90 12.70 18.17
C LEU A 281 -20.14 13.21 16.93
N GLY A 282 -19.22 14.16 17.09
CA GLY A 282 -18.34 14.63 16.01
C GLY A 282 -17.46 13.53 15.44
N GLY A 283 -16.77 12.76 16.29
CA GLY A 283 -15.96 11.63 15.87
C GLY A 283 -16.79 10.53 15.17
N GLY A 284 -17.95 10.18 15.73
CA GLY A 284 -18.84 9.19 15.11
C GLY A 284 -19.48 9.66 13.80
N MET A 285 -19.76 10.96 13.63
CA MET A 285 -20.21 11.50 12.35
C MET A 285 -19.08 11.52 11.31
N HIS A 286 -17.85 11.82 11.71
CA HIS A 286 -16.67 11.73 10.83
C HIS A 286 -16.46 10.30 10.31
N ASP A 287 -16.48 9.31 11.21
CA ASP A 287 -16.36 7.90 10.85
C ASP A 287 -17.53 7.39 9.98
N ALA A 288 -18.76 7.85 10.27
CA ALA A 288 -19.93 7.55 9.44
C ALA A 288 -19.83 8.15 8.03
N ALA A 289 -19.15 9.30 7.86
CA ALA A 289 -18.85 9.87 6.55
C ALA A 289 -17.88 8.97 5.79
N ILE A 290 -16.73 8.64 6.38
CA ILE A 290 -15.68 7.79 5.77
C ILE A 290 -16.24 6.42 5.37
N ALA A 291 -16.96 5.74 6.27
CA ALA A 291 -17.58 4.46 5.96
C ALA A 291 -18.62 4.55 4.84
N ALA A 292 -19.54 5.52 4.88
CA ALA A 292 -20.56 5.64 3.85
C ALA A 292 -19.99 6.08 2.49
N TRP A 293 -19.04 7.03 2.45
CA TRP A 293 -18.46 7.51 1.21
C TRP A 293 -17.49 6.52 0.58
N SER A 294 -16.69 5.79 1.35
CA SER A 294 -15.83 4.74 0.78
C SER A 294 -16.61 3.65 0.03
N VAL A 295 -17.76 3.26 0.58
CA VAL A 295 -18.70 2.33 -0.06
C VAL A 295 -19.35 2.98 -1.30
N LYS A 296 -19.74 4.25 -1.23
CA LYS A 296 -20.30 5.00 -2.37
C LYS A 296 -19.32 5.14 -3.53
N GLY A 297 -18.08 5.56 -3.25
CA GLY A 297 -17.02 5.72 -4.23
C GLY A 297 -16.70 4.39 -4.92
N PHE A 298 -16.46 3.32 -4.15
CA PHE A 298 -16.07 2.02 -4.70
C PHE A 298 -17.19 1.24 -5.40
N TYR A 299 -18.43 1.24 -4.89
CA TYR A 299 -19.54 0.53 -5.56
C TYR A 299 -20.24 1.37 -6.62
N ASP A 300 -20.16 2.70 -6.51
CA ASP A 300 -20.66 3.67 -7.49
C ASP A 300 -22.09 3.37 -7.96
N TYR A 301 -22.99 3.03 -7.04
CA TYR A 301 -24.29 2.48 -7.40
C TYR A 301 -25.30 3.56 -7.85
N ILE A 302 -26.13 3.18 -8.82
CA ILE A 302 -27.11 4.04 -9.50
C ILE A 302 -28.20 4.61 -8.58
N ARG A 303 -28.74 5.78 -8.94
CA ARG A 303 -29.87 6.44 -8.26
C ARG A 303 -31.23 6.02 -8.85
N PRO A 304 -32.33 6.08 -8.08
CA PRO A 304 -33.65 5.68 -8.57
C PRO A 304 -34.13 6.40 -9.81
N VAL A 305 -33.86 7.71 -9.98
CA VAL A 305 -34.34 8.46 -11.15
C VAL A 305 -33.76 7.91 -12.46
N SER A 306 -32.45 7.69 -12.50
CA SER A 306 -31.74 7.07 -13.63
C SER A 306 -32.21 5.63 -13.88
N ALA A 307 -32.25 4.81 -12.82
CA ALA A 307 -32.63 3.40 -12.90
C ALA A 307 -34.09 3.19 -13.35
N ILE A 308 -35.03 3.95 -12.82
CA ILE A 308 -36.47 3.84 -13.16
C ILE A 308 -36.72 4.29 -14.59
N ARG A 309 -36.14 5.43 -15.01
CA ARG A 309 -36.30 5.94 -16.39
C ARG A 309 -35.68 4.99 -17.41
N ALA A 310 -34.46 4.50 -17.16
CA ALA A 310 -33.79 3.55 -18.04
C ALA A 310 -34.49 2.18 -18.11
N MET A 311 -34.97 1.62 -16.99
CA MET A 311 -35.79 0.40 -17.04
C MET A 311 -37.15 0.61 -17.71
N ALA A 312 -37.69 1.84 -17.72
CA ALA A 312 -38.89 2.18 -18.47
C ALA A 312 -38.62 2.29 -19.99
N GLU A 313 -37.43 2.77 -20.39
CA GLU A 313 -36.92 2.80 -21.78
C GLU A 313 -36.93 1.41 -22.41
N LEU A 314 -36.41 0.42 -21.66
CA LEU A 314 -36.43 -0.99 -22.04
C LEU A 314 -37.84 -1.56 -22.21
N GLY A 315 -38.86 -0.97 -21.56
CA GLY A 315 -40.24 -1.45 -21.57
C GLY A 315 -40.58 -2.40 -20.42
N GLN A 316 -41.50 -3.35 -20.64
CA GLN A 316 -42.07 -4.19 -19.59
C GLN A 316 -41.51 -5.62 -19.52
N SER A 317 -41.35 -6.17 -18.32
CA SER A 317 -40.83 -7.54 -18.08
C SER A 317 -41.90 -8.56 -17.65
N THR A 318 -43.19 -8.23 -17.71
CA THR A 318 -44.28 -9.11 -17.24
C THR A 318 -44.65 -10.21 -18.23
N SER A 319 -44.66 -9.94 -19.54
CA SER A 319 -44.90 -10.99 -20.54
C SER A 319 -44.36 -10.63 -21.93
N ASP A 320 -43.65 -11.60 -22.50
CA ASP A 320 -43.24 -11.73 -23.91
C ASP A 320 -44.38 -11.67 -24.94
N THR A 321 -45.65 -11.73 -24.50
CA THR A 321 -46.83 -11.65 -25.37
C THR A 321 -47.47 -10.27 -25.44
N LEU A 322 -46.99 -9.31 -24.63
CA LEU A 322 -47.42 -7.92 -24.64
C LEU A 322 -46.40 -7.06 -25.42
N PRO A 323 -46.79 -5.86 -25.90
CA PRO A 323 -45.86 -4.93 -26.54
C PRO A 323 -44.67 -4.57 -25.63
N ASN A 324 -43.58 -4.12 -26.26
CA ASN A 324 -42.37 -3.58 -25.62
C ASN A 324 -41.89 -4.48 -24.47
N PHE A 325 -41.70 -5.78 -24.73
CA PHE A 325 -41.19 -6.71 -23.74
C PHE A 325 -39.66 -6.67 -23.68
N HIS A 326 -39.10 -6.51 -22.48
CA HIS A 326 -37.69 -6.69 -22.20
C HIS A 326 -37.51 -7.32 -20.81
N PRO A 327 -36.67 -8.37 -20.64
CA PRO A 327 -36.56 -9.07 -19.35
C PRO A 327 -35.99 -8.19 -18.22
N ALA A 328 -35.09 -7.26 -18.52
CA ALA A 328 -34.61 -6.22 -17.60
C ALA A 328 -35.53 -4.98 -17.46
N GLY A 329 -36.70 -4.96 -18.11
CA GLY A 329 -37.68 -3.85 -18.01
C GLY A 329 -38.55 -3.90 -16.74
N LEU A 330 -39.43 -2.92 -16.55
CA LEU A 330 -40.31 -2.82 -15.36
C LEU A 330 -41.51 -3.80 -15.36
N LYS A 331 -42.03 -4.21 -14.19
CA LYS A 331 -43.17 -5.15 -14.10
C LYS A 331 -44.51 -4.40 -14.07
N LEU A 332 -45.43 -4.79 -14.95
CA LEU A 332 -46.82 -4.30 -14.99
C LEU A 332 -47.62 -4.75 -13.76
N GLU A 333 -48.31 -3.79 -13.14
CA GLU A 333 -49.24 -3.98 -12.02
C GLU A 333 -50.51 -3.12 -12.24
N PRO A 334 -51.70 -3.73 -12.41
CA PRO A 334 -52.93 -2.98 -12.65
C PRO A 334 -53.23 -1.95 -11.54
N GLY A 335 -53.44 -0.69 -11.93
CA GLY A 335 -53.65 0.43 -11.01
C GLY A 335 -52.38 1.08 -10.43
N PHE A 336 -51.18 0.57 -10.74
CA PHE A 336 -49.91 1.21 -10.40
C PHE A 336 -49.01 1.39 -11.61
N MET A 337 -48.74 0.34 -12.40
CA MET A 337 -47.85 0.40 -13.56
C MET A 337 -48.47 -0.34 -14.74
N GLU A 338 -48.73 0.37 -15.84
CA GLU A 338 -49.56 -0.11 -16.93
C GLU A 338 -48.99 0.32 -18.28
N LEU A 339 -49.35 -0.39 -19.35
CA LEU A 339 -49.11 0.10 -20.71
C LEU A 339 -50.12 1.20 -21.06
N VAL A 340 -49.63 2.28 -21.66
CA VAL A 340 -50.43 3.40 -22.16
C VAL A 340 -51.36 2.92 -23.27
N GLN A 341 -52.65 3.24 -23.15
CA GLN A 341 -53.67 2.97 -24.17
C GLN A 341 -54.17 4.26 -24.82
N LEU A 342 -54.60 4.17 -26.08
CA LEU A 342 -55.12 5.32 -26.83
C LEU A 342 -56.34 5.93 -26.12
N GLY A 343 -56.18 7.17 -25.63
CA GLY A 343 -57.22 7.88 -24.88
C GLY A 343 -57.22 7.65 -23.37
N ASP A 344 -56.16 7.04 -22.82
CA ASP A 344 -55.82 7.20 -21.41
C ASP A 344 -55.52 8.68 -21.09
N THR A 345 -55.77 9.08 -19.84
CA THR A 345 -55.34 10.39 -19.33
C THR A 345 -54.02 10.24 -18.61
N ILE A 346 -53.01 11.00 -19.04
CA ILE A 346 -51.68 11.07 -18.42
C ILE A 346 -51.34 12.53 -18.10
N PHE A 347 -50.45 12.74 -17.13
CA PHE A 347 -49.84 14.03 -16.84
C PHE A 347 -48.62 14.23 -17.73
N ASP A 348 -48.57 15.41 -18.36
CA ASP A 348 -47.63 15.83 -19.39
C ASP A 348 -47.62 17.37 -19.38
N SER A 349 -46.43 17.98 -19.29
CA SER A 349 -46.21 19.42 -19.36
C SER A 349 -47.21 20.26 -18.54
N ASP A 350 -47.18 20.02 -17.22
CA ASP A 350 -48.02 20.64 -16.18
C ASP A 350 -49.54 20.44 -16.34
N THR A 351 -49.97 19.54 -17.22
CA THR A 351 -51.40 19.33 -17.51
C THR A 351 -51.78 17.86 -17.64
N ILE A 352 -53.04 17.55 -17.32
CA ILE A 352 -53.60 16.22 -17.61
C ILE A 352 -54.10 16.22 -19.06
N THR A 353 -53.37 15.55 -19.95
CA THR A 353 -53.67 15.42 -21.37
C THR A 353 -54.31 14.05 -21.67
N LEU A 354 -54.65 13.80 -22.95
CA LEU A 354 -54.98 12.46 -23.43
C LEU A 354 -53.75 11.92 -24.15
N ALA A 355 -53.28 10.73 -23.76
CA ALA A 355 -52.13 10.10 -24.36
C ALA A 355 -52.28 10.01 -25.90
N GLY A 356 -51.33 10.62 -26.60
CA GLY A 356 -51.26 10.58 -28.06
C GLY A 356 -50.93 9.19 -28.60
N PRO A 357 -51.15 8.92 -29.90
CA PRO A 357 -50.77 7.66 -30.53
C PRO A 357 -49.29 7.27 -30.37
N GLU A 358 -48.41 8.26 -30.24
CA GLU A 358 -46.97 8.16 -30.01
C GLU A 358 -46.63 7.33 -28.78
N HIS A 359 -47.24 7.61 -27.63
CA HIS A 359 -46.95 6.92 -26.36
C HIS A 359 -47.62 5.55 -26.22
N VAL A 360 -48.41 5.08 -27.20
CA VAL A 360 -49.21 3.86 -27.04
C VAL A 360 -48.31 2.60 -27.03
N GLY A 361 -48.21 1.98 -25.86
CA GLY A 361 -47.32 0.84 -25.61
C GLY A 361 -46.13 1.18 -24.73
N GLU A 362 -45.87 2.45 -24.45
CA GLU A 362 -44.96 2.87 -23.36
C GLU A 362 -45.57 2.56 -21.99
N LEU A 363 -44.72 2.66 -20.96
CA LEU A 363 -45.10 2.51 -19.57
C LEU A 363 -45.62 3.83 -18.99
N LYS A 364 -46.79 3.77 -18.35
CA LYS A 364 -47.28 4.80 -17.42
C LYS A 364 -47.27 4.23 -16.00
N MET A 365 -47.03 5.10 -15.02
CA MET A 365 -47.12 4.75 -13.60
C MET A 365 -47.95 5.75 -12.80
N MET A 366 -48.51 5.29 -11.68
CA MET A 366 -49.24 6.11 -10.72
C MET A 366 -48.26 6.59 -9.66
N CYS A 367 -47.79 7.83 -9.75
CA CYS A 367 -46.76 8.41 -8.89
C CYS A 367 -47.05 9.89 -8.58
N TRP A 368 -46.24 10.51 -7.71
CA TRP A 368 -46.22 11.96 -7.57
C TRP A 368 -45.91 12.60 -8.93
N LEU A 369 -46.60 13.70 -9.26
CA LEU A 369 -46.56 14.25 -10.62
C LEU A 369 -45.31 15.09 -10.93
N GLY A 370 -44.52 15.44 -9.91
CA GLY A 370 -43.37 16.34 -10.01
C GLY A 370 -43.67 17.76 -9.52
N PRO A 371 -42.65 18.61 -9.34
CA PRO A 371 -42.84 19.98 -8.86
C PRO A 371 -43.59 20.84 -9.90
N LEU A 372 -44.62 21.57 -9.46
CA LEU A 372 -45.50 22.39 -10.34
C LEU A 372 -44.98 23.80 -10.67
N VAL A 373 -43.83 24.21 -10.13
CA VAL A 373 -43.34 25.60 -10.21
C VAL A 373 -41.82 25.63 -10.44
N GLU A 374 -41.36 26.52 -11.34
CA GLU A 374 -39.95 26.90 -11.47
C GLU A 374 -39.38 27.38 -10.12
N ASP A 375 -38.44 26.64 -9.50
CA ASP A 375 -37.55 27.25 -8.49
C ASP A 375 -36.56 28.16 -9.22
N THR A 376 -36.09 29.19 -8.52
CA THR A 376 -34.95 29.99 -8.98
C THR A 376 -33.81 30.05 -7.98
N CYS A 377 -33.98 29.58 -6.74
CA CYS A 377 -33.07 29.61 -5.56
C CYS A 377 -32.31 30.92 -5.24
N ILE A 378 -32.43 31.94 -6.10
CA ILE A 378 -31.68 33.21 -6.11
C ILE A 378 -32.35 34.29 -5.23
N SER A 379 -33.54 34.02 -4.68
CA SER A 379 -34.19 34.87 -3.69
C SER A 379 -34.18 34.23 -2.31
N GLY A 380 -33.65 34.94 -1.30
CA GLY A 380 -33.89 34.68 0.13
C GLY A 380 -35.33 34.98 0.56
N PHE A 381 -36.28 34.47 -0.22
CA PHE A 381 -37.71 34.39 -0.02
C PHE A 381 -38.07 32.98 -0.48
N ALA A 382 -38.74 32.20 0.37
CA ALA A 382 -39.33 30.92 -0.05
C ALA A 382 -40.18 31.16 -1.32
N PRO A 383 -40.04 30.33 -2.37
CA PRO A 383 -40.86 30.48 -3.58
C PRO A 383 -42.36 30.34 -3.28
N ASP A 384 -43.22 30.69 -4.24
CA ASP A 384 -44.69 30.74 -4.08
C ASP A 384 -45.35 29.33 -4.04
N TYR A 385 -44.60 28.30 -3.63
CA TYR A 385 -45.02 26.90 -3.43
C TYR A 385 -46.20 26.76 -2.46
N GLN A 386 -46.44 27.76 -1.61
CA GLN A 386 -47.46 27.78 -0.56
C GLN A 386 -48.92 27.85 -1.07
N THR A 387 -49.19 27.60 -2.35
CA THR A 387 -50.55 27.66 -2.92
C THR A 387 -50.93 26.52 -3.87
N GLU A 388 -49.99 25.61 -4.19
CA GLU A 388 -50.22 24.50 -5.12
C GLU A 388 -49.71 23.16 -4.55
N VAL A 389 -50.27 22.07 -5.07
CA VAL A 389 -49.98 20.68 -4.67
C VAL A 389 -50.01 19.83 -5.93
N ALA A 390 -48.93 19.10 -6.20
CA ALA A 390 -48.76 18.31 -7.42
C ALA A 390 -49.67 17.07 -7.45
N LYS A 391 -49.89 16.43 -6.28
CA LYS A 391 -50.68 15.20 -6.11
C LYS A 391 -50.07 13.97 -6.80
N VAL A 392 -50.81 12.86 -6.75
CA VAL A 392 -50.48 11.62 -7.44
C VAL A 392 -51.39 11.42 -8.66
N GLY A 393 -50.82 10.93 -9.75
CA GLY A 393 -51.56 10.65 -10.97
C GLY A 393 -50.81 9.74 -11.94
N TRP A 394 -51.45 9.41 -13.06
CA TRP A 394 -50.79 8.67 -14.14
C TRP A 394 -49.80 9.58 -14.86
N LYS A 395 -48.51 9.24 -14.81
CA LYS A 395 -47.42 9.89 -15.55
C LYS A 395 -46.71 8.86 -16.43
N LEU A 396 -45.98 9.27 -17.48
CA LEU A 396 -45.08 8.37 -18.19
C LEU A 396 -43.96 7.92 -17.24
N ALA A 397 -43.61 6.64 -17.26
CA ALA A 397 -42.53 6.10 -16.41
C ALA A 397 -41.15 6.66 -16.80
N LEU A 398 -40.99 6.99 -18.10
CA LEU A 398 -39.85 7.70 -18.67
C LEU A 398 -39.67 9.13 -18.12
N ASP A 399 -40.73 9.72 -17.54
CA ASP A 399 -40.69 11.03 -16.89
C ASP A 399 -41.00 10.90 -15.37
N TRP A 400 -40.63 9.77 -14.76
CA TRP A 400 -40.72 9.65 -13.31
C TRP A 400 -39.80 10.65 -12.61
N TRP A 401 -40.23 11.12 -11.43
CA TRP A 401 -39.59 12.20 -10.69
C TRP A 401 -39.63 11.92 -9.16
N PRO A 402 -38.49 11.98 -8.44
CA PRO A 402 -38.42 11.76 -6.99
C PRO A 402 -39.00 12.94 -6.18
N TYR A 403 -39.56 12.73 -4.99
CA TYR A 403 -40.16 13.81 -4.19
C TYR A 403 -39.09 14.77 -3.64
N GLN A 404 -38.72 15.75 -4.47
CA GLN A 404 -37.59 16.67 -4.33
C GLN A 404 -37.85 17.99 -5.08
N ARG A 405 -37.04 19.02 -4.79
CA ARG A 405 -37.10 20.32 -5.49
C ARG A 405 -36.58 20.23 -6.93
N PRO A 406 -37.05 21.10 -7.86
CA PRO A 406 -36.59 21.06 -9.25
C PRO A 406 -35.12 21.44 -9.44
N THR A 407 -34.47 22.09 -8.47
CA THR A 407 -33.05 22.44 -8.49
C THR A 407 -32.14 21.43 -7.75
N PHE A 408 -32.70 20.37 -7.17
CA PHE A 408 -31.96 19.35 -6.41
C PHE A 408 -32.69 18.00 -6.48
N VAL A 409 -32.64 17.34 -7.65
CA VAL A 409 -33.45 16.13 -7.93
C VAL A 409 -32.93 14.89 -7.21
N THR A 410 -31.61 14.77 -7.04
CA THR A 410 -30.94 13.81 -6.16
C THR A 410 -29.57 14.39 -5.79
N PRO A 411 -29.01 14.05 -4.61
CA PRO A 411 -27.66 14.50 -4.25
C PRO A 411 -26.59 14.02 -5.26
N PRO A 412 -25.51 14.80 -5.47
CA PRO A 412 -24.49 14.58 -6.49
C PRO A 412 -23.45 13.54 -6.02
N PHE A 413 -23.91 12.32 -5.78
CA PHE A 413 -23.09 11.16 -5.39
C PHE A 413 -23.91 9.87 -5.49
N ALA A 414 -23.23 8.74 -5.62
CA ALA A 414 -23.80 7.40 -5.70
C ALA A 414 -24.82 7.06 -4.59
N GLY A 415 -25.72 6.13 -4.88
CA GLY A 415 -26.77 5.65 -3.98
C GLY A 415 -26.21 4.87 -2.80
N PHE A 416 -25.64 3.70 -3.08
CA PHE A 416 -25.25 2.69 -2.09
C PHE A 416 -23.99 3.09 -1.30
N VAL A 417 -24.01 3.20 0.02
CA VAL A 417 -25.15 3.12 0.96
C VAL A 417 -25.77 4.50 1.24
N SER A 418 -26.96 4.51 1.81
CA SER A 418 -27.62 5.71 2.34
C SER A 418 -26.80 6.30 3.49
N GLY A 419 -26.08 7.39 3.22
CA GLY A 419 -25.33 8.12 4.24
C GLY A 419 -26.25 8.60 5.38
N HIS A 420 -27.51 8.97 5.09
CA HIS A 420 -28.47 9.34 6.13
C HIS A 420 -28.79 8.16 7.08
N SER A 421 -28.85 6.93 6.56
CA SER A 421 -29.04 5.72 7.37
C SER A 421 -27.82 5.45 8.25
N THR A 422 -26.61 5.66 7.73
CA THR A 422 -25.34 5.51 8.48
C THR A 422 -25.17 6.57 9.56
N TYR A 423 -25.24 7.86 9.21
CA TYR A 423 -25.16 8.98 10.14
C TYR A 423 -26.21 8.84 11.26
N SER A 424 -27.47 8.62 10.89
CA SER A 424 -28.54 8.62 11.88
C SER A 424 -28.46 7.45 12.84
N ARG A 425 -27.98 6.28 12.37
CA ARG A 425 -27.80 5.15 13.27
C ARG A 425 -26.60 5.36 14.20
N ALA A 426 -25.46 5.82 13.69
CA ALA A 426 -24.31 6.16 14.53
C ALA A 426 -24.67 7.20 15.59
N ALA A 427 -25.40 8.25 15.19
CA ALA A 427 -25.88 9.27 16.11
C ALA A 427 -26.88 8.70 17.14
N ALA A 428 -27.80 7.83 16.74
CA ALA A 428 -28.75 7.20 17.67
C ALA A 428 -28.08 6.35 18.75
N GLU A 429 -27.08 5.54 18.39
CA GLU A 429 -26.32 4.74 19.36
C GLU A 429 -25.47 5.65 20.29
N ILE A 430 -24.85 6.70 19.74
CA ILE A 430 -24.09 7.70 20.53
C ILE A 430 -25.01 8.48 21.48
N MET A 431 -26.21 8.87 21.03
CA MET A 431 -27.19 9.55 21.88
C MET A 431 -27.70 8.64 23.00
N THR A 432 -27.89 7.36 22.71
CA THR A 432 -28.18 6.32 23.71
C THR A 432 -27.03 6.18 24.71
N TYR A 433 -25.78 6.10 24.24
CA TYR A 433 -24.58 6.00 25.07
C TYR A 433 -24.40 7.23 25.97
N THR A 434 -24.43 8.43 25.40
CA THR A 434 -24.11 9.68 26.12
C THR A 434 -25.16 10.01 27.19
N THR A 435 -26.44 9.75 26.91
CA THR A 435 -27.54 9.93 27.88
C THR A 435 -27.67 8.75 28.85
N GLY A 436 -27.23 7.56 28.45
CA GLY A 436 -27.37 6.30 29.19
C GLY A 436 -28.81 5.76 29.20
N ASP A 437 -29.61 6.13 28.21
CA ASP A 437 -31.01 5.74 28.06
C ASP A 437 -31.34 5.60 26.56
N GLU A 438 -32.04 4.54 26.16
CA GLU A 438 -32.42 4.33 24.75
C GLU A 438 -33.52 5.31 24.30
N TYR A 439 -34.25 5.89 25.26
CA TYR A 439 -35.35 6.81 25.00
C TYR A 439 -34.94 8.29 24.99
N PHE A 440 -35.67 9.08 24.20
CA PHE A 440 -35.68 10.54 24.32
C PHE A 440 -36.08 10.97 25.74
N PRO A 441 -35.67 12.16 26.24
CA PRO A 441 -35.96 12.59 27.61
C PRO A 441 -37.47 12.61 27.92
N GLY A 442 -37.88 11.89 28.97
CA GLY A 442 -39.30 11.70 29.30
C GLY A 442 -39.99 10.57 28.52
N GLY A 443 -39.25 9.85 27.68
CA GLY A 443 -39.69 8.72 26.87
C GLY A 443 -40.29 9.10 25.52
N MET A 444 -40.14 10.35 25.05
CA MET A 444 -40.70 10.78 23.76
C MET A 444 -40.06 12.08 23.24
N GLY A 445 -39.50 12.06 22.03
CA GLY A 445 -39.21 13.26 21.24
C GLY A 445 -40.47 13.71 20.50
N ILE A 446 -40.65 15.02 20.29
CA ILE A 446 -41.84 15.60 19.64
C ILE A 446 -41.42 16.77 18.74
N PHE A 447 -41.74 16.69 17.44
CA PHE A 447 -41.41 17.74 16.48
C PHE A 447 -42.69 18.24 15.77
N ASP A 448 -43.02 19.52 15.98
CA ASP A 448 -44.25 20.15 15.47
C ASP A 448 -44.17 20.38 13.94
N CYS A 449 -45.16 19.88 13.19
CA CYS A 449 -45.31 20.06 11.74
C CYS A 449 -46.67 20.75 11.45
N PRO A 450 -46.74 22.10 11.47
CA PRO A 450 -48.01 22.84 11.40
C PRO A 450 -48.70 22.78 10.04
N GLN A 451 -50.04 22.75 10.05
CA GLN A 451 -50.87 22.73 8.84
C GLN A 451 -50.50 23.84 7.84
N ASN A 452 -50.26 23.47 6.58
CA ASN A 452 -49.93 24.35 5.45
C ASN A 452 -48.74 25.30 5.70
N ASN A 453 -47.87 25.01 6.69
CA ASN A 453 -46.77 25.87 7.11
C ASN A 453 -45.59 25.03 7.62
N TYR A 454 -45.30 23.92 6.92
CA TYR A 454 -44.13 23.08 7.20
C TYR A 454 -43.43 22.63 5.91
N LEU A 455 -44.17 22.02 4.97
CA LEU A 455 -43.60 21.58 3.69
C LEU A 455 -43.16 22.79 2.86
N VAL A 456 -42.05 22.61 2.16
CA VAL A 456 -41.39 23.61 1.30
C VAL A 456 -41.38 23.17 -0.16
N PHE A 457 -41.60 21.89 -0.47
CA PHE A 457 -41.69 21.41 -1.85
C PHE A 457 -43.08 21.70 -2.48
N GLU A 458 -44.15 21.67 -1.68
CA GLU A 458 -45.54 22.00 -2.06
C GLU A 458 -46.39 22.40 -0.82
N GLU A 459 -47.64 22.87 -0.99
CA GLU A 459 -48.48 23.27 0.15
C GLU A 459 -48.86 22.07 1.05
N GLY A 460 -48.44 22.10 2.32
CA GLY A 460 -48.89 21.15 3.34
C GLY A 460 -48.12 21.22 4.67
N PRO A 461 -48.34 20.25 5.57
CA PRO A 461 -49.31 19.14 5.51
C PRO A 461 -50.77 19.60 5.61
N SER A 462 -51.72 18.71 5.30
CA SER A 462 -53.17 19.02 5.26
C SER A 462 -53.82 19.19 6.64
N ILE A 463 -53.14 18.77 7.71
CA ILE A 463 -53.51 18.92 9.13
C ILE A 463 -52.26 19.24 9.97
N ASP A 464 -52.44 19.70 11.21
CA ASP A 464 -51.35 19.75 12.18
C ASP A 464 -50.90 18.31 12.52
N VAL A 465 -49.59 18.05 12.46
CA VAL A 465 -48.96 16.76 12.78
C VAL A 465 -47.83 17.00 13.78
N GLU A 466 -47.56 16.04 14.66
CA GLU A 466 -46.35 16.02 15.49
C GLU A 466 -45.59 14.73 15.16
N LEU A 467 -44.35 14.79 14.67
CA LEU A 467 -43.51 13.58 14.60
C LEU A 467 -43.15 13.17 16.03
N GLN A 468 -43.29 11.88 16.34
CA GLN A 468 -43.10 11.36 17.69
C GLN A 468 -42.25 10.09 17.65
N TRP A 469 -41.15 10.08 18.42
CA TRP A 469 -40.22 8.96 18.53
C TRP A 469 -40.03 8.58 20.00
N ALA A 470 -40.05 7.30 20.34
CA ALA A 470 -39.78 6.86 21.70
C ALA A 470 -38.27 6.79 21.94
N THR A 471 -37.55 6.10 21.07
CA THR A 471 -36.08 5.94 21.11
C THR A 471 -35.37 6.76 20.06
N TYR A 472 -34.08 7.05 20.26
CA TYR A 472 -33.23 7.64 19.22
C TYR A 472 -33.13 6.72 18.00
N GLN A 473 -33.14 5.40 18.23
CA GLN A 473 -33.27 4.42 17.18
C GLN A 473 -34.53 4.65 16.33
N ASP A 474 -35.71 4.85 16.92
CA ASP A 474 -36.95 5.02 16.15
C ASP A 474 -36.86 6.23 15.20
N ALA A 475 -36.17 7.29 15.62
CA ALA A 475 -35.88 8.45 14.79
C ALA A 475 -34.92 8.10 13.63
N SER A 476 -33.84 7.36 13.90
CA SER A 476 -32.92 6.86 12.86
C SER A 476 -33.57 5.91 11.85
N ASP A 477 -34.47 5.03 12.32
CA ASP A 477 -35.17 4.09 11.46
C ASP A 477 -36.16 4.84 10.55
N GLN A 478 -36.85 5.86 11.06
CA GLN A 478 -37.70 6.71 10.23
C GLN A 478 -36.92 7.67 9.31
N CYS A 479 -35.74 8.16 9.74
CA CYS A 479 -34.81 8.89 8.85
C CYS A 479 -34.49 8.05 7.61
N SER A 480 -34.22 6.77 7.81
CA SER A 480 -33.91 5.85 6.74
C SER A 480 -35.08 5.66 5.77
N LEU A 481 -36.29 5.38 6.27
CA LEU A 481 -37.50 5.24 5.44
C LEU A 481 -37.82 6.51 4.63
N SER A 482 -37.51 7.67 5.19
CA SER A 482 -37.73 8.96 4.52
C SER A 482 -37.00 9.06 3.17
N ARG A 483 -35.89 8.35 2.98
CA ARG A 483 -35.08 8.38 1.75
C ARG A 483 -35.73 7.62 0.60
N ILE A 484 -36.54 6.62 0.94
CA ILE A 484 -37.37 5.84 0.03
C ILE A 484 -38.58 6.68 -0.40
N TRP A 485 -39.29 7.33 0.54
CA TRP A 485 -40.38 8.27 0.20
C TRP A 485 -39.92 9.52 -0.54
N GLY A 486 -38.74 10.06 -0.21
CA GLY A 486 -38.07 11.13 -0.94
C GLY A 486 -37.58 10.72 -2.34
N GLY A 487 -37.68 9.44 -2.72
CA GLY A 487 -37.39 8.96 -4.07
C GLY A 487 -35.91 8.78 -4.41
N ILE A 488 -34.99 8.87 -3.43
CA ILE A 488 -33.54 9.02 -3.71
C ILE A 488 -32.67 7.81 -3.33
N HIS A 489 -33.22 6.85 -2.58
CA HIS A 489 -32.52 5.61 -2.21
C HIS A 489 -33.49 4.39 -2.28
N PRO A 490 -33.12 3.27 -2.93
CA PRO A 490 -33.81 1.99 -2.79
C PRO A 490 -33.50 1.33 -1.43
N PRO A 491 -34.30 0.32 -1.02
CA PRO A 491 -34.03 -0.48 0.18
C PRO A 491 -32.60 -1.03 0.32
N ALA A 492 -31.95 -1.39 -0.80
CA ALA A 492 -30.58 -1.90 -0.82
C ALA A 492 -29.57 -0.95 -0.16
N ASP A 493 -29.79 0.37 -0.28
CA ASP A 493 -28.90 1.38 0.28
C ASP A 493 -29.09 1.56 1.79
N ASP A 494 -30.23 1.13 2.34
CA ASP A 494 -30.65 1.47 3.70
C ASP A 494 -30.08 0.52 4.76
N ILE A 495 -30.48 -0.77 4.73
CA ILE A 495 -30.11 -1.73 5.79
C ILE A 495 -28.60 -1.82 6.04
N PRO A 496 -27.72 -1.88 5.02
CA PRO A 496 -26.28 -1.93 5.26
C PRO A 496 -25.77 -0.60 5.87
N GLY A 497 -26.34 0.54 5.45
CA GLY A 497 -26.07 1.83 6.06
C GLY A 497 -26.38 1.85 7.56
N ARG A 498 -27.56 1.34 7.97
CA ARG A 498 -27.90 1.19 9.40
C ARG A 498 -26.91 0.27 10.12
N LYS A 499 -26.56 -0.89 9.54
CA LYS A 499 -25.59 -1.82 10.17
C LYS A 499 -24.23 -1.19 10.42
N MET A 500 -23.69 -0.44 9.45
CA MET A 500 -22.43 0.27 9.64
C MET A 500 -22.55 1.35 10.72
N GLY A 501 -23.62 2.16 10.69
CA GLY A 501 -23.83 3.18 11.71
C GLY A 501 -23.90 2.61 13.13
N TYR A 502 -24.45 1.41 13.31
CA TYR A 502 -24.55 0.76 14.62
C TYR A 502 -23.17 0.45 15.22
N GLU A 503 -22.27 -0.16 14.44
CA GLU A 503 -20.90 -0.47 14.88
C GLU A 503 -20.08 0.82 15.12
N ILE A 504 -20.25 1.82 14.25
CA ILE A 504 -19.56 3.12 14.35
C ILE A 504 -19.97 3.87 15.62
N GLY A 505 -21.25 3.91 15.96
CA GLY A 505 -21.72 4.59 17.16
C GLY A 505 -21.17 4.01 18.46
N HIS A 506 -20.94 2.69 18.49
CA HIS A 506 -20.31 2.00 19.62
C HIS A 506 -18.80 2.26 19.68
N THR A 507 -18.07 2.06 18.57
CA THR A 507 -16.61 2.23 18.50
C THR A 507 -16.17 3.69 18.77
N ALA A 508 -16.89 4.67 18.24
CA ALA A 508 -16.64 6.08 18.54
C ALA A 508 -16.92 6.44 20.01
N SER A 509 -17.93 5.82 20.62
CA SER A 509 -18.23 5.99 22.05
C SER A 509 -17.15 5.40 22.95
N ASP A 510 -16.65 4.20 22.63
CA ASP A 510 -15.58 3.53 23.38
C ASP A 510 -14.25 4.31 23.29
N LEU A 511 -13.86 4.79 22.10
CA LEU A 511 -12.65 5.60 21.95
C LEU A 511 -12.77 6.97 22.64
N ALA A 512 -13.94 7.62 22.57
CA ALA A 512 -14.15 8.87 23.29
C ALA A 512 -14.03 8.69 24.81
N GLU A 513 -14.58 7.60 25.35
CA GLU A 513 -14.44 7.27 26.78
C GLU A 513 -12.99 6.96 27.17
N ILE A 514 -12.19 6.34 26.29
CA ILE A 514 -10.73 6.20 26.48
C ILE A 514 -10.06 7.58 26.64
N TYR A 515 -10.33 8.54 25.74
CA TYR A 515 -9.77 9.89 25.83
C TYR A 515 -10.24 10.66 27.07
N PHE A 516 -11.52 10.55 27.45
CA PHE A 516 -12.02 11.18 28.68
C PHE A 516 -11.42 10.59 29.96
N ASN A 517 -10.99 9.33 29.89
CA ASN A 517 -10.24 8.64 30.94
C ASN A 517 -8.71 8.77 30.77
N GLY A 518 -8.23 9.83 30.12
CA GLY A 518 -6.80 10.18 30.02
C GLY A 518 -6.09 9.69 28.75
N GLY A 519 -6.77 8.93 27.88
CA GLY A 519 -6.15 8.31 26.71
C GLY A 519 -5.27 7.11 27.06
N TYR A 520 -4.53 6.61 26.08
CA TYR A 520 -3.55 5.56 26.27
C TYR A 520 -2.33 6.10 27.04
N PRO A 521 -1.81 5.38 28.06
CA PRO A 521 -0.59 5.80 28.74
C PRO A 521 0.63 5.57 27.85
N GLU A 522 1.50 6.59 27.76
CA GLU A 522 2.73 6.57 26.98
C GLU A 522 3.97 6.60 27.89
N VAL A 523 5.03 5.92 27.46
CA VAL A 523 6.32 5.96 28.14
C VAL A 523 7.11 7.15 27.63
N GLN A 524 7.47 8.07 28.54
CA GLN A 524 8.31 9.23 28.21
C GLN A 524 9.80 8.88 28.18
N SER A 525 10.23 7.95 29.04
CA SER A 525 11.60 7.47 29.11
C SER A 525 11.72 6.21 29.96
N ILE A 526 12.60 5.32 29.55
CA ILE A 526 13.22 4.30 30.42
C ILE A 526 14.63 4.79 30.76
N VAL A 527 15.02 4.73 32.03
CA VAL A 527 16.35 5.13 32.52
C VAL A 527 16.88 4.03 33.44
N LEU A 528 18.04 3.49 33.13
CA LEU A 528 18.75 2.55 33.99
C LEU A 528 19.60 3.32 35.01
N SER A 529 19.80 2.75 36.20
CA SER A 529 20.71 3.33 37.20
C SER A 529 22.18 3.18 36.83
N ASP A 530 22.48 2.14 36.05
CA ASP A 530 23.75 1.88 35.37
C ASP A 530 23.47 1.20 34.03
N ASP A 531 24.20 1.58 32.99
CA ASP A 531 24.10 1.02 31.63
C ASP A 531 25.25 0.03 31.32
N VAL A 532 26.23 -0.08 32.21
CA VAL A 532 27.34 -1.05 32.17
C VAL A 532 27.39 -1.77 33.52
N ILE A 533 27.25 -3.10 33.52
CA ILE A 533 27.29 -3.92 34.74
C ILE A 533 28.62 -4.67 34.79
N THR A 534 29.41 -4.42 35.82
CA THR A 534 30.74 -5.00 36.04
C THR A 534 30.82 -5.75 37.37
N ASP A 535 31.97 -6.36 37.68
CA ASP A 535 32.24 -6.90 39.02
C ASP A 535 32.15 -5.87 40.13
N ALA A 536 32.41 -4.60 39.83
CA ALA A 536 32.27 -3.52 40.80
C ALA A 536 30.81 -3.37 41.30
N ASP A 537 29.84 -3.85 40.52
CA ASP A 537 28.40 -3.73 40.76
C ASP A 537 27.80 -4.99 41.39
N VAL A 538 28.59 -6.07 41.52
CA VAL A 538 28.18 -7.36 42.07
C VAL A 538 27.76 -7.25 43.54
N GLY A 539 26.59 -7.81 43.86
CA GLY A 539 25.94 -7.62 45.16
C GLY A 539 25.34 -6.22 45.36
N GLY A 540 25.47 -5.33 44.38
CA GLY A 540 24.72 -4.09 44.22
C GLY A 540 23.32 -4.35 43.64
N SER A 541 22.79 -3.37 42.91
CA SER A 541 21.45 -3.49 42.32
C SER A 541 21.26 -2.55 41.13
N LEU A 542 20.80 -3.09 40.01
CA LEU A 542 20.34 -2.33 38.85
C LEU A 542 18.89 -1.90 39.07
N VAL A 543 18.60 -0.61 38.94
CA VAL A 543 17.23 -0.07 38.95
C VAL A 543 16.86 0.42 37.57
N VAL A 544 15.82 -0.16 36.98
CA VAL A 544 15.19 0.33 35.75
C VAL A 544 14.02 1.22 36.16
N SER A 545 14.09 2.52 35.84
CA SER A 545 13.10 3.53 36.19
C SER A 545 12.35 3.98 34.94
N ILE A 546 11.03 3.82 34.92
CA ILE A 546 10.16 4.12 33.78
C ILE A 546 9.24 5.28 34.15
N GLN A 547 9.30 6.34 33.35
CA GLN A 547 8.45 7.51 33.49
C GLN A 547 7.33 7.47 32.46
N PHE A 548 6.08 7.60 32.91
CA PHE A 548 4.90 7.72 32.07
C PHE A 548 4.49 9.19 31.92
N ASP A 549 3.76 9.50 30.84
CA ASP A 549 3.24 10.83 30.53
C ASP A 549 2.13 11.29 31.47
N GLN A 550 1.39 10.31 32.00
CA GLN A 550 0.20 10.52 32.80
C GLN A 550 0.15 9.66 34.07
N ARG A 551 -0.99 9.73 34.77
CA ARG A 551 -1.22 9.06 36.03
C ARG A 551 -1.61 7.59 35.84
N MET A 552 -0.97 6.69 36.56
CA MET A 552 -1.04 5.24 36.37
C MET A 552 -1.81 4.48 37.46
N ASP A 553 -2.22 3.26 37.16
CA ASP A 553 -2.74 2.29 38.13
C ASP A 553 -1.58 1.65 38.92
N ILE A 554 -1.35 2.18 40.11
CA ILE A 554 -0.27 1.73 41.01
C ILE A 554 -0.54 0.40 41.72
N ASP A 555 -1.74 -0.19 41.56
CA ASP A 555 -2.06 -1.53 42.09
C ASP A 555 -1.71 -2.65 41.07
N THR A 556 -1.29 -2.28 39.84
CA THR A 556 -0.86 -3.18 38.76
C THR A 556 0.61 -2.96 38.41
N ASP A 557 1.40 -4.03 38.36
CA ASP A 557 2.82 -4.01 37.99
C ASP A 557 2.98 -4.40 36.50
N PRO A 558 3.43 -3.49 35.61
CA PRO A 558 3.69 -3.83 34.21
C PRO A 558 4.92 -4.74 34.03
N PRO A 559 4.88 -5.72 33.11
CA PRO A 559 6.03 -6.54 32.77
C PRO A 559 7.13 -5.75 32.05
N ILE A 560 8.38 -6.00 32.44
CA ILE A 560 9.59 -5.61 31.72
C ILE A 560 10.18 -6.85 31.05
N GLN A 561 10.74 -6.67 29.86
CA GLN A 561 11.47 -7.69 29.10
C GLN A 561 12.84 -7.16 28.68
N PHE A 562 13.79 -8.08 28.53
CA PHE A 562 15.11 -7.82 27.93
C PHE A 562 15.19 -8.60 26.61
N SER A 563 15.95 -8.11 25.61
CA SER A 563 16.12 -8.81 24.34
C SER A 563 16.91 -10.13 24.46
N GLN A 564 17.66 -10.31 25.55
CA GLN A 564 18.53 -11.45 25.82
C GLN A 564 18.30 -12.02 27.23
N ASP A 565 18.71 -13.27 27.50
CA ASP A 565 18.53 -13.90 28.80
C ASP A 565 19.58 -13.43 29.83
N VAL A 566 19.23 -12.36 30.53
CA VAL A 566 20.01 -11.78 31.63
C VAL A 566 19.69 -12.40 33.01
N SER A 567 18.91 -13.49 33.08
CA SER A 567 18.34 -13.97 34.35
C SER A 567 19.34 -14.65 35.30
N SER A 568 20.53 -14.99 34.81
CA SER A 568 21.70 -15.41 35.59
C SER A 568 22.26 -14.25 36.42
N THR A 569 22.59 -13.13 35.77
CA THR A 569 23.23 -11.95 36.39
C THR A 569 22.21 -11.04 37.08
N LEU A 570 21.06 -10.77 36.46
CA LEU A 570 20.00 -9.90 36.99
C LEU A 570 18.94 -10.70 37.74
N THR A 571 19.23 -11.01 38.99
CA THR A 571 18.42 -11.91 39.81
C THR A 571 17.39 -11.19 40.68
N SER A 572 16.45 -11.95 41.24
CA SER A 572 15.57 -11.51 42.34
C SER A 572 14.81 -10.18 42.10
N PRO A 573 14.14 -9.99 40.95
CA PRO A 573 13.48 -8.72 40.62
C PRO A 573 12.42 -8.34 41.66
N SER A 574 12.40 -7.05 42.02
CA SER A 574 11.35 -6.45 42.84
C SER A 574 10.88 -5.12 42.25
N SER A 575 9.58 -5.01 42.04
CA SER A 575 8.87 -3.86 41.48
C SER A 575 8.32 -2.93 42.57
N ALA A 576 8.26 -1.62 42.27
CA ALA A 576 7.51 -0.65 43.06
C ALA A 576 7.16 0.61 42.25
N TRP A 577 5.93 1.11 42.43
CA TRP A 577 5.58 2.48 42.03
C TRP A 577 6.15 3.49 43.02
N VAL A 578 7.05 4.37 42.57
CA VAL A 578 7.68 5.44 43.38
C VAL A 578 6.67 6.56 43.64
N ASN A 579 5.91 6.88 42.60
CA ASN A 579 4.76 7.78 42.59
C ASN A 579 3.79 7.30 41.50
N ASP A 580 2.70 8.02 41.26
CA ASP A 580 1.67 7.62 40.30
C ASP A 580 2.01 7.92 38.82
N THR A 581 3.27 8.24 38.51
CA THR A 581 3.79 8.40 37.13
C THR A 581 5.15 7.71 36.89
N THR A 582 5.77 7.14 37.94
CA THR A 582 7.11 6.53 37.86
C THR A 582 7.11 5.14 38.48
N TYR A 583 7.45 4.14 37.68
CA TYR A 583 7.57 2.73 38.06
C TYR A 583 9.04 2.32 38.08
N GLU A 584 9.48 1.64 39.13
CA GLU A 584 10.86 1.13 39.26
C GLU A 584 10.87 -0.38 39.43
N VAL A 585 11.76 -1.06 38.70
CA VAL A 585 12.11 -2.47 38.92
C VAL A 585 13.57 -2.56 39.30
N THR A 586 13.83 -3.12 40.48
CA THR A 586 15.17 -3.34 41.02
C THR A 586 15.56 -4.80 40.87
N PHE A 587 16.70 -5.06 40.23
CA PHE A 587 17.34 -6.37 40.10
C PHE A 587 18.56 -6.44 41.03
N THR A 588 18.83 -7.61 41.60
CA THR A 588 20.07 -7.86 42.36
C THR A 588 21.12 -8.44 41.42
N ILE A 589 22.27 -7.77 41.33
CA ILE A 589 23.38 -8.17 40.45
C ILE A 589 24.14 -9.32 41.12
N ALA A 590 24.28 -10.43 40.41
CA ALA A 590 25.08 -11.58 40.79
C ALA A 590 26.19 -11.79 39.75
N ASP A 591 27.43 -11.85 40.20
CA ASP A 591 28.57 -12.39 39.44
C ASP A 591 28.23 -13.81 39.00
N GLN A 592 28.37 -14.08 37.70
CA GLN A 592 28.15 -15.37 37.05
C GLN A 592 29.19 -15.69 35.96
N GLU A 593 30.30 -14.95 35.85
CA GLU A 593 31.31 -15.14 34.78
C GLU A 593 30.66 -15.04 33.36
N VAL A 594 30.10 -13.86 33.02
CA VAL A 594 29.34 -13.63 31.77
C VAL A 594 29.58 -12.23 31.18
N THR A 595 29.97 -12.20 29.91
CA THR A 595 29.96 -11.03 29.02
C THR A 595 28.76 -11.08 28.04
N THR A 596 27.99 -10.00 27.92
CA THR A 596 26.85 -9.88 26.99
C THR A 596 26.57 -8.40 26.67
N SER A 597 26.56 -8.05 25.37
CA SER A 597 26.36 -6.68 24.88
C SER A 597 25.00 -6.49 24.20
N SER A 598 24.62 -5.24 23.90
CA SER A 598 23.47 -4.91 23.04
C SER A 598 22.12 -5.42 23.57
N ILE A 599 21.87 -5.27 24.88
CA ILE A 599 20.64 -5.73 25.52
C ILE A 599 19.59 -4.60 25.50
N SER A 600 18.55 -4.74 24.68
CA SER A 600 17.39 -3.83 24.65
C SER A 600 16.48 -4.07 25.87
N VAL A 601 15.79 -3.03 26.33
CA VAL A 601 14.81 -3.10 27.44
C VAL A 601 13.45 -2.63 26.97
N SER A 602 12.42 -3.46 27.18
CA SER A 602 11.05 -3.21 26.72
C SER A 602 10.03 -3.26 27.86
N ILE A 603 8.96 -2.46 27.75
CA ILE A 603 7.82 -2.45 28.68
C ILE A 603 6.48 -2.43 27.91
N SER A 604 5.50 -3.18 28.41
CA SER A 604 4.15 -3.27 27.86
C SER A 604 3.10 -3.51 28.95
N GLY A 605 1.81 -3.40 28.61
CA GLY A 605 0.71 -3.74 29.51
C GLY A 605 0.53 -2.81 30.72
N ALA A 606 1.21 -1.66 30.75
CA ALA A 606 1.00 -0.64 31.77
C ALA A 606 -0.40 -0.04 31.65
N LYS A 607 -1.02 0.33 32.79
CA LYS A 607 -2.39 0.85 32.82
C LYS A 607 -2.43 2.25 33.42
N ASN A 608 -3.18 3.14 32.79
CA ASN A 608 -3.45 4.45 33.37
C ASN A 608 -4.35 4.31 34.62
N PHE A 609 -4.54 5.39 35.38
CA PHE A 609 -5.30 5.39 36.64
C PHE A 609 -6.78 4.95 36.49
N PHE A 610 -7.33 5.01 35.28
CA PHE A 610 -8.70 4.59 34.97
C PHE A 610 -8.78 3.13 34.46
N GLY A 611 -7.64 2.49 34.21
CA GLY A 611 -7.53 1.10 33.76
C GLY A 611 -7.29 0.92 32.26
N THR A 612 -7.16 1.99 31.48
CA THR A 612 -6.79 1.94 30.05
C THR A 612 -5.37 1.40 29.92
N GLU A 613 -5.20 0.35 29.13
CA GLU A 613 -3.90 -0.31 28.91
C GLU A 613 -3.12 0.38 27.78
N GLN A 614 -1.80 0.44 27.91
CA GLN A 614 -0.85 0.97 26.93
C GLN A 614 -1.06 0.34 25.55
N LEU A 615 -1.17 1.17 24.50
CA LEU A 615 -1.50 0.71 23.14
C LEU A 615 -0.36 -0.05 22.45
N LEU A 616 0.88 0.43 22.60
CA LEU A 616 2.08 -0.10 21.94
C LEU A 616 3.19 -0.38 22.96
N GLN A 617 3.92 -1.48 22.78
CA GLN A 617 5.15 -1.74 23.53
C GLN A 617 6.16 -0.62 23.29
N TYR A 618 6.87 -0.21 24.35
CA TYR A 618 7.96 0.75 24.26
C TYR A 618 9.28 0.04 24.55
N THR A 619 10.27 0.24 23.68
CA THR A 619 11.60 -0.37 23.77
C THR A 619 12.67 0.72 23.71
N ILE A 620 13.73 0.56 24.49
CA ILE A 620 15.01 1.22 24.25
C ILE A 620 16.02 0.17 23.81
N ASP A 621 16.64 0.39 22.65
CA ASP A 621 17.61 -0.53 22.08
C ASP A 621 19.02 -0.27 22.61
N GLU A 622 19.83 -1.34 22.66
CA GLU A 622 21.24 -1.31 23.14
C GLU A 622 21.41 -0.64 24.52
N ALA A 623 20.41 -0.83 25.39
CA ALA A 623 20.26 -0.09 26.64
C ALA A 623 21.14 -0.56 27.81
N LEU A 624 21.74 -1.74 27.69
CA LEU A 624 22.52 -2.37 28.74
C LEU A 624 23.64 -3.24 28.16
N TYR A 625 24.80 -3.17 28.82
CA TYR A 625 25.96 -4.05 28.64
C TYR A 625 26.27 -4.73 29.98
N ILE A 626 26.60 -6.01 29.96
CA ILE A 626 26.93 -6.81 31.16
C ILE A 626 28.27 -7.50 30.92
N ASP A 627 29.19 -7.39 31.87
CA ASP A 627 30.51 -8.00 31.82
C ASP A 627 31.06 -8.24 33.22
N THR A 628 30.66 -9.38 33.80
CA THR A 628 31.10 -9.85 35.12
C THR A 628 32.03 -11.06 34.97
N ASP A 629 32.87 -11.08 33.94
CA ASP A 629 33.94 -12.07 33.80
C ASP A 629 35.25 -11.49 34.34
N ASN A 630 36.15 -12.35 34.83
CA ASN A 630 37.43 -11.91 35.38
C ASN A 630 38.56 -12.20 34.39
N PRO A 631 39.40 -11.22 34.02
CA PRO A 631 40.54 -11.48 33.14
C PRO A 631 41.46 -12.57 33.68
N GLU A 632 41.64 -13.65 32.93
CA GLU A 632 42.66 -14.65 33.21
C GLU A 632 43.97 -14.29 32.50
N ALA A 633 45.09 -14.78 33.03
CA ALA A 633 46.39 -14.58 32.38
C ALA A 633 47.35 -15.74 32.62
N SER A 634 48.22 -15.96 31.65
CA SER A 634 49.33 -16.89 31.76
C SER A 634 50.63 -16.15 32.09
N LEU A 635 51.35 -16.63 33.10
CA LEU A 635 52.67 -16.12 33.50
C LEU A 635 53.77 -17.01 32.93
N SER A 636 54.72 -16.41 32.20
CA SER A 636 55.94 -17.10 31.77
C SER A 636 57.19 -16.31 32.16
N VAL A 637 58.28 -17.04 32.38
CA VAL A 637 59.62 -16.47 32.64
C VAL A 637 60.58 -16.85 31.52
N ASN A 638 61.32 -15.86 31.04
CA ASN A 638 62.46 -16.05 30.16
C ASN A 638 63.74 -15.72 30.95
N LEU A 639 64.64 -16.70 31.03
CA LEU A 639 65.95 -16.64 31.71
C LEU A 639 67.11 -16.74 30.71
N ASP A 640 66.83 -16.62 29.41
CA ASP A 640 67.80 -16.89 28.33
C ASP A 640 68.90 -15.82 28.27
N ASP A 641 68.61 -14.61 28.75
CA ASP A 641 69.60 -13.55 28.92
C ASP A 641 70.25 -13.64 30.32
N PRO A 642 71.56 -13.96 30.41
CA PRO A 642 72.23 -14.07 31.71
C PRO A 642 72.36 -12.74 32.46
N ASP A 643 72.09 -11.60 31.81
CA ASP A 643 72.09 -10.26 32.39
C ASP A 643 70.67 -9.75 32.75
N PHE A 644 69.57 -10.44 32.36
CA PHE A 644 68.18 -10.04 32.68
C PHE A 644 67.19 -11.21 32.83
N VAL A 645 66.30 -11.15 33.84
CA VAL A 645 65.07 -11.96 33.87
C VAL A 645 63.94 -11.16 33.22
N LEU A 646 63.23 -11.77 32.27
CA LEU A 646 61.99 -11.22 31.70
C LEU A 646 60.82 -12.07 32.16
N LEU A 647 59.74 -11.40 32.59
CA LEU A 647 58.45 -12.02 32.89
C LEU A 647 57.41 -11.48 31.91
N TYR A 648 56.60 -12.37 31.33
CA TYR A 648 55.50 -12.03 30.45
C TYR A 648 54.16 -12.44 31.07
N LEU A 649 53.15 -11.59 30.91
CA LEU A 649 51.76 -11.86 31.24
C LEU A 649 50.93 -11.68 29.98
N ASP A 650 50.32 -12.75 29.50
CA ASP A 650 49.40 -12.75 28.37
C ASP A 650 47.98 -13.00 28.89
N PHE A 651 47.10 -12.02 28.68
CA PHE A 651 45.71 -11.97 29.14
C PHE A 651 44.77 -12.46 28.03
N ASP A 652 43.65 -13.08 28.41
CA ASP A 652 42.62 -13.54 27.48
C ASP A 652 41.75 -12.41 26.90
N GLU A 653 41.69 -11.26 27.57
CA GLU A 653 40.95 -10.08 27.14
C GLU A 653 41.73 -8.73 27.25
N ALA A 654 41.05 -7.62 26.95
CA ALA A 654 41.67 -6.30 26.76
C ALA A 654 41.78 -5.47 28.05
N MET A 655 43.02 -5.22 28.47
CA MET A 655 43.37 -4.64 29.77
C MET A 655 43.50 -3.11 29.78
N ASP A 656 43.28 -2.48 30.96
CA ASP A 656 43.64 -1.07 31.20
C ASP A 656 45.16 -0.88 31.14
N THR A 657 45.65 -0.56 29.95
CA THR A 657 47.06 -0.24 29.72
C THR A 657 47.56 0.99 30.49
N GLY A 658 46.67 1.75 31.13
CA GLY A 658 47.00 2.84 32.07
C GLY A 658 47.59 2.35 33.40
N THR A 659 47.34 1.10 33.77
CA THR A 659 47.80 0.47 35.01
C THR A 659 48.78 -0.66 34.70
N ALA A 660 49.85 -0.83 35.49
CA ALA A 660 50.87 -1.87 35.25
C ALA A 660 50.73 -3.01 36.28
N PRO A 661 50.72 -4.29 35.85
CA PRO A 661 50.64 -5.43 36.76
C PRO A 661 51.75 -5.42 37.82
N LEU A 662 51.40 -5.78 39.06
CA LEU A 662 52.32 -5.80 40.20
C LEU A 662 52.84 -7.21 40.46
N PHE A 663 54.10 -7.42 40.08
CA PHE A 663 54.90 -8.60 40.41
C PHE A 663 55.55 -8.46 41.79
N SER A 664 55.56 -9.54 42.57
CA SER A 664 56.27 -9.61 43.85
C SER A 664 56.87 -11.00 44.11
N PHE A 665 57.94 -11.04 44.90
CA PHE A 665 58.67 -12.27 45.26
C PHE A 665 58.53 -12.47 46.77
N PRO A 666 57.53 -13.25 47.24
CA PRO A 666 57.07 -13.21 48.63
C PRO A 666 57.96 -13.96 49.64
N VAL A 667 58.78 -14.91 49.18
CA VAL A 667 59.56 -15.84 50.05
C VAL A 667 61.06 -15.57 49.99
N GLU A 668 61.65 -15.55 48.80
CA GLU A 668 63.03 -15.13 48.55
C GLU A 668 62.99 -13.73 47.90
N ASP A 669 63.75 -12.76 48.43
CA ASP A 669 63.81 -11.38 47.89
C ASP A 669 65.12 -11.18 47.10
N PRO A 670 65.19 -11.53 45.80
CA PRO A 670 66.38 -11.32 44.99
C PRO A 670 66.65 -9.82 44.72
N LEU A 671 65.65 -8.94 44.94
CA LEU A 671 65.65 -7.54 44.49
C LEU A 671 66.61 -6.61 45.26
N ASN A 672 67.26 -7.08 46.33
CA ASN A 672 68.15 -6.26 47.16
C ASN A 672 69.64 -6.36 46.80
N GLU A 673 70.13 -7.50 46.29
CA GLU A 673 71.55 -7.68 45.90
C GLU A 673 71.79 -8.54 44.64
N ALA A 674 70.77 -9.14 44.00
CA ALA A 674 70.96 -10.04 42.84
C ALA A 674 70.15 -9.67 41.57
N MET A 675 68.92 -9.17 41.73
CA MET A 675 68.05 -8.68 40.66
C MET A 675 67.60 -7.24 40.91
N SER A 676 67.11 -6.51 39.90
CA SER A 676 66.40 -5.23 40.13
C SER A 676 65.41 -4.87 39.02
N PHE A 677 64.18 -4.46 39.39
CA PHE A 677 63.12 -4.10 38.44
C PHE A 677 63.48 -2.89 37.57
N ASN A 678 63.22 -3.00 36.27
CA ASN A 678 63.59 -2.02 35.26
C ASN A 678 62.34 -1.38 34.59
N PRO A 679 61.75 -0.34 35.21
CA PRO A 679 60.54 0.33 34.71
C PRO A 679 60.77 1.17 33.43
N GLY A 680 62.00 1.22 32.91
CA GLY A 680 62.32 1.88 31.63
C GLY A 680 62.15 0.97 30.41
N PHE A 681 62.08 -0.35 30.64
CA PHE A 681 61.95 -1.39 29.61
C PHE A 681 60.76 -2.34 29.86
N SER A 682 60.04 -2.17 30.98
CA SER A 682 58.78 -2.86 31.24
C SER A 682 57.60 -2.05 30.69
N SER A 683 56.70 -2.69 29.94
CA SER A 683 55.56 -2.03 29.29
C SER A 683 54.53 -3.03 28.78
N TRP A 684 53.29 -2.55 28.61
CA TRP A 684 52.31 -3.17 27.71
C TRP A 684 52.87 -3.20 26.27
N ILE A 685 52.80 -4.37 25.64
CA ILE A 685 53.19 -4.63 24.26
C ILE A 685 51.96 -4.52 23.35
N THR A 686 50.84 -5.08 23.80
CA THR A 686 49.48 -4.94 23.24
C THR A 686 48.52 -4.58 24.38
N GLU A 687 47.22 -4.51 24.12
CA GLU A 687 46.18 -4.38 25.15
C GLU A 687 45.98 -5.68 25.95
N THR A 688 46.55 -6.82 25.49
CA THR A 688 46.46 -8.14 26.14
C THR A 688 47.80 -8.64 26.69
N LEU A 689 48.95 -8.06 26.33
CA LEU A 689 50.29 -8.61 26.65
C LEU A 689 51.15 -7.58 27.39
N TYR A 690 51.61 -7.92 28.61
CA TYR A 690 52.53 -7.11 29.41
C TYR A 690 53.88 -7.78 29.61
N SER A 691 54.96 -7.00 29.56
CA SER A 691 56.33 -7.46 29.84
C SER A 691 56.98 -6.70 31.00
N ALA A 692 57.52 -7.45 31.97
CA ALA A 692 58.28 -6.95 33.11
C ALA A 692 59.75 -7.40 33.03
N VAL A 693 60.69 -6.46 33.15
CA VAL A 693 62.12 -6.71 32.98
C VAL A 693 62.87 -6.47 34.30
N TYR A 694 63.77 -7.38 34.67
CA TYR A 694 64.59 -7.34 35.88
C TYR A 694 66.07 -7.57 35.57
N ASP A 695 66.93 -6.58 35.83
CA ASP A 695 68.38 -6.67 35.59
C ASP A 695 69.05 -7.63 36.61
N LEU A 696 69.88 -8.58 36.15
CA LEU A 696 70.68 -9.53 36.96
C LEU A 696 72.11 -9.04 37.24
N ASN A 697 72.72 -9.55 38.32
CA ASN A 697 74.14 -9.36 38.63
C ASN A 697 74.99 -10.58 38.19
N THR A 698 76.29 -10.39 37.92
CA THR A 698 77.20 -11.47 37.50
C THR A 698 77.74 -12.32 38.68
N ASP A 699 77.79 -13.65 38.52
CA ASP A 699 78.24 -14.67 39.50
C ASP A 699 77.18 -14.90 40.62
N VAL A 700 76.15 -15.72 40.32
CA VAL A 700 74.91 -15.84 41.11
C VAL A 700 74.53 -17.32 41.29
N GLN A 701 74.14 -17.64 42.53
CA GLN A 701 73.74 -18.97 43.01
C GLN A 701 72.54 -18.80 43.97
N LEU A 702 71.35 -18.63 43.37
CA LEU A 702 70.02 -18.57 43.97
C LEU A 702 69.25 -19.83 43.56
N HIS A 703 68.28 -20.26 44.35
CA HIS A 703 67.40 -21.40 44.04
C HIS A 703 66.01 -21.14 44.60
N ASP A 704 64.98 -21.71 43.97
CA ASP A 704 63.60 -21.84 44.46
C ASP A 704 62.90 -20.47 44.72
N ILE A 705 62.81 -19.61 43.68
CA ILE A 705 62.23 -18.25 43.75
C ILE A 705 60.73 -18.23 43.41
N ASP A 706 59.88 -17.93 44.40
CA ASP A 706 58.43 -17.70 44.24
C ASP A 706 58.07 -16.39 43.51
N VAL A 707 56.98 -16.38 42.74
CA VAL A 707 56.43 -15.19 42.05
C VAL A 707 54.91 -15.08 42.23
N ASP A 708 54.45 -13.97 42.82
CA ASP A 708 53.04 -13.56 42.88
C ASP A 708 52.77 -12.39 41.92
N VAL A 709 51.67 -12.44 41.16
CA VAL A 709 51.19 -11.35 40.29
C VAL A 709 49.80 -10.90 40.70
N THR A 710 49.61 -9.58 40.81
CA THR A 710 48.35 -8.95 41.25
C THR A 710 48.14 -7.59 40.57
N ILE A 711 46.92 -7.05 40.65
CA ILE A 711 46.58 -5.66 40.27
C ILE A 711 46.81 -5.36 38.78
N ALA A 712 46.19 -6.14 37.91
CA ALA A 712 45.77 -5.69 36.58
C ALA A 712 44.24 -5.67 36.54
N THR A 713 43.66 -4.80 35.72
CA THR A 713 42.21 -4.72 35.48
C THR A 713 41.94 -4.63 33.99
N ASP A 714 40.79 -5.13 33.55
CA ASP A 714 40.31 -4.92 32.18
C ASP A 714 40.05 -3.42 31.88
N SER A 715 39.52 -3.15 30.69
CA SER A 715 39.11 -1.79 30.29
C SER A 715 37.89 -1.23 31.05
N LEU A 716 37.17 -2.06 31.83
CA LEU A 716 35.93 -1.72 32.54
C LEU A 716 36.09 -1.65 34.08
N GLY A 717 37.16 -2.21 34.63
CA GLY A 717 37.53 -2.22 36.04
C GLY A 717 37.51 -3.59 36.75
N ASN A 718 37.25 -4.71 36.07
CA ASN A 718 37.28 -6.05 36.66
C ASN A 718 38.73 -6.42 37.02
N GLU A 719 39.01 -6.90 38.24
CA GLU A 719 40.37 -7.30 38.65
C GLU A 719 40.73 -8.67 38.07
N MET A 720 41.96 -8.82 37.56
CA MET A 720 42.44 -10.11 37.04
C MET A 720 42.44 -11.22 38.10
N VAL A 721 42.29 -12.48 37.67
CA VAL A 721 42.53 -13.64 38.53
C VAL A 721 44.02 -13.68 38.94
N SER A 722 44.30 -13.65 40.24
CA SER A 722 45.67 -13.54 40.76
C SER A 722 46.50 -14.81 40.56
N ILE A 723 47.70 -14.67 40.01
CA ILE A 723 48.65 -15.78 39.77
C ILE A 723 49.61 -15.92 40.95
N GLN A 724 49.85 -17.15 41.41
CA GLN A 724 50.82 -17.49 42.46
C GLN A 724 51.64 -18.72 42.05
N GLU A 725 52.92 -18.53 41.73
CA GLU A 725 53.85 -19.59 41.36
C GLU A 725 54.93 -19.79 42.45
N VAL A 726 55.19 -21.05 42.81
CA VAL A 726 56.06 -21.44 43.94
C VAL A 726 57.27 -22.22 43.43
N ASP A 727 58.45 -21.94 43.98
CA ASP A 727 59.75 -22.43 43.51
C ASP A 727 59.95 -22.16 42.00
N PHE A 728 59.36 -21.07 41.47
CA PHE A 728 59.13 -20.83 40.03
C PHE A 728 60.42 -20.79 39.18
N PHE A 729 61.55 -20.32 39.74
CA PHE A 729 62.85 -20.45 39.06
C PHE A 729 64.05 -20.46 40.01
N SER A 730 65.17 -21.01 39.52
CA SER A 730 66.48 -21.10 40.19
C SER A 730 67.59 -20.57 39.29
N VAL A 731 68.66 -19.99 39.86
CA VAL A 731 69.75 -19.34 39.12
C VAL A 731 71.11 -19.66 39.75
N ASP A 732 71.76 -20.74 39.32
CA ASP A 732 73.09 -21.19 39.80
C ASP A 732 74.06 -21.47 38.66
N ASN A 733 75.08 -20.62 38.50
CA ASN A 733 75.92 -20.59 37.30
C ASN A 733 77.38 -21.09 37.44
N HIS A 734 77.66 -22.18 38.21
CA HIS A 734 79.03 -22.77 38.26
C HIS A 734 79.21 -24.30 38.55
N GLY A 735 79.70 -25.10 37.57
CA GLY A 735 80.01 -26.56 37.71
C GLY A 735 81.16 -27.12 36.80
N PRO A 736 81.77 -28.32 37.04
CA PRO A 736 82.94 -28.92 36.32
C PRO A 736 82.65 -30.00 35.24
N ALA A 737 83.51 -30.34 34.27
CA ALA A 737 83.04 -30.75 32.91
C ALA A 737 83.15 -32.24 32.45
N VAL A 738 82.69 -32.50 31.20
CA VAL A 738 82.67 -33.80 30.49
C VAL A 738 83.48 -33.75 29.18
N VAL A 739 83.85 -34.90 28.57
CA VAL A 739 84.82 -34.97 27.45
C VAL A 739 84.26 -35.46 26.10
N SER A 740 83.44 -36.52 26.04
CA SER A 740 82.91 -37.04 24.76
C SER A 740 81.87 -38.15 24.91
N ILE A 741 80.92 -38.24 23.96
CA ILE A 741 79.85 -39.26 23.92
C ILE A 741 79.64 -39.78 22.47
N THR A 742 79.16 -41.03 22.26
CA THR A 742 79.02 -41.66 20.92
C THR A 742 78.01 -42.85 20.88
N PRO A 743 77.24 -43.07 19.78
CA PRO A 743 76.20 -44.10 19.67
C PRO A 743 76.52 -45.24 18.66
N SER A 744 75.60 -46.22 18.52
CA SER A 744 75.75 -47.36 17.59
C SER A 744 75.01 -47.24 16.26
N ALA A 745 73.97 -46.41 16.19
CA ALA A 745 73.26 -45.97 14.99
C ALA A 745 73.10 -44.45 15.08
N ASN A 746 72.89 -43.78 13.95
CA ASN A 746 72.82 -42.30 13.90
C ASN A 746 71.38 -41.78 13.77
N THR A 747 70.43 -42.62 13.39
CA THR A 747 68.98 -42.37 13.41
C THR A 747 68.33 -43.72 13.73
N ILE A 748 67.22 -43.75 14.47
CA ILE A 748 66.46 -44.96 14.83
C ILE A 748 65.03 -44.78 14.34
N SER A 749 64.62 -45.58 13.34
CA SER A 749 63.27 -45.49 12.75
C SER A 749 62.36 -46.67 13.14
N ASP A 750 61.13 -46.68 12.64
CA ASP A 750 60.24 -47.85 12.64
C ASP A 750 60.95 -49.15 12.20
N SER A 751 61.96 -49.01 11.34
CA SER A 751 62.75 -50.13 10.81
C SER A 751 63.70 -50.77 11.86
N GLU A 752 64.03 -50.06 12.94
CA GLU A 752 64.95 -50.44 14.01
C GLU A 752 64.27 -51.02 15.27
N VAL A 753 62.92 -51.00 15.32
CA VAL A 753 62.10 -51.42 16.46
C VAL A 753 62.31 -52.90 16.84
N GLY A 754 62.65 -53.15 18.11
CA GLY A 754 62.86 -54.48 18.68
C GLY A 754 63.87 -54.53 19.85
N ASN A 755 63.98 -55.68 20.50
CA ASN A 755 64.88 -55.87 21.65
C ASN A 755 66.39 -55.94 21.27
N GLU A 756 67.24 -55.36 22.13
CA GLU A 756 68.72 -55.29 22.07
C GLU A 756 69.30 -54.67 20.77
N THR A 757 68.60 -53.70 20.15
CA THR A 757 69.00 -53.12 18.84
C THR A 757 69.90 -51.88 18.92
N PHE A 758 70.06 -51.19 20.06
CA PHE A 758 70.79 -49.90 20.15
C PHE A 758 71.68 -49.72 21.43
N SER A 759 72.72 -48.85 21.40
CA SER A 759 73.72 -48.66 22.49
C SER A 759 74.62 -47.40 22.38
N ILE A 760 75.16 -46.89 23.51
CA ILE A 760 75.89 -45.59 23.65
C ILE A 760 77.06 -45.63 24.66
N SER A 761 78.09 -44.77 24.53
CA SER A 761 79.30 -44.71 25.38
C SER A 761 79.79 -43.28 25.74
N ILE A 762 80.31 -43.05 26.95
CA ILE A 762 80.59 -41.73 27.60
C ILE A 762 81.97 -41.61 28.30
N SER A 763 82.56 -40.39 28.37
CA SER A 763 83.84 -40.04 29.06
C SER A 763 83.87 -38.64 29.76
N TYR A 764 84.53 -38.50 30.93
CA TYR A 764 84.55 -37.29 31.81
C TYR A 764 85.88 -36.49 31.94
N ASP A 765 85.82 -35.23 32.41
CA ASP A 765 86.98 -34.30 32.54
C ASP A 765 87.64 -34.25 33.93
N GLU A 766 86.90 -34.52 35.02
CA GLU A 766 87.46 -34.76 36.36
C GLU A 766 86.94 -36.04 37.07
N GLU A 767 87.22 -36.21 38.38
CA GLU A 767 86.94 -37.46 39.13
C GLU A 767 85.52 -37.47 39.72
N MET A 768 84.61 -38.19 39.06
CA MET A 768 83.19 -38.30 39.46
C MET A 768 82.96 -39.27 40.64
N ASP A 769 81.85 -39.12 41.38
CA ASP A 769 81.45 -40.13 42.37
C ASP A 769 80.98 -41.43 41.67
N THR A 770 81.87 -42.40 41.50
CA THR A 770 81.55 -43.71 40.88
C THR A 770 80.44 -44.54 41.57
N SER A 771 79.93 -44.13 42.74
CA SER A 771 78.72 -44.70 43.35
C SER A 771 77.41 -44.03 42.92
N SER A 772 77.50 -42.85 42.29
CA SER A 772 76.47 -42.22 41.47
C SER A 772 76.88 -42.39 39.99
N PRO A 773 76.41 -43.44 39.28
CA PRO A 773 76.68 -43.56 37.85
C PRO A 773 76.17 -42.30 37.13
N PRO A 774 76.73 -41.95 35.95
CA PRO A 774 76.19 -40.87 35.16
C PRO A 774 74.71 -41.14 34.95
N THR A 775 73.86 -40.15 35.24
CA THR A 775 72.54 -40.16 34.65
C THR A 775 72.77 -39.78 33.21
N VAL A 776 72.88 -40.82 32.39
CA VAL A 776 72.67 -40.68 30.95
C VAL A 776 71.17 -40.62 30.76
N SER A 777 70.63 -39.47 31.16
CA SER A 777 69.52 -38.90 30.44
C SER A 777 70.04 -38.50 29.07
N PHE A 778 69.09 -38.31 28.20
CA PHE A 778 69.28 -37.51 27.02
C PHE A 778 68.53 -36.21 27.36
N PRO A 779 69.25 -35.13 27.67
CA PRO A 779 68.80 -34.06 28.57
C PRO A 779 67.95 -33.03 27.83
N VAL A 780 68.05 -33.00 26.50
CA VAL A 780 67.23 -32.18 25.63
C VAL A 780 66.18 -33.09 25.00
N GLU A 781 66.57 -34.20 24.36
CA GLU A 781 65.64 -35.15 23.75
C GLU A 781 65.67 -36.52 24.47
N ASP A 782 64.69 -36.87 25.34
CA ASP A 782 64.75 -38.12 26.14
C ASP A 782 64.00 -39.34 25.56
N PRO A 783 64.63 -40.20 24.74
CA PRO A 783 64.00 -41.38 24.17
C PRO A 783 63.75 -42.47 25.22
N MET A 784 64.25 -42.30 26.45
CA MET A 784 64.11 -43.30 27.52
C MET A 784 62.68 -43.55 27.99
N VAL A 785 61.79 -42.63 27.67
CA VAL A 785 60.42 -42.60 28.17
C VAL A 785 59.55 -43.59 27.39
N ASN A 786 59.72 -43.60 26.06
CA ASN A 786 58.82 -44.28 25.14
C ASN A 786 59.57 -45.28 24.24
N THR A 787 60.53 -44.80 23.44
CA THR A 787 61.21 -45.63 22.42
C THR A 787 62.29 -46.53 23.00
N LEU A 788 63.23 -46.00 23.77
CA LEU A 788 64.36 -46.73 24.32
C LEU A 788 64.09 -47.20 25.75
N THR A 789 64.32 -48.48 26.02
CA THR A 789 64.36 -49.00 27.40
C THR A 789 65.76 -49.53 27.73
N ILE A 790 66.42 -48.97 28.75
CA ILE A 790 67.74 -49.41 29.21
C ILE A 790 67.68 -50.86 29.69
N ASP A 791 68.51 -51.72 29.11
CA ASP A 791 68.92 -52.94 29.80
C ASP A 791 69.99 -52.58 30.85
N SER A 792 69.51 -52.37 32.08
CA SER A 792 70.33 -52.07 33.26
C SER A 792 71.17 -53.27 33.75
N VAL A 793 70.95 -54.47 33.19
CA VAL A 793 71.79 -55.66 33.41
C VAL A 793 72.94 -55.70 32.40
N ALA A 794 72.75 -55.12 31.21
CA ALA A 794 73.78 -54.99 30.17
C ALA A 794 74.67 -53.72 30.34
N SER A 795 74.12 -52.62 30.86
CA SER A 795 74.77 -51.30 31.00
C SER A 795 75.74 -51.23 32.19
N THR A 796 76.93 -50.62 32.05
CA THR A 796 77.97 -50.66 33.12
C THR A 796 79.13 -49.63 32.98
N TRP A 797 79.77 -49.29 34.12
CA TRP A 797 81.06 -48.57 34.14
C TRP A 797 82.18 -49.48 33.62
N VAL A 798 82.97 -48.98 32.67
CA VAL A 798 84.13 -49.70 32.13
C VAL A 798 85.38 -49.46 33.00
N ASP A 799 85.53 -48.24 33.53
CA ASP A 799 86.49 -47.84 34.56
C ASP A 799 86.02 -46.55 35.30
N GLU A 800 86.86 -45.94 36.16
CA GLU A 800 86.51 -44.81 37.05
C GLU A 800 86.25 -43.47 36.31
N SER A 801 86.19 -43.44 34.98
CA SER A 801 85.88 -42.21 34.20
C SER A 801 85.13 -42.45 32.87
N ASN A 802 84.68 -43.69 32.57
CA ASN A 802 84.04 -44.05 31.30
C ASN A 802 82.89 -45.08 31.44
N TYR A 803 81.74 -44.82 30.80
CA TYR A 803 80.48 -45.55 31.01
C TYR A 803 79.80 -45.96 29.68
N VAL A 804 79.02 -47.06 29.67
CA VAL A 804 78.35 -47.61 28.46
C VAL A 804 76.93 -48.11 28.76
N LEU A 805 75.99 -47.81 27.86
CA LEU A 805 74.56 -48.16 27.94
C LEU A 805 74.07 -48.96 26.73
N VAL A 806 73.03 -49.75 26.93
CA VAL A 806 72.40 -50.64 25.93
C VAL A 806 70.87 -50.58 26.09
N PHE A 807 70.14 -50.59 24.97
CA PHE A 807 68.71 -50.32 24.92
C PHE A 807 67.93 -51.34 24.06
N ASP A 808 66.72 -51.67 24.49
CA ASP A 808 65.63 -52.20 23.66
C ASP A 808 64.93 -51.01 22.97
N VAL A 809 64.51 -51.15 21.70
CA VAL A 809 63.74 -50.15 20.94
C VAL A 809 62.28 -50.60 20.83
N VAL A 810 61.34 -49.69 21.08
CA VAL A 810 59.88 -49.86 20.99
C VAL A 810 59.36 -48.79 20.04
N ASP A 811 58.47 -49.18 19.13
CA ASP A 811 57.66 -48.26 18.33
C ASP A 811 56.73 -47.50 19.28
N ALA A 812 56.95 -46.19 19.40
CA ALA A 812 56.34 -45.36 20.41
C ALA A 812 55.96 -43.95 19.94
N GLU A 813 55.90 -43.73 18.62
CA GLU A 813 55.48 -42.48 17.98
C GLU A 813 56.30 -41.27 18.45
N GLU A 814 57.63 -41.38 18.44
CA GLU A 814 58.56 -40.43 19.06
C GLU A 814 59.67 -40.02 18.08
N GLU A 815 59.73 -38.72 17.77
CA GLU A 815 60.81 -38.06 17.02
C GLU A 815 61.60 -37.17 17.97
N LEU A 816 62.90 -37.33 17.90
CA LEU A 816 63.92 -36.76 18.77
C LEU A 816 65.18 -36.67 17.91
N SER A 817 65.27 -35.61 17.11
CA SER A 817 66.43 -35.32 16.29
C SER A 817 67.61 -34.83 17.15
N ASP A 818 68.82 -34.97 16.62
CA ASP A 818 70.09 -34.56 17.24
C ASP A 818 70.39 -35.05 18.67
N ILE A 819 69.58 -35.97 19.24
CA ILE A 819 69.64 -36.50 20.62
C ILE A 819 70.97 -36.21 21.31
N ASP A 820 70.91 -35.11 22.06
CA ASP A 820 71.89 -34.76 23.05
C ASP A 820 72.01 -35.95 23.99
N VAL A 821 73.22 -36.49 24.08
CA VAL A 821 73.48 -37.37 25.20
C VAL A 821 74.01 -36.49 26.31
N ALA A 822 73.27 -36.46 27.41
CA ALA A 822 73.77 -35.88 28.62
C ALA A 822 74.73 -36.91 29.14
N SER A 823 75.87 -36.41 29.53
CA SER A 823 76.35 -36.85 30.80
C SER A 823 75.97 -35.77 31.80
N ALA A 824 74.92 -36.04 32.57
CA ALA A 824 74.43 -35.19 33.67
C ALA A 824 74.41 -35.95 34.99
N GLN A 825 74.26 -35.24 36.12
CA GLN A 825 74.10 -35.78 37.48
C GLN A 825 75.21 -36.73 37.98
N ALA A 826 76.26 -37.00 37.19
CA ALA A 826 77.54 -37.36 37.78
C ALA A 826 78.06 -36.07 38.41
N LYS A 827 77.73 -35.92 39.68
CA LYS A 827 78.14 -34.77 40.46
C LYS A 827 79.63 -34.88 40.77
N ASP A 828 80.26 -33.72 40.92
CA ASP A 828 81.43 -33.64 41.76
C ASP A 828 81.04 -33.92 43.23
N ALA A 829 81.97 -33.73 44.16
CA ALA A 829 81.69 -33.98 45.59
C ALA A 829 80.79 -32.90 46.26
N PHE A 830 80.34 -31.87 45.55
CA PHE A 830 79.61 -30.70 46.07
C PHE A 830 78.20 -30.55 45.54
N GLY A 831 77.87 -31.19 44.41
CA GLY A 831 76.50 -31.25 43.91
C GLY A 831 76.06 -30.04 43.11
N ASN A 832 76.95 -29.04 42.97
CA ASN A 832 77.15 -28.40 41.68
C ASN A 832 77.12 -29.53 40.65
N ASP A 833 76.11 -29.54 39.79
CA ASP A 833 76.14 -30.46 38.68
C ASP A 833 77.42 -30.21 37.89
N GLN A 834 77.88 -31.26 37.23
CA GLN A 834 78.89 -31.04 36.23
C GLN A 834 78.44 -29.92 35.28
N SER A 835 79.38 -29.20 34.65
CA SER A 835 79.04 -28.38 33.49
C SER A 835 78.50 -29.37 32.47
N ASP A 836 77.18 -29.53 32.51
CA ASP A 836 76.49 -30.68 31.94
C ASP A 836 76.76 -30.60 30.46
N ILE A 837 77.51 -31.59 29.96
CA ILE A 837 77.62 -31.76 28.53
C ILE A 837 76.39 -32.58 28.18
N SER A 838 75.41 -31.89 27.62
CA SER A 838 75.01 -32.26 26.28
C SER A 838 76.26 -32.33 25.40
N THR A 839 76.67 -33.55 25.02
CA THR A 839 77.28 -33.65 23.70
C THR A 839 76.09 -33.64 22.78
N ALA A 840 75.93 -32.56 22.02
CA ALA A 840 74.83 -32.43 21.09
C ALA A 840 75.06 -33.24 19.81
N ASP A 841 73.99 -33.46 19.07
CA ASP A 841 73.95 -34.04 17.72
C ASP A 841 74.50 -35.49 17.68
N VAL A 842 74.23 -36.31 18.70
CA VAL A 842 74.92 -37.61 18.83
C VAL A 842 74.33 -38.66 17.90
N PHE A 843 73.00 -38.83 17.94
CA PHE A 843 72.16 -39.66 17.07
C PHE A 843 70.73 -39.12 17.12
N ASN A 844 69.86 -39.60 16.26
CA ASN A 844 68.46 -39.19 16.23
C ASN A 844 67.58 -40.43 16.56
N ILE A 845 66.38 -40.22 17.05
CA ILE A 845 65.26 -41.16 16.94
C ILE A 845 64.18 -40.49 16.12
N ASP A 846 63.53 -41.26 15.27
CA ASP A 846 62.40 -40.84 14.47
C ASP A 846 61.54 -42.09 14.21
N THR A 847 60.77 -42.46 15.23
CA THR A 847 59.71 -43.50 15.14
C THR A 847 58.32 -42.86 15.16
N LYS A 848 58.24 -41.55 14.92
CA LYS A 848 56.98 -40.83 14.91
C LYS A 848 56.43 -40.90 13.50
N ASN A 849 55.18 -41.32 13.38
CA ASN A 849 54.45 -41.04 12.16
C ASN A 849 54.06 -39.54 12.22
N PRO A 850 54.52 -38.71 11.26
CA PRO A 850 54.27 -37.27 11.30
C PRO A 850 52.78 -36.97 11.40
N SER A 851 52.44 -35.96 12.20
CA SER A 851 51.07 -35.58 12.47
C SER A 851 50.77 -34.16 11.96
N TYR A 852 49.50 -33.94 11.69
CA TYR A 852 48.99 -32.64 11.28
C TYR A 852 48.85 -31.74 12.55
N ILE A 853 49.50 -30.57 12.58
CA ILE A 853 49.26 -29.56 13.63
C ILE A 853 48.09 -28.68 13.21
N SER A 854 48.27 -27.98 12.10
CA SER A 854 47.40 -26.90 11.67
C SER A 854 47.39 -26.81 10.16
N SER A 855 46.37 -26.16 9.67
CA SER A 855 46.45 -25.53 8.37
C SER A 855 45.79 -24.18 8.46
N THR A 856 46.42 -23.22 7.80
CA THR A 856 45.91 -21.87 7.65
C THR A 856 45.61 -21.67 6.18
N ILE A 857 44.47 -21.03 5.91
CA ILE A 857 44.02 -20.79 4.55
C ILE A 857 43.92 -19.28 4.31
N SER A 858 44.32 -18.85 3.12
CA SER A 858 44.36 -17.43 2.74
C SER A 858 42.98 -16.76 2.75
N SER A 859 41.91 -17.55 2.69
CA SER A 859 40.53 -17.15 2.96
C SER A 859 39.75 -18.36 3.47
N THR A 860 39.00 -18.21 4.56
CA THR A 860 38.10 -19.27 5.10
C THR A 860 36.80 -19.41 4.31
N LEU A 861 36.54 -18.45 3.43
CA LEU A 861 35.40 -18.40 2.51
C LEU A 861 35.92 -18.26 1.07
N VAL A 862 35.44 -19.11 0.15
CA VAL A 862 35.73 -19.01 -1.29
C VAL A 862 34.51 -18.45 -2.00
N ASN A 863 34.71 -17.32 -2.67
CA ASN A 863 33.73 -16.57 -3.45
C ASN A 863 34.31 -16.21 -4.85
N ASP A 864 33.52 -15.61 -5.73
CA ASP A 864 33.92 -15.22 -7.08
C ASP A 864 35.15 -14.31 -7.15
N ALA A 865 35.32 -13.43 -6.16
CA ALA A 865 36.47 -12.53 -6.09
C ALA A 865 37.80 -13.32 -5.98
N LEU A 866 37.72 -14.58 -5.57
CA LEU A 866 38.81 -15.54 -5.48
C LEU A 866 38.80 -16.54 -6.65
N ALA A 867 37.92 -16.42 -7.66
CA ALA A 867 37.97 -17.24 -8.87
C ALA A 867 39.22 -16.92 -9.71
N GLY A 868 40.08 -17.92 -9.92
CA GLY A 868 41.35 -17.72 -10.61
C GLY A 868 42.41 -18.79 -10.32
N ALA A 869 43.55 -18.64 -10.99
CA ALA A 869 44.67 -19.56 -10.79
C ALA A 869 45.49 -19.18 -9.55
N SER A 870 45.73 -20.16 -8.67
CA SER A 870 46.49 -20.00 -7.42
C SER A 870 45.97 -18.86 -6.53
N SER A 871 44.64 -18.69 -6.47
CA SER A 871 43.95 -17.60 -5.76
C SER A 871 43.72 -17.89 -4.28
N ILE A 872 43.58 -19.17 -3.93
CA ILE A 872 43.60 -19.68 -2.56
C ILE A 872 44.95 -20.36 -2.34
N SER A 873 45.64 -20.01 -1.26
CA SER A 873 46.71 -20.86 -0.72
C SER A 873 46.34 -21.39 0.67
N MET A 874 46.62 -22.67 0.86
CA MET A 874 46.50 -23.38 2.12
C MET A 874 47.91 -23.77 2.53
N GLN A 875 48.38 -23.25 3.64
CA GLN A 875 49.58 -23.73 4.30
C GLN A 875 49.15 -24.84 5.27
N ILE A 876 49.78 -26.01 5.17
CA ILE A 876 49.62 -27.12 6.11
C ILE A 876 50.93 -27.26 6.87
N ASP A 877 50.83 -27.17 8.18
CA ASP A 877 51.96 -27.30 9.09
C ASP A 877 51.90 -28.70 9.72
N PHE A 878 52.94 -29.48 9.43
CA PHE A 878 53.17 -30.76 10.10
C PHE A 878 53.99 -30.51 11.37
N ASP A 879 54.01 -31.48 12.27
CA ASP A 879 54.73 -31.35 13.55
C ASP A 879 56.24 -31.67 13.49
N GLU A 880 56.79 -31.86 12.28
CA GLU A 880 58.19 -32.22 12.02
C GLU A 880 58.62 -31.98 10.55
N GLU A 881 59.92 -32.08 10.24
CA GLU A 881 60.45 -31.89 8.87
C GLU A 881 60.15 -33.11 7.96
N MET A 882 59.29 -32.89 6.97
CA MET A 882 58.79 -33.90 6.03
C MET A 882 59.78 -34.19 4.89
N ASP A 883 59.69 -35.35 4.21
CA ASP A 883 60.48 -35.61 2.98
C ASP A 883 59.90 -34.79 1.81
N PRO A 884 60.59 -33.74 1.32
CA PRO A 884 60.07 -32.89 0.27
C PRO A 884 59.99 -33.59 -1.11
N ALA A 885 60.44 -34.85 -1.22
CA ALA A 885 60.22 -35.69 -2.39
C ALA A 885 58.83 -36.40 -2.41
N ILE A 886 58.07 -36.35 -1.32
CA ILE A 886 56.75 -36.97 -1.17
C ILE A 886 55.73 -35.87 -0.78
N GLU A 887 55.06 -35.33 -1.80
CA GLU A 887 54.01 -34.31 -1.63
C GLU A 887 52.75 -34.91 -0.93
N PRO A 888 52.14 -34.23 0.05
CA PRO A 888 50.91 -34.68 0.71
C PRO A 888 49.76 -34.72 -0.31
N ILE A 889 48.91 -35.75 -0.17
CA ILE A 889 47.69 -35.88 -0.98
C ILE A 889 46.54 -35.26 -0.21
N LEU A 890 46.08 -34.12 -0.74
CA LEU A 890 44.90 -33.40 -0.26
C LEU A 890 43.65 -33.94 -0.95
N SER A 891 42.61 -34.18 -0.17
CA SER A 891 41.34 -34.70 -0.67
C SER A 891 40.19 -34.25 0.24
N PHE A 892 39.00 -34.18 -0.31
CA PHE A 892 37.79 -33.80 0.41
C PHE A 892 36.96 -35.09 0.61
N PRO A 893 36.95 -35.68 1.82
CA PRO A 893 36.49 -37.05 2.03
C PRO A 893 34.97 -37.19 1.99
N ASP A 894 34.25 -36.14 2.42
CA ASP A 894 32.81 -36.12 2.61
C ASP A 894 32.16 -35.09 1.65
N GLU A 895 32.39 -33.79 1.84
CA GLU A 895 31.90 -32.69 1.00
C GLU A 895 32.88 -32.38 -0.15
N SER A 896 32.80 -33.09 -1.28
CA SER A 896 33.77 -32.94 -2.37
C SER A 896 33.48 -31.76 -3.31
N PRO A 897 34.36 -30.73 -3.43
CA PRO A 897 34.18 -29.56 -4.28
C PRO A 897 34.50 -29.79 -5.77
N GLY A 898 34.63 -31.04 -6.20
CA GLY A 898 34.68 -31.40 -7.62
C GLY A 898 35.85 -30.80 -8.40
N SER A 899 35.55 -29.99 -9.41
CA SER A 899 36.51 -29.24 -10.23
C SER A 899 36.59 -27.76 -9.85
N SER A 900 35.68 -27.27 -9.00
CA SER A 900 35.57 -25.89 -8.55
C SER A 900 36.70 -25.47 -7.60
N LEU A 901 37.26 -26.40 -6.83
CA LEU A 901 38.47 -26.16 -6.04
C LEU A 901 39.49 -27.26 -6.33
N THR A 902 40.54 -26.95 -7.11
CA THR A 902 41.55 -27.95 -7.50
C THR A 902 42.96 -27.50 -7.17
N GLN A 903 43.72 -28.38 -6.51
CA GLN A 903 45.13 -28.14 -6.24
C GLN A 903 45.91 -28.04 -7.55
N SER A 904 46.45 -26.87 -7.86
CA SER A 904 47.11 -26.58 -9.14
C SER A 904 48.63 -26.60 -9.05
N SER A 905 49.14 -26.29 -7.86
CA SER A 905 50.49 -26.62 -7.44
C SER A 905 50.52 -26.83 -5.94
N GLY A 906 51.57 -27.50 -5.47
CA GLY A 906 51.98 -27.34 -4.09
C GLY A 906 53.50 -27.31 -4.01
N ILE A 907 54.01 -26.73 -2.93
CA ILE A 907 55.42 -26.59 -2.68
C ILE A 907 55.65 -26.62 -1.17
N TRP A 908 56.66 -27.36 -0.74
CA TRP A 908 57.23 -27.21 0.60
C TRP A 908 57.85 -25.81 0.69
N ILE A 909 57.30 -24.95 1.56
CA ILE A 909 57.82 -23.59 1.78
C ILE A 909 59.23 -23.73 2.40
N ASP A 910 59.31 -24.59 3.39
CA ASP A 910 60.45 -25.00 4.22
C ASP A 910 60.34 -26.51 4.51
N GLY A 911 60.77 -26.99 5.68
CA GLY A 911 60.86 -28.43 5.97
C GLY A 911 59.55 -29.03 6.48
N ASP A 912 58.79 -28.25 7.23
CA ASP A 912 57.61 -28.64 8.02
C ASP A 912 56.30 -28.04 7.47
N SER A 913 56.35 -26.93 6.70
CA SER A 913 55.15 -26.32 6.10
C SER A 913 55.03 -26.58 4.58
N TYR A 914 53.88 -27.13 4.16
CA TYR A 914 53.51 -27.32 2.76
C TYR A 914 52.45 -26.30 2.32
N GLU A 915 52.77 -25.46 1.33
CA GLU A 915 51.78 -24.59 0.69
C GLU A 915 51.18 -25.29 -0.52
N ALA A 916 49.90 -25.63 -0.45
CA ALA A 916 49.09 -25.97 -1.61
C ALA A 916 48.43 -24.70 -2.15
N SER A 917 48.69 -24.38 -3.41
CA SER A 917 47.92 -23.38 -4.16
C SER A 917 46.79 -24.08 -4.91
N PHE A 918 45.58 -23.57 -4.74
CA PHE A 918 44.41 -24.05 -5.44
C PHE A 918 44.04 -23.09 -6.56
N ASP A 919 43.76 -23.64 -7.74
CA ASP A 919 42.98 -22.94 -8.75
C ASP A 919 41.51 -23.06 -8.33
N VAL A 920 40.90 -21.91 -8.05
CA VAL A 920 39.45 -21.78 -7.89
C VAL A 920 38.87 -21.61 -9.28
N VAL A 921 37.94 -22.50 -9.62
CA VAL A 921 37.11 -22.40 -10.82
C VAL A 921 35.69 -22.18 -10.30
N ASP A 922 35.11 -21.05 -10.65
CA ASP A 922 33.67 -20.86 -10.48
C ASP A 922 32.92 -21.96 -11.27
N GLU A 923 32.10 -22.73 -10.55
CA GLU A 923 31.20 -23.76 -11.08
C GLU A 923 29.78 -23.62 -10.45
N ASP A 924 29.40 -22.43 -9.96
CA ASP A 924 28.16 -22.15 -9.20
C ASP A 924 27.92 -23.15 -8.04
N LEU A 925 28.89 -23.29 -7.13
CA LEU A 925 28.90 -24.34 -6.10
C LEU A 925 28.75 -23.80 -4.66
N VAL A 926 27.64 -24.17 -4.02
CA VAL A 926 27.46 -24.11 -2.56
C VAL A 926 27.94 -25.39 -1.88
N LEU A 927 28.98 -25.30 -1.06
CA LEU A 927 29.31 -26.29 -0.04
C LEU A 927 29.79 -25.57 1.23
N LEU A 928 28.95 -25.58 2.25
CA LEU A 928 29.29 -25.10 3.58
C LEU A 928 29.97 -26.20 4.40
N ASN A 929 30.83 -25.81 5.33
CA ASN A 929 31.54 -26.69 6.25
C ASN A 929 32.33 -27.80 5.53
N VAL A 930 33.12 -27.46 4.50
CA VAL A 930 33.84 -28.48 3.72
C VAL A 930 34.99 -29.09 4.54
N ASP A 931 34.85 -30.37 4.84
CA ASP A 931 35.91 -31.20 5.44
C ASP A 931 37.08 -31.38 4.47
N ILE A 932 38.31 -31.18 4.95
CA ILE A 932 39.53 -31.48 4.19
C ILE A 932 40.37 -32.56 4.88
N GLN A 933 40.87 -33.51 4.08
CA GLN A 933 41.67 -34.64 4.51
C GLN A 933 43.07 -34.61 3.90
N VAL A 934 44.07 -34.62 4.77
CA VAL A 934 45.50 -34.67 4.45
C VAL A 934 46.00 -36.11 4.65
N SER A 935 46.72 -36.65 3.67
CA SER A 935 47.18 -38.05 3.71
C SER A 935 48.49 -38.28 2.94
N ILE A 936 49.14 -39.42 3.21
CA ILE A 936 50.20 -40.03 2.39
C ILE A 936 51.55 -39.28 2.41
N ALA A 937 51.70 -38.20 3.18
CA ALA A 937 53.00 -37.61 3.49
C ALA A 937 53.84 -38.52 4.42
N SER A 938 55.16 -38.32 4.40
CA SER A 938 56.15 -39.04 5.21
C SER A 938 57.29 -38.12 5.59
N ASP A 939 57.87 -38.35 6.75
CA ASP A 939 59.08 -37.71 7.27
C ASP A 939 60.36 -38.12 6.52
N ASN A 940 61.49 -37.55 6.93
CA ASN A 940 62.80 -37.83 6.34
C ASN A 940 63.44 -39.18 6.78
N ALA A 941 62.95 -39.85 7.83
CA ALA A 941 63.33 -41.24 8.15
C ALA A 941 62.52 -42.28 7.35
N GLY A 942 61.32 -41.90 6.90
CA GLY A 942 60.40 -42.66 6.07
C GLY A 942 59.22 -43.32 6.81
N ASN A 943 58.80 -42.80 7.96
CA ASN A 943 57.52 -43.18 8.58
C ASN A 943 56.36 -42.48 7.82
N LEU A 944 55.09 -42.84 8.06
CA LEU A 944 53.96 -42.41 7.20
C LEU A 944 52.83 -41.82 8.04
N MET A 945 52.45 -40.57 7.74
CA MET A 945 51.43 -39.87 8.53
C MET A 945 50.13 -40.68 8.68
N GLU A 946 49.52 -40.63 9.88
CA GLU A 946 48.12 -41.00 10.00
C GLU A 946 47.24 -40.00 9.24
N THR A 947 46.19 -40.50 8.59
CA THR A 947 45.30 -39.65 7.79
C THR A 947 44.45 -38.76 8.70
N HIS A 948 44.57 -37.44 8.54
CA HIS A 948 43.87 -36.46 9.36
C HIS A 948 42.77 -35.77 8.55
N THR A 949 41.57 -35.63 9.11
CA THR A 949 40.48 -34.80 8.56
C THR A 949 40.25 -33.62 9.48
N VAL A 950 40.26 -32.42 8.90
CA VAL A 950 39.85 -31.17 9.55
C VAL A 950 38.39 -30.94 9.18
N ALA A 951 37.52 -30.89 10.18
CA ALA A 951 36.10 -30.69 9.98
C ALA A 951 35.76 -29.21 9.80
N ASP A 952 34.69 -28.92 9.05
CA ASP A 952 34.15 -27.56 8.85
C ASP A 952 35.24 -26.53 8.41
N PHE A 953 36.21 -26.95 7.58
CA PHE A 953 37.47 -26.20 7.39
C PHE A 953 37.37 -24.96 6.49
N ILE A 954 36.51 -25.01 5.47
CA ILE A 954 36.34 -23.95 4.49
C ILE A 954 34.88 -23.90 4.02
N ASP A 955 34.32 -22.71 3.92
CA ASP A 955 33.05 -22.49 3.22
C ASP A 955 33.35 -22.16 1.76
N ILE A 956 32.68 -22.83 0.85
CA ILE A 956 32.70 -22.53 -0.58
C ILE A 956 31.31 -22.05 -0.93
N GLU A 957 31.18 -20.74 -1.09
CA GLU A 957 29.96 -20.10 -1.54
C GLU A 957 30.28 -19.31 -2.81
N MET A 958 30.15 -20.01 -3.93
CA MET A 958 30.33 -19.47 -5.28
C MET A 958 29.05 -19.61 -6.11
N GLU A 959 27.88 -19.89 -5.52
CA GLU A 959 26.63 -19.74 -6.26
C GLU A 959 26.42 -18.24 -6.49
N ASN A 960 26.51 -17.83 -7.76
CA ASN A 960 26.22 -16.45 -8.12
C ASN A 960 24.74 -16.17 -7.80
N PRO A 961 24.40 -15.07 -7.09
CA PRO A 961 23.01 -14.75 -6.85
C PRO A 961 22.27 -14.62 -8.18
N SER A 962 21.07 -15.17 -8.23
CA SER A 962 20.25 -15.26 -9.45
C SER A 962 18.83 -14.80 -9.18
N ILE A 963 18.13 -14.29 -10.20
CA ILE A 963 16.71 -13.93 -10.03
C ILE A 963 15.88 -15.23 -10.09
N SER A 964 15.39 -15.66 -8.93
CA SER A 964 14.56 -16.86 -8.75
C SER A 964 13.11 -16.64 -9.20
N ASN A 965 12.64 -15.39 -9.16
CA ASN A 965 11.38 -14.96 -9.74
C ASN A 965 11.50 -13.55 -10.29
N PHE A 966 11.26 -13.38 -11.59
CA PHE A 966 11.18 -12.10 -12.27
C PHE A 966 9.73 -11.85 -12.67
N ASN A 967 9.19 -10.70 -12.31
CA ASN A 967 7.81 -10.32 -12.63
C ASN A 967 7.74 -8.84 -13.01
N VAL A 968 7.54 -8.59 -14.30
CA VAL A 968 7.00 -7.32 -14.78
C VAL A 968 5.51 -7.32 -14.49
N ASP A 969 4.99 -6.28 -13.83
CA ASP A 969 3.56 -6.17 -13.51
C ASP A 969 2.69 -5.95 -14.77
N ASN A 970 3.18 -5.21 -15.76
CA ASN A 970 2.61 -5.10 -17.09
C ASN A 970 3.60 -5.50 -18.21
N THR A 971 3.24 -6.51 -19.00
CA THR A 971 4.04 -7.02 -20.13
C THR A 971 3.69 -6.40 -21.48
N MET A 972 2.66 -5.55 -21.55
CA MET A 972 2.25 -4.83 -22.75
C MET A 972 2.09 -3.35 -22.41
N ILE A 973 3.10 -2.55 -22.75
CA ILE A 973 3.09 -1.11 -22.49
C ILE A 973 2.52 -0.39 -23.71
N SER A 974 1.47 0.39 -23.51
CA SER A 974 0.89 1.26 -24.54
C SER A 974 0.57 2.65 -23.99
N ASP A 975 -0.03 3.54 -24.79
CA ASP A 975 -0.39 4.89 -24.36
C ASP A 975 -1.35 4.90 -23.17
N LEU A 976 -2.10 3.81 -23.00
CA LEU A 976 -2.99 3.61 -21.86
C LEU A 976 -2.26 3.53 -20.52
N ASN A 977 -0.95 3.25 -20.52
CA ASN A 977 -0.12 3.18 -19.32
C ASN A 977 0.61 4.51 -19.00
N LEU A 978 0.43 5.56 -19.81
CA LEU A 978 1.10 6.84 -19.58
C LEU A 978 0.61 7.51 -18.29
N GLY A 979 1.52 7.69 -17.33
CA GLY A 979 1.22 8.20 -15.99
C GLY A 979 1.08 7.11 -14.93
N GLU A 980 1.03 5.83 -15.33
CA GLU A 980 1.31 4.70 -14.45
C GLU A 980 2.84 4.51 -14.33
N ASN A 981 3.28 3.84 -13.27
CA ASN A 981 4.64 3.31 -13.17
C ASN A 981 4.64 1.83 -13.54
N LEU A 982 5.63 1.42 -14.32
CA LEU A 982 5.97 0.01 -14.53
C LEU A 982 6.76 -0.50 -13.33
N GLU A 983 6.23 -1.46 -12.58
CA GLU A 983 6.94 -2.11 -11.46
C GLU A 983 7.54 -3.46 -11.89
N ILE A 984 8.86 -3.53 -11.87
CA ILE A 984 9.61 -4.77 -12.09
C ILE A 984 10.02 -5.33 -10.73
N GLY A 985 9.21 -6.27 -10.25
CA GLY A 985 9.48 -7.02 -9.03
C GLY A 985 10.41 -8.20 -9.30
N MET A 986 11.49 -8.30 -8.54
CA MET A 986 12.41 -9.44 -8.57
C MET A 986 12.65 -10.02 -7.18
N LYS A 987 12.68 -11.35 -7.12
CA LYS A 987 13.15 -12.11 -5.97
C LYS A 987 14.42 -12.85 -6.35
N PHE A 988 15.44 -12.78 -5.51
CA PHE A 988 16.72 -13.44 -5.72
C PHE A 988 16.71 -14.89 -5.20
N SER A 989 17.76 -15.66 -5.47
CA SER A 989 18.03 -16.97 -4.87
C SER A 989 18.28 -16.86 -3.37
N GLU A 990 18.86 -15.73 -2.95
CA GLU A 990 19.43 -15.47 -1.62
C GLU A 990 19.50 -13.96 -1.31
N PRO A 991 19.94 -13.56 -0.10
CA PRO A 991 20.10 -12.16 0.29
C PRO A 991 21.20 -11.40 -0.48
N ILE A 992 20.90 -10.17 -0.87
CA ILE A 992 21.78 -9.22 -1.56
C ILE A 992 22.36 -8.20 -0.57
N ASP A 993 23.65 -7.89 -0.68
CA ASP A 993 24.31 -6.90 0.20
C ASP A 993 23.89 -5.47 -0.19
N THR A 994 22.90 -4.92 0.51
CA THR A 994 22.36 -3.58 0.24
C THR A 994 23.26 -2.42 0.70
N ASP A 995 24.32 -2.68 1.49
CA ASP A 995 25.31 -1.67 1.92
C ASP A 995 26.47 -1.54 0.92
N VAL A 996 26.82 -2.63 0.22
CA VAL A 996 27.87 -2.67 -0.81
C VAL A 996 27.29 -2.49 -2.22
N THR A 997 26.08 -3.00 -2.49
CA THR A 997 25.42 -2.78 -3.79
C THR A 997 24.91 -1.35 -3.96
N GLY A 998 25.09 -0.81 -5.17
CA GLY A 998 24.35 0.36 -5.60
C GLY A 998 22.99 -0.03 -6.19
N THR A 999 22.31 0.95 -6.77
CA THR A 999 21.19 0.70 -7.69
C THR A 999 21.62 -0.29 -8.79
N PRO A 1000 20.81 -1.33 -9.11
CA PRO A 1000 21.17 -2.29 -10.15
C PRO A 1000 21.36 -1.62 -11.52
N VAL A 1001 22.21 -2.22 -12.34
CA VAL A 1001 22.43 -1.78 -13.72
C VAL A 1001 21.40 -2.47 -14.61
N ILE A 1002 20.48 -1.67 -15.14
CA ILE A 1002 19.44 -2.11 -16.08
C ILE A 1002 19.86 -1.69 -17.50
N ASN A 1003 19.89 -2.65 -18.42
CA ASN A 1003 20.17 -2.44 -19.84
C ASN A 1003 19.04 -3.04 -20.69
N TYR A 1004 18.91 -2.54 -21.90
CA TYR A 1004 18.00 -3.04 -22.93
C TYR A 1004 18.86 -3.37 -24.17
N PRO A 1005 19.33 -4.62 -24.32
CA PRO A 1005 20.45 -4.93 -25.21
C PRO A 1005 20.10 -4.88 -26.70
N GLU A 1006 18.85 -5.21 -27.05
CA GLU A 1006 18.39 -5.26 -28.45
C GLU A 1006 17.59 -4.00 -28.87
N SER A 1007 17.06 -3.24 -27.90
CA SER A 1007 16.05 -2.19 -28.11
C SER A 1007 16.36 -0.91 -27.31
N ASP A 1008 16.40 0.26 -27.97
CA ASP A 1008 16.62 1.56 -27.31
C ASP A 1008 15.31 2.13 -26.75
N VAL A 1009 14.84 1.55 -25.66
CA VAL A 1009 13.63 1.98 -24.92
C VAL A 1009 13.93 3.04 -23.86
N SER A 1010 15.16 3.58 -23.82
CA SER A 1010 15.67 4.43 -22.74
C SER A 1010 15.05 5.83 -22.66
N GLY A 1011 14.30 6.23 -23.69
CA GLY A 1011 13.44 7.43 -23.66
C GLY A 1011 12.05 7.15 -23.08
N THR A 1012 11.55 5.92 -23.19
CA THR A 1012 10.21 5.51 -22.77
C THR A 1012 10.17 4.94 -21.36
N LEU A 1013 11.14 4.10 -20.99
CA LEU A 1013 11.27 3.53 -19.65
C LEU A 1013 12.25 4.38 -18.82
N ILE A 1014 11.72 5.34 -18.06
CA ILE A 1014 12.52 6.24 -17.22
C ILE A 1014 12.64 5.65 -15.81
N PHE A 1015 13.82 5.15 -15.45
CA PHE A 1015 14.06 4.61 -14.12
C PHE A 1015 13.91 5.69 -13.02
N GLU A 1016 12.99 5.48 -12.08
CA GLU A 1016 12.70 6.39 -10.97
C GLU A 1016 13.37 5.95 -9.66
N SER A 1017 13.14 4.71 -9.23
CA SER A 1017 13.63 4.22 -7.93
C SER A 1017 13.81 2.70 -7.86
N ALA A 1018 14.66 2.27 -6.93
CA ALA A 1018 14.90 0.89 -6.54
C ALA A 1018 14.59 0.75 -5.04
N ASN A 1019 13.58 -0.05 -4.70
CA ASN A 1019 13.06 -0.20 -3.35
C ASN A 1019 13.22 -1.64 -2.87
N TRP A 1020 14.16 -1.85 -1.95
CA TRP A 1020 14.34 -3.13 -1.27
C TRP A 1020 13.16 -3.38 -0.31
N LEU A 1021 12.44 -4.48 -0.54
CA LEU A 1021 11.32 -4.92 0.30
C LEU A 1021 11.80 -5.81 1.45
N GLN A 1022 12.78 -6.67 1.15
CA GLN A 1022 13.54 -7.54 2.04
C GLN A 1022 14.94 -7.73 1.43
N GLU A 1023 15.90 -8.27 2.16
CA GLU A 1023 17.27 -8.51 1.67
C GLU A 1023 17.31 -9.42 0.41
N ASP A 1024 16.28 -10.25 0.17
CA ASP A 1024 16.16 -11.13 -1.00
C ASP A 1024 15.16 -10.63 -2.09
N SER A 1025 14.60 -9.43 -1.95
CA SER A 1025 13.45 -8.96 -2.75
C SER A 1025 13.51 -7.46 -3.07
N LEU A 1026 13.49 -7.12 -4.36
CA LEU A 1026 13.63 -5.75 -4.89
C LEU A 1026 12.47 -5.39 -5.84
N SER A 1027 11.93 -4.18 -5.72
CA SER A 1027 11.03 -3.57 -6.72
C SER A 1027 11.75 -2.43 -7.44
N LEU A 1028 11.72 -2.42 -8.77
CA LEU A 1028 12.20 -1.33 -9.60
C LEU A 1028 11.03 -0.59 -10.23
N SER A 1029 10.96 0.72 -10.00
CA SER A 1029 9.91 1.60 -10.50
C SER A 1029 10.41 2.39 -11.69
N PHE A 1030 9.69 2.34 -12.81
CA PHE A 1030 9.96 3.14 -14.01
C PHE A 1030 8.73 3.99 -14.36
N SER A 1031 8.92 5.29 -14.54
CA SER A 1031 7.89 6.15 -15.13
C SER A 1031 7.89 6.01 -16.65
N LEU A 1032 6.69 6.05 -17.25
CA LEU A 1032 6.48 5.84 -18.68
C LEU A 1032 6.37 7.17 -19.43
N THR A 1033 7.09 7.30 -20.54
CA THR A 1033 7.07 8.48 -21.42
C THR A 1033 6.81 8.09 -22.87
N ASP A 1034 5.85 8.75 -23.50
CA ASP A 1034 5.56 8.62 -24.93
C ASP A 1034 6.70 9.18 -25.79
N GLU A 1035 7.24 8.34 -26.66
CA GLU A 1035 8.22 8.68 -27.71
C GLU A 1035 7.82 8.05 -29.07
N ASP A 1036 6.52 7.79 -29.32
CA ASP A 1036 5.97 7.11 -30.51
C ASP A 1036 6.65 5.74 -30.81
N LEU A 1037 6.88 4.91 -29.78
CA LEU A 1037 7.74 3.72 -29.86
C LEU A 1037 6.95 2.41 -30.06
N ASP A 1038 7.13 1.77 -31.22
CA ASP A 1038 6.72 0.39 -31.56
C ASP A 1038 7.96 -0.52 -31.50
N VAL A 1039 8.00 -1.40 -30.49
CA VAL A 1039 8.99 -2.47 -30.29
C VAL A 1039 8.35 -3.66 -29.56
N GLU A 1040 8.06 -4.73 -30.32
CA GLU A 1040 7.79 -6.08 -29.78
C GLU A 1040 9.05 -6.69 -29.12
N ASP A 1041 8.84 -7.64 -28.19
CA ASP A 1041 9.87 -8.52 -27.62
C ASP A 1041 11.09 -7.76 -27.01
N VAL A 1042 10.83 -6.83 -26.08
CA VAL A 1042 11.87 -6.06 -25.36
C VAL A 1042 12.54 -6.94 -24.31
N ASP A 1043 13.79 -7.31 -24.60
CA ASP A 1043 14.70 -7.93 -23.64
C ASP A 1043 15.09 -6.97 -22.50
N ILE A 1044 15.07 -7.46 -21.26
CA ILE A 1044 15.54 -6.74 -20.07
C ILE A 1044 16.76 -7.45 -19.50
N GLU A 1045 17.88 -6.74 -19.43
CA GLU A 1045 19.15 -7.20 -18.89
C GLU A 1045 19.42 -6.52 -17.54
N ILE A 1046 19.61 -7.31 -16.47
CA ILE A 1046 19.91 -6.85 -15.12
C ILE A 1046 21.27 -7.38 -14.67
N SER A 1047 22.09 -6.51 -14.08
CA SER A 1047 23.42 -6.85 -13.58
C SER A 1047 23.90 -5.89 -12.47
N GLY A 1048 25.06 -6.18 -11.88
CA GLY A 1048 25.78 -5.26 -10.99
C GLY A 1048 25.38 -5.32 -9.51
N LEU A 1049 24.59 -6.32 -9.12
CA LEU A 1049 24.33 -6.66 -7.72
C LEU A 1049 25.38 -7.66 -7.21
N VAL A 1050 25.59 -7.70 -5.90
CA VAL A 1050 26.44 -8.67 -5.20
C VAL A 1050 25.74 -9.20 -3.96
N ASP A 1051 25.91 -10.47 -3.63
CA ASP A 1051 25.36 -11.07 -2.41
C ASP A 1051 26.13 -10.63 -1.14
N MET A 1052 25.67 -11.12 0.01
CA MET A 1052 26.30 -10.91 1.33
C MET A 1052 27.74 -11.44 1.46
N VAL A 1053 28.23 -12.23 0.49
CA VAL A 1053 29.60 -12.78 0.47
C VAL A 1053 30.46 -12.22 -0.66
N GLY A 1054 29.91 -11.37 -1.52
CA GLY A 1054 30.60 -10.64 -2.58
C GLY A 1054 30.64 -11.33 -3.95
N ASN A 1055 29.85 -12.38 -4.19
CA ASN A 1055 29.66 -12.96 -5.53
C ASN A 1055 28.88 -11.98 -6.41
N VAL A 1056 29.19 -11.92 -7.71
CA VAL A 1056 28.62 -10.91 -8.60
C VAL A 1056 27.47 -11.50 -9.40
N MET A 1057 26.25 -11.08 -9.09
CA MET A 1057 25.01 -11.55 -9.71
C MET A 1057 25.17 -11.80 -11.21
N ASN A 1058 24.94 -13.06 -11.59
CA ASN A 1058 25.01 -13.49 -12.98
C ASN A 1058 24.05 -12.64 -13.83
N LEU A 1059 24.52 -12.18 -14.99
CA LEU A 1059 23.75 -11.31 -15.88
C LEU A 1059 22.41 -11.96 -16.24
N TYR A 1060 21.33 -11.39 -15.72
CA TYR A 1060 19.98 -11.92 -15.92
C TYR A 1060 19.36 -11.27 -17.14
N LEU A 1061 19.08 -12.08 -18.17
CA LEU A 1061 18.34 -11.68 -19.34
C LEU A 1061 16.94 -12.29 -19.27
N SER A 1062 15.92 -11.44 -19.14
CA SER A 1062 14.56 -11.84 -19.46
C SER A 1062 14.35 -11.60 -20.96
N GLU A 1063 14.39 -12.69 -21.75
CA GLU A 1063 13.98 -12.67 -23.16
C GLU A 1063 12.48 -12.34 -23.25
N ASP A 1064 12.07 -11.55 -24.27
CA ASP A 1064 10.68 -11.19 -24.57
C ASP A 1064 9.91 -10.62 -23.33
N ALA A 1065 10.58 -9.84 -22.47
CA ALA A 1065 10.08 -9.50 -21.12
C ALA A 1065 8.80 -8.64 -21.12
N LEU A 1066 8.71 -7.72 -22.07
CA LEU A 1066 7.53 -6.90 -22.36
C LEU A 1066 7.55 -6.49 -23.83
N SER A 1067 6.44 -5.98 -24.35
CA SER A 1067 6.41 -5.23 -25.62
C SER A 1067 5.96 -3.80 -25.36
N ILE A 1068 6.50 -2.84 -26.12
CA ILE A 1068 6.09 -1.44 -26.10
C ILE A 1068 5.43 -1.14 -27.42
N GLU A 1069 4.16 -0.76 -27.38
CA GLU A 1069 3.39 -0.31 -28.53
C GLU A 1069 2.70 1.02 -28.17
N MET A 1070 3.45 2.11 -28.33
CA MET A 1070 2.98 3.50 -28.16
C MET A 1070 2.78 4.21 -29.51
N LEU A 1071 2.82 3.49 -30.64
CA LEU A 1071 2.59 4.10 -31.95
C LEU A 1071 1.09 4.21 -32.23
N ASN A 1072 0.52 5.39 -32.03
CA ASN A 1072 -0.89 5.62 -32.35
C ASN A 1072 -1.21 5.32 -33.83
N PRO A 1073 -2.29 4.58 -34.14
CA PRO A 1073 -2.64 4.25 -35.51
C PRO A 1073 -3.03 5.49 -36.31
N ASN A 1074 -2.68 5.50 -37.60
CA ASN A 1074 -2.89 6.64 -38.50
C ASN A 1074 -3.77 6.24 -39.67
N VAL A 1075 -4.74 7.08 -40.04
CA VAL A 1075 -5.42 6.93 -41.34
C VAL A 1075 -4.44 7.26 -42.46
N THR A 1076 -4.13 6.28 -43.30
CA THR A 1076 -3.19 6.41 -44.42
C THR A 1076 -3.85 6.79 -45.73
N ASN A 1077 -5.16 6.53 -45.87
CA ASN A 1077 -5.92 6.74 -47.09
C ASN A 1077 -7.43 6.74 -46.82
N VAL A 1078 -8.17 7.57 -47.57
CA VAL A 1078 -9.64 7.60 -47.59
C VAL A 1078 -10.11 7.35 -49.03
N ILE A 1079 -11.00 6.38 -49.23
CA ILE A 1079 -11.42 5.92 -50.55
C ILE A 1079 -12.94 5.99 -50.69
N LEU A 1080 -13.42 6.94 -51.49
CA LEU A 1080 -14.85 7.07 -51.81
C LEU A 1080 -15.23 6.29 -53.07
N ASN A 1081 -16.45 5.76 -53.11
CA ASN A 1081 -16.95 5.10 -54.32
C ASN A 1081 -17.38 6.06 -55.45
N THR A 1082 -17.53 7.35 -55.13
CA THR A 1082 -17.80 8.46 -56.05
C THR A 1082 -17.34 9.79 -55.42
N ASP A 1083 -16.91 10.73 -56.26
CA ASP A 1083 -16.61 12.13 -55.90
C ASP A 1083 -17.85 13.06 -56.03
N LEU A 1084 -18.93 12.54 -56.61
CA LEU A 1084 -20.21 13.24 -56.76
C LEU A 1084 -21.40 12.29 -56.57
N ILE A 1085 -22.29 12.62 -55.65
CA ILE A 1085 -23.55 11.92 -55.40
C ILE A 1085 -24.67 12.58 -56.21
N ASP A 1086 -25.04 11.96 -57.34
CA ASP A 1086 -26.16 12.40 -58.17
C ASP A 1086 -27.42 11.53 -58.00
N ASN A 1087 -28.50 11.88 -58.72
CA ASN A 1087 -29.77 11.14 -58.75
C ASN A 1087 -29.65 9.61 -59.03
N SER A 1088 -28.51 9.10 -59.51
CA SER A 1088 -28.30 7.66 -59.75
C SER A 1088 -27.87 6.88 -58.51
N PHE A 1089 -27.43 7.57 -57.45
CA PHE A 1089 -27.06 6.97 -56.15
C PHE A 1089 -28.24 6.83 -55.19
N ILE A 1090 -29.38 7.51 -55.42
CA ILE A 1090 -30.58 7.40 -54.55
C ILE A 1090 -30.97 5.93 -54.31
N GLY A 1091 -31.00 5.53 -53.04
CA GLY A 1091 -31.30 4.17 -52.59
C GLY A 1091 -30.36 3.69 -51.49
N PRO A 1092 -30.63 2.50 -50.92
CA PRO A 1092 -29.87 1.98 -49.79
C PRO A 1092 -28.49 1.46 -50.18
N SER A 1093 -27.55 1.55 -49.22
CA SER A 1093 -26.18 1.05 -49.27
C SER A 1093 -25.44 1.43 -50.57
N SER A 1094 -25.57 2.71 -50.97
CA SER A 1094 -25.26 3.20 -52.32
C SER A 1094 -24.03 4.09 -52.38
N PHE A 1095 -23.77 4.85 -51.32
CA PHE A 1095 -22.54 5.60 -51.10
C PHE A 1095 -21.69 4.90 -50.05
N THR A 1096 -20.36 4.87 -50.24
CA THR A 1096 -19.44 4.20 -49.32
C THR A 1096 -18.11 4.93 -49.25
N ILE A 1097 -17.55 5.01 -48.05
CA ILE A 1097 -16.22 5.54 -47.75
C ILE A 1097 -15.43 4.42 -47.07
N GLU A 1098 -14.25 4.08 -47.57
CA GLU A 1098 -13.35 3.08 -46.99
C GLU A 1098 -12.11 3.78 -46.42
N ALA A 1099 -11.83 3.58 -45.13
CA ALA A 1099 -10.66 4.11 -44.45
C ALA A 1099 -9.58 3.02 -44.34
N GLU A 1100 -8.36 3.30 -44.77
CA GLU A 1100 -7.20 2.41 -44.61
C GLU A 1100 -6.25 2.95 -43.54
N PHE A 1101 -6.01 2.18 -42.48
CA PHE A 1101 -5.14 2.54 -41.35
C PHE A 1101 -3.70 2.03 -41.56
N SER A 1102 -2.74 2.57 -40.82
CA SER A 1102 -1.30 2.21 -40.86
C SER A 1102 -1.05 0.73 -40.54
N GLU A 1103 -1.93 0.14 -39.73
CA GLU A 1103 -1.72 -1.12 -39.04
C GLU A 1103 -3.06 -1.82 -38.69
N PRO A 1104 -3.01 -3.04 -38.11
CA PRO A 1104 -4.21 -3.76 -37.69
C PRO A 1104 -4.96 -3.08 -36.55
N LEU A 1105 -6.25 -2.82 -36.74
CA LEU A 1105 -7.13 -2.32 -35.69
C LEU A 1105 -7.94 -3.44 -35.01
N ASN A 1106 -8.35 -3.18 -33.78
CA ASN A 1106 -9.22 -4.07 -33.03
C ASN A 1106 -10.65 -4.05 -33.57
N GLN A 1107 -11.02 -5.09 -34.30
CA GLN A 1107 -12.30 -5.23 -35.00
C GLN A 1107 -13.54 -5.34 -34.09
N THR A 1108 -13.40 -5.24 -32.76
CA THR A 1108 -14.55 -5.03 -31.86
C THR A 1108 -14.93 -3.56 -31.69
N PHE A 1109 -14.06 -2.62 -32.08
CA PHE A 1109 -14.27 -1.18 -31.98
C PHE A 1109 -14.26 -0.56 -33.38
N ASP A 1110 -15.45 -0.32 -33.93
CA ASP A 1110 -15.59 0.28 -35.25
C ASP A 1110 -15.20 1.76 -35.21
N PRO A 1111 -14.28 2.24 -36.07
CA PRO A 1111 -13.91 3.65 -36.15
C PRO A 1111 -15.11 4.50 -36.54
N GLN A 1112 -15.09 5.78 -36.18
CA GLN A 1112 -16.16 6.73 -36.42
C GLN A 1112 -15.83 7.67 -37.59
N LEU A 1113 -16.88 8.16 -38.27
CA LEU A 1113 -16.76 9.14 -39.36
C LEU A 1113 -17.77 10.26 -39.14
N ALA A 1114 -17.28 11.49 -39.14
CA ALA A 1114 -18.07 12.73 -39.05
C ALA A 1114 -17.85 13.61 -40.29
N PHE A 1115 -18.74 14.58 -40.46
CA PHE A 1115 -18.62 15.64 -41.45
C PHE A 1115 -18.58 16.98 -40.67
N PRO A 1116 -17.38 17.51 -40.36
CA PRO A 1116 -17.21 18.53 -39.32
C PRO A 1116 -17.65 19.94 -39.74
N VAL A 1117 -17.76 20.21 -41.05
CA VAL A 1117 -18.04 21.55 -41.59
C VAL A 1117 -19.36 21.57 -42.37
N GLU A 1118 -19.51 20.74 -43.39
CA GLU A 1118 -20.75 20.55 -44.15
C GLU A 1118 -21.63 19.46 -43.52
N ASP A 1119 -22.95 19.69 -43.45
CA ASP A 1119 -23.91 18.72 -42.92
C ASP A 1119 -24.68 17.98 -44.04
N PRO A 1120 -24.25 16.75 -44.43
CA PRO A 1120 -24.97 15.95 -45.40
C PRO A 1120 -26.12 15.11 -44.81
N SER A 1121 -26.42 15.19 -43.49
CA SER A 1121 -27.39 14.30 -42.81
C SER A 1121 -28.81 14.34 -43.40
N SER A 1122 -29.17 15.45 -44.05
CA SER A 1122 -30.43 15.59 -44.80
C SER A 1122 -30.54 14.68 -46.04
N THR A 1123 -29.42 14.07 -46.45
CA THR A 1123 -29.28 13.29 -47.69
C THR A 1123 -28.58 11.95 -47.48
N LEU A 1124 -27.59 11.88 -46.58
CA LEU A 1124 -26.90 10.67 -46.18
C LEU A 1124 -27.40 10.21 -44.81
N SER A 1125 -27.78 8.93 -44.71
CA SER A 1125 -28.02 8.26 -43.43
C SER A 1125 -27.12 7.04 -43.31
N PHE A 1126 -26.37 6.94 -42.21
CA PHE A 1126 -25.41 5.87 -41.96
C PHE A 1126 -26.11 4.50 -41.83
N ASP A 1127 -25.64 3.51 -42.60
CA ASP A 1127 -26.09 2.13 -42.54
C ASP A 1127 -25.07 1.29 -41.76
N ALA A 1128 -25.17 1.36 -40.42
CA ALA A 1128 -24.38 0.54 -39.51
C ALA A 1128 -24.58 -0.98 -39.73
N SER A 1129 -25.66 -1.41 -40.40
CA SER A 1129 -25.92 -2.84 -40.65
C SER A 1129 -25.18 -3.40 -41.88
N SER A 1130 -24.71 -2.51 -42.76
CA SER A 1130 -23.89 -2.85 -43.92
C SER A 1130 -22.43 -2.38 -43.81
N SER A 1131 -22.14 -1.47 -42.88
CA SER A 1131 -20.78 -1.02 -42.56
C SER A 1131 -20.00 -2.15 -41.87
N THR A 1132 -18.73 -2.34 -42.23
CA THR A 1132 -17.97 -3.52 -41.80
C THR A 1132 -16.48 -3.41 -42.08
N TRP A 1133 -15.67 -4.17 -41.33
CA TRP A 1133 -14.27 -4.43 -41.62
C TRP A 1133 -14.09 -5.18 -42.95
N THR A 1134 -13.35 -4.58 -43.87
CA THR A 1134 -12.98 -5.20 -45.16
C THR A 1134 -11.62 -5.89 -45.09
N SER A 1135 -10.75 -5.46 -44.17
CA SER A 1135 -9.48 -6.09 -43.81
C SER A 1135 -9.15 -5.84 -42.33
N GLU A 1136 -8.03 -6.37 -41.84
CA GLU A 1136 -7.53 -6.05 -40.49
C GLU A 1136 -7.12 -4.57 -40.34
N THR A 1137 -6.83 -3.88 -41.44
CA THR A 1137 -6.37 -2.48 -41.48
C THR A 1137 -7.38 -1.56 -42.21
N SER A 1138 -8.63 -1.99 -42.40
CA SER A 1138 -9.58 -1.27 -43.26
C SER A 1138 -11.05 -1.42 -42.84
N TYR A 1139 -11.73 -0.28 -42.68
CA TYR A 1139 -13.16 -0.22 -42.35
C TYR A 1139 -13.96 0.49 -43.45
N LEU A 1140 -15.10 -0.10 -43.83
CA LEU A 1140 -16.00 0.42 -44.86
C LEU A 1140 -17.26 1.01 -44.20
N PHE A 1141 -17.35 2.33 -44.24
CA PHE A 1141 -18.56 3.08 -43.91
C PHE A 1141 -19.54 3.02 -45.10
N VAL A 1142 -20.80 2.69 -44.81
CA VAL A 1142 -21.86 2.57 -45.82
C VAL A 1142 -22.99 3.53 -45.51
N TYR A 1143 -23.48 4.26 -46.51
CA TYR A 1143 -24.56 5.22 -46.39
C TYR A 1143 -25.71 4.94 -47.38
N ASP A 1144 -26.93 5.10 -46.86
CA ASP A 1144 -28.16 5.22 -47.63
C ASP A 1144 -28.29 6.65 -48.16
N VAL A 1145 -28.61 6.81 -49.45
CA VAL A 1145 -28.80 8.11 -50.10
C VAL A 1145 -30.29 8.40 -50.31
N ALA A 1146 -30.80 9.45 -49.67
CA ALA A 1146 -32.22 9.81 -49.67
C ALA A 1146 -32.69 10.51 -50.97
N GLU A 1147 -33.97 10.37 -51.31
CA GLU A 1147 -34.60 11.08 -52.44
C GLU A 1147 -34.95 12.53 -52.03
N GLY A 1148 -34.26 13.52 -52.60
CA GLY A 1148 -34.36 14.92 -52.13
C GLY A 1148 -34.13 16.01 -53.19
N LEU A 1149 -33.97 17.24 -52.70
CA LEU A 1149 -33.43 18.39 -53.42
C LEU A 1149 -32.25 18.92 -52.61
N SER A 1150 -31.08 18.32 -52.85
CA SER A 1150 -29.88 18.54 -52.05
C SER A 1150 -28.74 18.98 -52.96
N SER A 1151 -28.14 20.11 -52.63
CA SER A 1151 -26.94 20.61 -53.30
C SER A 1151 -25.99 21.12 -52.21
N LEU A 1152 -24.96 20.31 -51.95
CA LEU A 1152 -23.84 20.59 -51.05
C LEU A 1152 -22.58 20.33 -51.87
N SER A 1153 -21.55 21.13 -51.67
CA SER A 1153 -20.27 20.96 -52.35
C SER A 1153 -19.14 21.05 -51.34
N ASP A 1154 -17.99 20.50 -51.74
CA ASP A 1154 -16.75 20.62 -50.96
C ASP A 1154 -16.91 20.05 -49.53
N ILE A 1155 -17.45 18.83 -49.38
CA ILE A 1155 -17.76 18.22 -48.07
C ILE A 1155 -16.52 17.61 -47.42
N ASP A 1156 -16.14 18.12 -46.26
CA ASP A 1156 -15.05 17.60 -45.42
C ASP A 1156 -15.40 16.25 -44.76
N VAL A 1157 -14.41 15.36 -44.63
CA VAL A 1157 -14.53 14.04 -43.97
C VAL A 1157 -13.56 13.95 -42.79
N GLU A 1158 -14.08 13.68 -41.61
CA GLU A 1158 -13.31 13.48 -40.37
C GLU A 1158 -13.41 12.02 -39.91
N ILE A 1159 -12.28 11.38 -39.60
CA ILE A 1159 -12.22 9.97 -39.17
C ILE A 1159 -11.38 9.88 -37.89
N PHE A 1160 -11.90 9.18 -36.89
CA PHE A 1160 -11.31 9.06 -35.55
C PHE A 1160 -11.83 7.81 -34.82
N GLY A 1161 -11.27 7.53 -33.64
CA GLY A 1161 -11.80 6.49 -32.73
C GLY A 1161 -11.58 5.05 -33.18
N GLY A 1162 -10.75 4.80 -34.19
CA GLY A 1162 -10.21 3.46 -34.43
C GLY A 1162 -9.20 3.13 -33.33
N ILE A 1163 -9.29 1.95 -32.73
CA ILE A 1163 -8.38 1.51 -31.66
C ILE A 1163 -7.55 0.36 -32.20
N ASP A 1164 -6.23 0.36 -31.98
CA ASP A 1164 -5.37 -0.76 -32.35
C ASP A 1164 -5.55 -1.97 -31.41
N LEU A 1165 -4.65 -2.96 -31.52
CA LEU A 1165 -4.66 -4.15 -30.67
C LEU A 1165 -4.00 -3.94 -29.29
N ALA A 1166 -3.22 -2.88 -29.10
CA ALA A 1166 -2.57 -2.46 -27.86
C ALA A 1166 -3.41 -1.47 -27.03
N GLY A 1167 -4.45 -0.89 -27.64
CA GLY A 1167 -5.38 0.06 -27.02
C GLY A 1167 -5.16 1.52 -27.41
N ASN A 1168 -4.20 1.84 -28.29
CA ASN A 1168 -3.95 3.22 -28.69
C ASN A 1168 -5.03 3.72 -29.66
N VAL A 1169 -5.34 5.01 -29.61
CA VAL A 1169 -6.47 5.61 -30.34
C VAL A 1169 -5.97 6.36 -31.56
N SER A 1170 -6.53 6.02 -32.72
CA SER A 1170 -6.06 6.57 -33.99
C SER A 1170 -6.09 8.09 -34.02
N TYR A 1171 -4.99 8.70 -34.48
CA TYR A 1171 -4.93 10.14 -34.66
C TYR A 1171 -6.08 10.63 -35.54
N LEU A 1172 -6.78 11.66 -35.06
CA LEU A 1172 -7.86 12.32 -35.78
C LEU A 1172 -7.34 12.89 -37.10
N ILE A 1173 -7.97 12.51 -38.21
CA ILE A 1173 -7.72 13.06 -39.54
C ILE A 1173 -8.94 13.83 -40.03
N VAL A 1174 -8.70 14.94 -40.72
CA VAL A 1174 -9.70 15.68 -41.49
C VAL A 1174 -9.16 15.82 -42.91
N GLU A 1175 -9.88 15.27 -43.89
CA GLU A 1175 -9.63 15.48 -45.31
C GLU A 1175 -10.64 16.53 -45.83
N GLU A 1176 -10.12 17.64 -46.36
CA GLU A 1176 -10.91 18.81 -46.81
C GLU A 1176 -11.42 18.64 -48.26
N ASP A 1177 -12.62 19.15 -48.55
CA ASP A 1177 -13.23 19.21 -49.91
C ASP A 1177 -13.46 17.82 -50.62
N GLU A 1178 -13.67 16.70 -49.91
CA GLU A 1178 -13.58 15.34 -50.49
C GLU A 1178 -14.70 14.95 -51.50
N PHE A 1179 -15.94 15.41 -51.34
CA PHE A 1179 -17.02 15.10 -52.31
C PHE A 1179 -18.19 16.10 -52.38
N ASP A 1180 -18.94 16.02 -53.49
CA ASP A 1180 -20.14 16.84 -53.77
C ASP A 1180 -21.45 16.02 -53.70
N ILE A 1181 -22.57 16.69 -53.43
CA ILE A 1181 -23.95 16.16 -53.55
C ILE A 1181 -24.75 17.07 -54.51
N ASP A 1182 -25.32 16.53 -55.59
CA ASP A 1182 -26.26 17.22 -56.52
C ASP A 1182 -27.45 16.32 -56.89
N ILE A 1183 -28.43 16.25 -55.98
CA ILE A 1183 -29.66 15.46 -56.16
C ILE A 1183 -30.80 16.38 -56.55
N ALA A 1184 -31.28 16.23 -57.79
CA ALA A 1184 -32.22 17.14 -58.44
C ALA A 1184 -33.56 16.45 -58.79
N SER A 1185 -34.60 16.69 -57.99
CA SER A 1185 -35.94 16.14 -58.25
C SER A 1185 -36.51 16.51 -59.63
N SER A 1186 -37.03 15.51 -60.35
CA SER A 1186 -37.58 15.73 -61.68
C SER A 1186 -39.02 16.22 -61.65
N LEU A 1187 -39.26 17.54 -61.70
CA LEU A 1187 -40.52 18.14 -62.17
C LEU A 1187 -40.32 19.60 -62.59
N SER A 1188 -40.78 19.96 -63.79
CA SER A 1188 -40.51 21.26 -64.41
C SER A 1188 -41.48 22.36 -63.95
N ASP A 1189 -40.97 23.41 -63.32
CA ASP A 1189 -41.68 24.70 -63.18
C ASP A 1189 -40.69 25.88 -63.38
N GLN A 1190 -40.70 26.49 -64.56
CA GLN A 1190 -39.85 27.65 -64.87
C GLN A 1190 -40.60 28.97 -64.64
N ASN A 1191 -40.24 29.66 -63.56
CA ASN A 1191 -40.73 31.00 -63.26
C ASN A 1191 -40.20 32.04 -64.26
N ILE A 1192 -41.05 33.00 -64.66
CA ILE A 1192 -40.64 34.13 -65.50
C ILE A 1192 -39.60 34.99 -64.78
N SER A 1193 -38.43 35.19 -65.40
CA SER A 1193 -37.37 36.07 -64.89
C SER A 1193 -37.75 37.55 -64.94
N VAL A 1194 -38.49 38.02 -63.94
CA VAL A 1194 -38.80 39.44 -63.74
C VAL A 1194 -37.66 40.09 -62.97
N MET A 1195 -36.93 41.01 -63.62
CA MET A 1195 -35.72 41.60 -63.06
C MET A 1195 -35.99 42.61 -61.94
N ASN A 1196 -37.09 43.36 -62.00
CA ASN A 1196 -37.45 44.37 -60.98
C ASN A 1196 -38.89 44.90 -61.16
N ILE A 1197 -39.58 45.21 -60.06
CA ILE A 1197 -40.88 45.91 -60.03
C ILE A 1197 -40.74 47.15 -59.15
N TYR A 1198 -40.91 48.35 -59.71
CA TYR A 1198 -40.62 49.60 -59.01
C TYR A 1198 -41.43 50.82 -59.51
N PRO A 1199 -41.70 51.81 -58.65
CA PRO A 1199 -41.55 51.75 -57.19
C PRO A 1199 -42.58 50.77 -56.58
N ASN A 1200 -42.23 50.09 -55.50
CA ASN A 1200 -43.14 49.24 -54.74
C ASN A 1200 -42.81 49.42 -53.24
N PRO A 1201 -43.63 50.13 -52.44
CA PRO A 1201 -44.94 50.68 -52.79
C PRO A 1201 -44.91 51.82 -53.84
N VAL A 1202 -46.00 51.95 -54.60
CA VAL A 1202 -46.24 53.03 -55.58
C VAL A 1202 -47.30 53.99 -55.07
N ILE A 1203 -47.15 55.29 -55.35
CA ILE A 1203 -48.13 56.32 -55.00
C ILE A 1203 -49.31 56.28 -55.99
N ALA A 1204 -50.53 56.34 -55.47
CA ALA A 1204 -51.76 56.23 -56.25
C ALA A 1204 -51.88 57.33 -57.31
N GLY A 1205 -51.73 56.96 -58.59
CA GLY A 1205 -51.69 57.88 -59.73
C GLY A 1205 -50.40 57.80 -60.54
N ASP A 1206 -49.29 57.39 -59.93
CA ASP A 1206 -48.05 57.10 -60.63
C ASP A 1206 -48.08 55.71 -61.27
N ALA A 1207 -47.25 55.49 -62.30
CA ALA A 1207 -47.19 54.21 -62.98
C ALA A 1207 -46.22 53.23 -62.29
N LEU A 1208 -46.70 52.02 -62.00
CA LEU A 1208 -45.88 50.90 -61.56
C LEU A 1208 -45.08 50.37 -62.74
N LYS A 1209 -43.75 50.28 -62.64
CA LYS A 1209 -42.88 49.83 -63.72
C LYS A 1209 -42.38 48.41 -63.47
N ILE A 1210 -42.43 47.58 -64.50
CA ILE A 1210 -41.98 46.19 -64.48
C ILE A 1210 -40.86 46.08 -65.51
N LYS A 1211 -39.67 45.67 -65.07
CA LYS A 1211 -38.55 45.34 -65.96
C LYS A 1211 -38.47 43.82 -66.14
N LEU A 1212 -38.62 43.34 -67.37
CA LEU A 1212 -38.50 41.93 -67.73
C LEU A 1212 -37.07 41.58 -68.15
N GLY A 1213 -36.67 40.31 -68.00
CA GLY A 1213 -35.49 39.75 -68.66
C GLY A 1213 -35.70 39.56 -70.17
N GLU A 1214 -34.62 39.60 -70.95
CA GLU A 1214 -34.69 39.50 -72.42
C GLU A 1214 -35.46 38.26 -72.88
N SER A 1215 -36.63 38.48 -73.47
CA SER A 1215 -37.53 37.42 -73.90
C SER A 1215 -38.48 37.92 -75.01
N ASN A 1216 -38.66 37.11 -76.05
CA ASN A 1216 -39.52 37.44 -77.18
C ASN A 1216 -40.91 36.81 -77.00
N GLY A 1217 -41.90 37.60 -76.58
CA GLY A 1217 -43.27 37.12 -76.39
C GLY A 1217 -44.29 38.23 -76.16
N VAL A 1218 -45.57 37.86 -76.14
CA VAL A 1218 -46.65 38.74 -75.68
C VAL A 1218 -46.99 38.36 -74.24
N TYR A 1219 -46.76 39.29 -73.31
CA TYR A 1219 -47.03 39.11 -71.89
C TYR A 1219 -48.41 39.65 -71.52
N GLN A 1220 -49.18 38.88 -70.76
CA GLN A 1220 -50.42 39.30 -70.09
C GLN A 1220 -50.09 39.71 -68.66
N PHE A 1221 -50.64 40.84 -68.22
CA PHE A 1221 -50.50 41.38 -66.87
C PHE A 1221 -51.89 41.57 -66.26
N ARG A 1222 -52.10 41.03 -65.07
CA ARG A 1222 -53.36 41.09 -64.34
C ARG A 1222 -53.09 41.58 -62.93
N LEU A 1223 -53.64 42.73 -62.57
CA LEU A 1223 -53.58 43.21 -61.20
C LEU A 1223 -54.89 42.83 -60.50
N LEU A 1224 -54.78 42.10 -59.39
CA LEU A 1224 -55.87 41.58 -58.58
C LEU A 1224 -55.90 42.36 -57.25
N ASP A 1225 -57.08 42.72 -56.75
CA ASP A 1225 -57.22 43.27 -55.40
C ASP A 1225 -57.10 42.18 -54.31
N ALA A 1226 -57.06 42.60 -53.05
CA ALA A 1226 -56.99 41.69 -51.88
C ALA A 1226 -58.18 40.71 -51.74
N LEU A 1227 -59.21 40.81 -52.57
CA LEU A 1227 -60.33 39.86 -52.66
C LEU A 1227 -60.25 38.98 -53.92
N GLY A 1228 -59.11 38.98 -54.61
CA GLY A 1228 -58.85 38.19 -55.82
C GLY A 1228 -59.56 38.71 -57.07
N ARG A 1229 -60.05 39.96 -57.09
CA ARG A 1229 -60.79 40.50 -58.23
C ARG A 1229 -59.85 41.27 -59.16
N GLU A 1230 -59.93 40.99 -60.46
CA GLU A 1230 -59.14 41.67 -61.49
C GLU A 1230 -59.56 43.15 -61.60
N VAL A 1231 -58.63 44.06 -61.28
CA VAL A 1231 -58.80 45.51 -61.35
C VAL A 1231 -58.10 46.13 -62.55
N ILE A 1232 -57.03 45.49 -63.06
CA ILE A 1232 -56.37 45.86 -64.33
C ILE A 1232 -56.04 44.59 -65.10
N PHE A 1233 -56.29 44.60 -66.42
CA PHE A 1233 -55.81 43.61 -67.37
C PHE A 1233 -55.18 44.32 -68.57
N MET A 1234 -53.97 43.92 -68.96
CA MET A 1234 -53.31 44.44 -70.16
C MET A 1234 -52.38 43.39 -70.79
N ASN A 1235 -52.19 43.50 -72.10
CA ASN A 1235 -51.19 42.72 -72.84
C ASN A 1235 -50.12 43.67 -73.38
N SER A 1236 -48.85 43.28 -73.32
CA SER A 1236 -47.73 44.04 -73.87
C SER A 1236 -46.75 43.13 -74.61
N ASN A 1237 -46.07 43.73 -75.59
CA ASN A 1237 -45.02 43.13 -76.40
C ASN A 1237 -43.74 44.01 -76.44
N ASP A 1238 -43.66 45.02 -75.57
CA ASP A 1238 -42.43 45.80 -75.32
C ASP A 1238 -41.52 45.04 -74.35
N SER A 1239 -40.27 44.83 -74.73
CA SER A 1239 -39.37 43.83 -74.13
C SER A 1239 -38.36 44.37 -73.10
N GLU A 1240 -38.55 45.59 -72.57
CA GLU A 1240 -37.64 46.17 -71.58
C GLU A 1240 -38.35 46.69 -70.32
N ILE A 1241 -39.27 47.66 -70.43
CA ILE A 1241 -39.99 48.25 -69.28
C ILE A 1241 -41.46 48.45 -69.63
N ILE A 1242 -42.35 47.90 -68.79
CA ILE A 1242 -43.81 48.00 -68.95
C ILE A 1242 -44.38 48.82 -67.80
N GLU A 1243 -45.24 49.79 -68.12
CA GLU A 1243 -45.85 50.71 -67.15
C GLU A 1243 -47.34 50.38 -66.94
N ILE A 1244 -47.70 50.00 -65.71
CA ILE A 1244 -49.09 49.77 -65.30
C ILE A 1244 -49.63 51.04 -64.61
N PRO A 1245 -50.69 51.68 -65.14
CA PRO A 1245 -51.25 52.91 -64.56
C PRO A 1245 -52.07 52.61 -63.30
N THR A 1246 -51.68 53.17 -62.15
CA THR A 1246 -52.43 52.99 -60.88
C THR A 1246 -53.54 54.03 -60.65
N SER A 1247 -53.73 54.95 -61.58
CA SER A 1247 -54.68 56.06 -61.46
C SER A 1247 -56.12 55.58 -61.26
N GLY A 1248 -56.67 55.78 -60.05
CA GLY A 1248 -58.02 55.38 -59.68
C GLY A 1248 -58.13 54.09 -58.86
N LEU A 1249 -57.00 53.46 -58.52
CA LEU A 1249 -56.94 52.40 -57.51
C LEU A 1249 -56.85 53.00 -56.09
N SER A 1250 -57.45 52.32 -55.11
CA SER A 1250 -57.33 52.69 -53.69
C SER A 1250 -56.02 52.18 -53.09
N SER A 1251 -55.54 52.81 -52.02
CA SER A 1251 -54.41 52.29 -51.26
C SER A 1251 -54.70 50.89 -50.68
N GLY A 1252 -53.67 50.04 -50.64
CA GLY A 1252 -53.80 48.63 -50.26
C GLY A 1252 -52.80 47.71 -50.94
N ALA A 1253 -52.86 46.42 -50.62
CA ALA A 1253 -52.08 45.37 -51.26
C ALA A 1253 -52.85 44.74 -52.43
N TYR A 1254 -52.13 44.47 -53.52
CA TYR A 1254 -52.61 43.89 -54.77
C TYR A 1254 -51.68 42.74 -55.18
N LEU A 1255 -52.19 41.80 -55.97
CA LEU A 1255 -51.40 40.71 -56.56
C LEU A 1255 -51.30 40.91 -58.08
N LEU A 1256 -50.09 41.11 -58.58
CA LEU A 1256 -49.78 41.22 -59.99
C LEU A 1256 -49.40 39.85 -60.55
N HIS A 1257 -50.26 39.28 -61.38
CA HIS A 1257 -50.01 38.03 -62.10
C HIS A 1257 -49.54 38.34 -63.53
N ILE A 1258 -48.46 37.69 -63.96
CA ILE A 1258 -47.80 37.86 -65.25
C ILE A 1258 -47.76 36.49 -65.94
N ALA A 1259 -48.12 36.43 -67.23
CA ALA A 1259 -48.15 35.18 -67.99
C ALA A 1259 -47.75 35.41 -69.46
N ASN A 1260 -47.08 34.46 -70.09
CA ASN A 1260 -46.98 34.37 -71.56
C ASN A 1260 -47.56 33.03 -72.04
N GLU A 1261 -47.20 32.54 -73.23
CA GLU A 1261 -47.70 31.25 -73.75
C GLU A 1261 -47.02 30.02 -73.11
N GLU A 1262 -45.92 30.21 -72.37
CA GLU A 1262 -45.02 29.13 -71.90
C GLU A 1262 -44.77 29.15 -70.37
N SER A 1263 -45.10 30.24 -69.66
CA SER A 1263 -44.74 30.44 -68.25
C SER A 1263 -45.67 31.43 -67.53
N THR A 1264 -45.68 31.40 -66.19
CA THR A 1264 -46.42 32.33 -65.31
C THR A 1264 -45.59 32.75 -64.09
N ALA A 1265 -45.86 33.92 -63.51
CA ALA A 1265 -45.26 34.40 -62.25
C ALA A 1265 -46.19 35.41 -61.54
N ALA A 1266 -46.19 35.45 -60.20
CA ALA A 1266 -47.06 36.33 -59.42
C ALA A 1266 -46.28 37.13 -58.35
N PHE A 1267 -46.61 38.42 -58.21
CA PHE A 1267 -45.88 39.37 -57.35
C PHE A 1267 -46.82 40.22 -56.50
N LYS A 1268 -46.47 40.47 -55.23
CA LYS A 1268 -47.23 41.36 -54.35
C LYS A 1268 -46.83 42.82 -54.57
N VAL A 1269 -47.80 43.67 -54.84
CA VAL A 1269 -47.62 45.11 -55.09
C VAL A 1269 -48.45 45.92 -54.12
N GLN A 1270 -47.89 46.99 -53.56
CA GLN A 1270 -48.58 47.86 -52.62
C GLN A 1270 -48.78 49.26 -53.21
N ILE A 1271 -50.00 49.79 -53.08
CA ILE A 1271 -50.36 51.14 -53.49
C ILE A 1271 -50.61 51.97 -52.23
N VAL A 1272 -50.06 53.18 -52.17
CA VAL A 1272 -50.21 54.14 -51.05
C VAL A 1272 -50.76 55.48 -51.57
N GLU A 1273 -51.43 56.27 -50.72
CA GLU A 1273 -51.94 57.62 -51.07
C GLU A 1273 -50.86 58.71 -50.99
#